data_AF-A0A2E1FRQ4-F1
#
_entry.id   AF-A0A2E1FRQ4-F1
#
_cell.length_a   1.000
_cell.length_b   1.000
_cell.length_c   1.000
_cell.angle_alpha   90.00
_cell.angle_beta   90.00
_cell.angle_gamma   90.00
#
_symmetry.space_group_name_H-M   'P 1'
#
loop_
_entity.id
_entity.type
_entity.pdbx_description
1 polymer ?
#
loop_
_entity_poly.entity_id
_entity_poly.type
_entity_poly.pdbx_seq_one_letter_code
_entity_poly.pdbx_strand_id
1 'polypeptide(L)'
;MQYKMIFTRLRLFALLFSLNVIFLCGVFGQDEVSVLGEVVVADLSFNDENLNFVIGEVKIPSHWSGIEVLDQDLNWILVQGNGEVEINDNIQTGWRIVRGTHSKEWYAQFRSPKYRMNAEGGIEKLTNWSGMLGSSPVGGSRFQRVWPEHSVLSDGAWLKFATGQEGIFKIGYADLVASGVNPDTIDFASIQLFGGGGRALPFQNNDDRPLDLPLIKVHADGATDGIFNQEDAIYFYASGVDSWNWNPSSERWQHELNPWSDSAYYFLRINGPQNVFGSRIENAADVSLPVLDELETHLAKEFHEIESHNIAKSGREFYGERFTSLGSQIYGFSFNIPNLIGDSGWVDSRIAGRTLGATSNYLMQCNGTEVSTTDISLSESSLLLAQKRNLSLHVPMSGDGVNVEMSFEPGNADAEGWIDYVRVQARQALVFSSGQFFINGTENMSFNHAARYRLTESSSVDQIWDVTDPLSPRRNLLSQEGDVTTWKAQQDTTRRFVAFRYGAAKSVRPMGSVDNIDLHGLGHLDLVIVTVPLLDSAARRLATLHANQGMRVAVVSQREVFDAFSSGSPDPTALKMLMMMLWDRAESDADKPKYLQLMGDGSYFNRNLDPDGVNLLTFQSANSESTVSSYVTDDYFGLLEEGMGESPGDKLAIGVGRIPAPTLSQALAFVSKVETYSGANEDSTAGAGCETEGSSTTFGPWRNRIIFVTDDQDGNNNDGWRHMSDSEVHSNRVSEEHGEYDIIKIYPDSYLQEATPGGERYNEAEAEIARKVEEGALIIDYIGHGGDRGWAHERILNTTTIREWTNKKRLPVFMTATCELSRYDDPEVESAGEMIVFNPDGGAVGMLTTTRTVFSGGNQELNTAFFKTVLDEDEGTGQLRCLGDICKDTKNSSDVTSVTNMRNFSLLGDPAMQLAYPTHRVFVTEIPDTIKSLDLVKMSGFVGTSSGDTLHEFNGFVYPKVFDKRSQISTLDNDNVAGAFSYTMYRNVIHKGVASVIDGVFEFEFVVPRDIDYTYGSGRVSLYAVDGDLDAHGASEDFVIGGTSENVGNDNLGPTIQLYMNDSLFVRGDITNEDPWLYARLFDESGINTVGNGIGHDLKAVLDDKFESPFILNTYFSADLDTYKSGVVKYPFNDLEDGAHSLELKVWDVQNNSAVASTEFLVVNSLEVALASVIAYPNPAYDHVSFRVSHNQVCNVVDALVEVYDVTGKKIKVFESELLAHGNRTDIAEWNLRDGNGGDVPAGVYVFKIKMTTKNGVSAQYGSKVIVVRP
;
A
#
# COMPACT_ATOMS: atom_id res chain seq x y z
N MET A 1 -43.28 -11.31 -13.97
CA MET A 1 -44.39 -10.33 -14.03
C MET A 1 -45.51 -10.78 -13.08
N GLN A 2 -46.12 -9.84 -12.35
CA GLN A 2 -47.21 -9.97 -11.35
C GLN A 2 -46.86 -10.53 -9.96
N TYR A 3 -46.18 -9.70 -9.15
CA TYR A 3 -46.28 -9.75 -7.69
C TYR A 3 -47.61 -9.13 -7.25
N LYS A 4 -48.44 -9.91 -6.52
CA LYS A 4 -49.60 -9.38 -5.81
C LYS A 4 -49.17 -8.89 -4.42
N MET A 5 -49.35 -7.58 -4.28
CA MET A 5 -49.27 -6.72 -3.09
C MET A 5 -49.64 -7.40 -1.77
N ILE A 6 -48.70 -7.39 -0.82
CA ILE A 6 -49.04 -7.29 0.61
C ILE A 6 -49.22 -5.79 0.91
N PHE A 7 -50.45 -5.40 1.22
CA PHE A 7 -50.84 -4.03 1.54
C PHE A 7 -50.26 -3.60 2.90
N THR A 8 -49.22 -2.76 2.92
CA THR A 8 -48.80 -2.02 4.11
C THR A 8 -49.70 -0.81 4.32
N ARG A 9 -50.19 -0.61 5.56
CA ARG A 9 -51.11 0.47 5.96
C ARG A 9 -50.59 1.90 5.67
N LEU A 10 -49.30 2.08 5.35
CA LEU A 10 -48.68 3.36 5.00
C LEU A 10 -49.11 3.92 3.63
N ARG A 11 -49.30 3.09 2.59
CA ARG A 11 -49.68 3.56 1.24
C ARG A 11 -51.10 4.14 1.19
N LEU A 12 -52.03 3.58 1.95
CA LEU A 12 -53.39 4.15 2.06
C LEU A 12 -53.38 5.45 2.88
N PHE A 13 -52.50 5.57 3.89
CA PHE A 13 -52.42 6.75 4.73
C PHE A 13 -51.80 7.96 4.01
N ALA A 14 -50.74 7.78 3.21
CA ALA A 14 -50.11 8.87 2.44
C ALA A 14 -51.05 9.48 1.37
N LEU A 15 -51.86 8.64 0.71
CA LEU A 15 -52.90 9.06 -0.24
C LEU A 15 -54.11 9.73 0.45
N LEU A 16 -54.45 9.33 1.67
CA LEU A 16 -55.52 9.97 2.45
C LEU A 16 -55.06 11.28 3.12
N PHE A 17 -53.78 11.41 3.46
CA PHE A 17 -53.21 12.61 4.08
C PHE A 17 -53.04 13.75 3.06
N SER A 18 -52.63 13.44 1.84
CA SER A 18 -52.54 14.41 0.73
C SER A 18 -53.91 15.00 0.33
N LEU A 19 -55.02 14.28 0.55
CA LEU A 19 -56.38 14.82 0.36
C LEU A 19 -56.96 15.57 1.57
N ASN A 20 -56.47 15.34 2.80
CA ASN A 20 -57.03 15.97 4.01
C ASN A 20 -56.28 17.22 4.50
N VAL A 21 -55.00 17.40 4.13
CA VAL A 21 -54.19 18.57 4.52
C VAL A 21 -54.65 19.87 3.82
N ILE A 22 -55.43 19.78 2.74
CA ILE A 22 -56.03 20.97 2.10
C ILE A 22 -57.29 21.46 2.84
N PHE A 23 -57.89 20.67 3.74
CA PHE A 23 -59.19 21.00 4.37
C PHE A 23 -59.16 21.30 5.88
N LEU A 24 -58.06 21.04 6.60
CA LEU A 24 -58.03 21.09 8.08
C LEU A 24 -57.01 22.06 8.69
N CYS A 25 -56.49 23.02 7.94
CA CYS A 25 -55.61 24.09 8.45
C CYS A 25 -56.31 25.14 9.35
N GLY A 26 -57.41 24.79 10.01
CA GLY A 26 -58.03 25.61 11.03
C GLY A 26 -58.61 24.71 12.10
N VAL A 27 -58.27 24.98 13.36
CA VAL A 27 -58.78 24.31 14.57
C VAL A 27 -58.00 23.03 14.94
N PHE A 28 -56.84 23.17 15.60
CA PHE A 28 -56.47 22.60 16.91
C PHE A 28 -54.96 22.73 17.14
N GLY A 29 -54.58 23.03 18.39
CA GLY A 29 -53.23 23.40 18.81
C GLY A 29 -52.25 22.24 18.90
N GLN A 30 -50.96 22.60 18.82
CA GLN A 30 -49.80 21.75 19.05
C GLN A 30 -49.84 21.18 20.47
N ASP A 31 -49.95 19.86 20.59
CA ASP A 31 -49.11 18.99 21.41
C ASP A 31 -49.71 17.58 21.44
N GLU A 32 -48.86 16.55 21.28
CA GLU A 32 -49.16 15.11 21.19
C GLU A 32 -49.67 14.54 19.85
N VAL A 33 -48.78 14.45 18.84
CA VAL A 33 -48.78 13.33 17.87
C VAL A 33 -47.33 12.91 17.60
N SER A 34 -46.91 11.78 18.18
CA SER A 34 -45.58 11.19 17.97
C SER A 34 -45.57 10.20 16.80
N VAL A 35 -44.57 10.34 15.92
CA VAL A 35 -44.07 9.39 14.90
C VAL A 35 -45.04 9.00 13.78
N LEU A 36 -45.12 9.84 12.73
CA LEU A 36 -45.71 9.46 11.44
C LEU A 36 -44.81 9.90 10.27
N GLY A 37 -44.08 8.93 9.72
CA GLY A 37 -43.47 8.89 8.38
C GLY A 37 -42.77 10.15 7.87
N GLU A 38 -41.50 10.34 8.24
CA GLU A 38 -40.66 11.33 7.58
C GLU A 38 -40.34 10.89 6.14
N VAL A 39 -40.33 11.86 5.22
CA VAL A 39 -40.10 11.64 3.78
C VAL A 39 -39.13 12.69 3.26
N VAL A 40 -38.20 12.29 2.40
CA VAL A 40 -37.29 13.16 1.66
C VAL A 40 -37.61 13.05 0.16
N VAL A 41 -37.83 14.18 -0.49
CA VAL A 41 -37.99 14.28 -1.95
C VAL A 41 -36.63 14.61 -2.54
N ALA A 42 -36.22 13.91 -3.58
CA ALA A 42 -34.93 14.14 -4.22
C ALA A 42 -35.00 14.00 -5.74
N ASP A 43 -34.08 14.70 -6.38
CA ASP A 43 -33.87 14.73 -7.83
C ASP A 43 -32.36 14.65 -8.06
N LEU A 44 -31.92 13.61 -8.79
CA LEU A 44 -30.54 13.19 -8.95
C LEU A 44 -30.22 13.10 -10.44
N SER A 45 -29.41 14.03 -10.96
CA SER A 45 -28.95 14.03 -12.35
C SER A 45 -27.61 13.31 -12.51
N PHE A 46 -27.49 12.46 -13.53
CA PHE A 46 -26.30 11.66 -13.81
C PHE A 46 -25.67 12.07 -15.14
N ASN A 47 -24.67 12.95 -15.08
CA ASN A 47 -24.03 13.53 -16.27
C ASN A 47 -22.67 12.92 -16.61
N ASP A 48 -22.10 12.11 -15.73
CA ASP A 48 -20.79 11.48 -15.96
C ASP A 48 -20.88 10.57 -17.20
N GLU A 49 -19.94 10.68 -18.13
CA GLU A 49 -19.89 9.91 -19.38
C GLU A 49 -19.05 8.62 -19.25
N ASN A 50 -18.16 8.54 -18.25
CA ASN A 50 -17.08 7.54 -18.18
C ASN A 50 -17.40 6.27 -17.38
N LEU A 51 -18.44 6.28 -16.56
CA LEU A 51 -18.86 5.10 -15.78
C LEU A 51 -19.98 4.32 -16.48
N ASN A 52 -20.05 3.00 -16.33
CA ASN A 52 -21.18 2.17 -16.78
C ASN A 52 -22.30 2.03 -15.72
N PHE A 53 -22.19 2.77 -14.61
CA PHE A 53 -23.17 2.85 -13.53
C PHE A 53 -23.33 4.29 -13.03
N VAL A 54 -24.39 4.54 -12.26
CA VAL A 54 -24.67 5.83 -11.63
C VAL A 54 -24.78 5.66 -10.11
N ILE A 55 -24.32 6.68 -9.39
CA ILE A 55 -24.48 6.82 -7.94
C ILE A 55 -25.08 8.22 -7.68
N GLY A 56 -26.04 8.30 -6.75
CA GLY A 56 -26.49 9.59 -6.23
C GLY A 56 -26.83 9.50 -4.76
N GLU A 57 -26.63 10.58 -4.01
CA GLU A 57 -26.78 10.61 -2.55
C GLU A 57 -27.83 11.64 -2.13
N VAL A 58 -28.70 11.25 -1.21
CA VAL A 58 -29.78 12.08 -0.66
C VAL A 58 -29.62 12.12 0.84
N LYS A 59 -29.41 13.30 1.42
CA LYS A 59 -29.31 13.43 2.89
C LYS A 59 -30.59 12.97 3.58
N ILE A 60 -30.46 12.12 4.60
CA ILE A 60 -31.56 11.59 5.40
C ILE A 60 -31.34 11.87 6.91
N PRO A 61 -32.42 11.94 7.71
CA PRO A 61 -32.34 12.08 9.16
C PRO A 61 -31.59 10.92 9.83
N SER A 62 -30.78 11.23 10.84
CA SER A 62 -29.86 10.27 11.48
C SER A 62 -30.54 9.11 12.22
N HIS A 63 -31.81 9.26 12.57
CA HIS A 63 -32.62 8.25 13.23
C HIS A 63 -33.32 7.30 12.25
N TRP A 64 -33.21 7.53 10.93
CA TRP A 64 -33.72 6.59 9.94
C TRP A 64 -32.93 5.29 10.05
N SER A 65 -33.62 4.25 10.48
CA SER A 65 -33.04 2.92 10.61
C SER A 65 -32.97 2.18 9.28
N GLY A 66 -33.65 2.66 8.24
CA GLY A 66 -33.77 2.08 6.90
C GLY A 66 -34.56 3.02 5.98
N ILE A 67 -34.55 2.75 4.67
CA ILE A 67 -35.26 3.54 3.66
C ILE A 67 -36.22 2.69 2.84
N GLU A 68 -37.34 3.28 2.45
CA GLU A 68 -38.29 2.73 1.47
C GLU A 68 -38.53 3.78 0.39
N VAL A 69 -38.42 3.36 -0.87
CA VAL A 69 -38.80 4.20 -2.01
C VAL A 69 -40.32 4.24 -2.09
N LEU A 70 -40.91 5.38 -1.74
CA LEU A 70 -42.36 5.60 -1.76
C LEU A 70 -42.86 5.88 -3.18
N ASP A 71 -42.06 6.61 -3.95
CA ASP A 71 -42.29 6.94 -5.35
C ASP A 71 -40.94 7.13 -6.07
N GLN A 72 -40.85 6.73 -7.35
CA GLN A 72 -39.67 6.99 -8.16
C GLN A 72 -39.98 7.04 -9.65
N ASP A 73 -39.24 7.88 -10.36
CA ASP A 73 -39.14 7.94 -11.80
C ASP A 73 -37.67 7.89 -12.23
N LEU A 74 -37.38 7.03 -13.19
CA LEU A 74 -36.06 6.83 -13.76
C LEU A 74 -36.11 7.29 -15.21
N ASN A 75 -35.42 8.38 -15.54
CA ASN A 75 -35.42 8.92 -16.89
C ASN A 75 -34.32 8.27 -17.74
N TRP A 76 -34.75 7.39 -18.62
CA TRP A 76 -33.90 6.68 -19.57
C TRP A 76 -34.03 7.30 -20.96
N ILE A 77 -32.91 7.67 -21.58
CA ILE A 77 -32.87 8.21 -22.95
C ILE A 77 -32.22 7.20 -23.89
N LEU A 78 -32.75 7.07 -25.11
CA LEU A 78 -32.16 6.19 -26.12
C LEU A 78 -30.80 6.73 -26.57
N VAL A 79 -29.78 5.88 -26.56
CA VAL A 79 -28.44 6.22 -27.07
C VAL A 79 -28.49 6.17 -28.60
N GLN A 80 -28.20 7.29 -29.26
CA GLN A 80 -28.09 7.34 -30.73
C GLN A 80 -26.61 7.36 -31.14
N GLY A 81 -26.08 6.22 -31.58
CA GLY A 81 -24.72 6.09 -32.10
C GLY A 81 -24.22 4.64 -32.19
N ASN A 82 -23.24 4.37 -33.06
CA ASN A 82 -22.63 3.05 -33.29
C ASN A 82 -21.46 2.73 -32.33
N GLY A 83 -21.42 3.32 -31.13
CA GLY A 83 -20.40 3.01 -30.14
C GLY A 83 -20.70 1.68 -29.44
N GLU A 84 -19.68 0.87 -29.16
CA GLU A 84 -19.82 -0.28 -28.25
C GLU A 84 -20.05 0.26 -26.84
N VAL A 85 -21.25 0.04 -26.29
CA VAL A 85 -21.60 0.40 -24.91
C VAL A 85 -21.67 -0.88 -24.10
N GLU A 86 -20.79 -0.99 -23.10
CA GLU A 86 -20.76 -2.14 -22.21
C GLU A 86 -21.87 -2.03 -21.15
N ILE A 87 -22.74 -3.04 -21.09
CA ILE A 87 -23.80 -3.14 -20.09
C ILE A 87 -23.24 -3.95 -18.91
N ASN A 88 -23.19 -3.35 -17.73
CA ASN A 88 -22.72 -4.02 -16.52
C ASN A 88 -23.89 -4.65 -15.76
N ASP A 89 -24.12 -5.94 -16.01
CA ASP A 89 -25.21 -6.72 -15.39
C ASP A 89 -24.97 -7.04 -13.90
N ASN A 90 -23.77 -6.78 -13.36
CA ASN A 90 -23.45 -7.06 -11.96
C ASN A 90 -23.97 -5.97 -11.01
N ILE A 91 -24.43 -4.83 -11.52
CA ILE A 91 -24.94 -3.72 -10.71
C ILE A 91 -26.46 -3.75 -10.74
N GLN A 92 -27.09 -3.91 -9.57
CA GLN A 92 -28.54 -3.83 -9.45
C GLN A 92 -28.97 -2.41 -9.04
N THR A 93 -30.09 -1.95 -9.60
CA THR A 93 -30.72 -0.70 -9.17
C THR A 93 -31.21 -0.85 -7.72
N GLY A 94 -30.70 -0.03 -6.81
CA GLY A 94 -30.97 -0.17 -5.39
C GLY A 94 -30.66 1.09 -4.58
N TRP A 95 -31.09 1.06 -3.32
CA TRP A 95 -30.94 2.13 -2.35
C TRP A 95 -30.29 1.57 -1.08
N ARG A 96 -29.29 2.26 -0.54
CA ARG A 96 -28.66 1.92 0.75
C ARG A 96 -28.49 3.15 1.63
N ILE A 97 -28.34 2.95 2.94
CA ILE A 97 -27.97 4.03 3.87
C ILE A 97 -26.44 4.05 3.97
N VAL A 98 -25.82 5.21 3.82
CA VAL A 98 -24.37 5.45 3.97
C VAL A 98 -24.14 6.64 4.89
N ARG A 99 -22.96 6.74 5.51
CA ARG A 99 -22.56 7.91 6.30
C ARG A 99 -21.68 8.83 5.45
N GLY A 100 -21.93 10.14 5.51
CA GLY A 100 -21.10 11.13 4.83
C GLY A 100 -19.75 11.27 5.51
N THR A 101 -18.68 11.27 4.70
CA THR A 101 -17.27 11.26 5.13
C THR A 101 -16.88 12.49 5.95
N HIS A 102 -17.44 13.66 5.64
CA HIS A 102 -17.10 14.93 6.31
C HIS A 102 -18.23 15.47 7.18
N SER A 103 -19.49 15.25 6.79
CA SER A 103 -20.64 15.81 7.52
C SER A 103 -21.00 15.01 8.77
N LYS A 104 -20.57 13.74 8.88
CA LYS A 104 -21.06 12.74 9.84
C LYS A 104 -22.57 12.50 9.74
N GLU A 105 -23.23 13.05 8.71
CA GLU A 105 -24.66 12.94 8.45
C GLU A 105 -24.96 11.67 7.66
N TRP A 106 -26.22 11.25 7.68
CA TRP A 106 -26.65 10.03 7.00
C TRP A 106 -27.23 10.37 5.64
N TYR A 107 -26.94 9.54 4.65
CA TYR A 107 -27.41 9.68 3.28
C TYR A 107 -28.06 8.38 2.82
N ALA A 108 -29.11 8.48 2.04
CA ALA A 108 -29.63 7.42 1.19
C ALA A 108 -28.88 7.49 -0.14
N GLN A 109 -28.09 6.47 -0.45
CA GLN A 109 -27.34 6.36 -1.70
C GLN A 109 -28.10 5.47 -2.69
N PHE A 110 -28.46 6.05 -3.83
CA PHE A 110 -28.96 5.38 -5.01
C PHE A 110 -27.82 4.82 -5.83
N ARG A 111 -27.96 3.59 -6.32
CA ARG A 111 -27.04 2.97 -7.27
C ARG A 111 -27.84 2.29 -8.38
N SER A 112 -27.39 2.38 -9.63
CA SER A 112 -28.02 1.71 -10.77
C SER A 112 -27.04 1.52 -11.92
N PRO A 113 -27.23 0.52 -12.81
CA PRO A 113 -26.62 0.56 -14.13
C PRO A 113 -26.93 1.89 -14.81
N LYS A 114 -25.97 2.41 -15.56
CA LYS A 114 -26.15 3.61 -16.37
C LYS A 114 -26.75 3.27 -17.72
N TYR A 115 -26.38 2.12 -18.27
CA TYR A 115 -26.90 1.63 -19.53
C TYR A 115 -27.74 0.38 -19.31
N ARG A 116 -28.81 0.24 -20.08
CA ARG A 116 -29.62 -0.99 -20.13
C ARG A 116 -30.09 -1.25 -21.55
N MET A 117 -30.38 -2.51 -21.85
CA MET A 117 -31.07 -2.88 -23.08
C MET A 117 -32.59 -2.83 -22.84
N ASN A 118 -33.30 -2.10 -23.68
CA ASN A 118 -34.75 -2.02 -23.61
C ASN A 118 -35.41 -3.25 -24.28
N ALA A 119 -36.73 -3.40 -24.12
CA ALA A 119 -37.48 -4.55 -24.63
C ALA A 119 -37.44 -4.70 -26.16
N GLU A 120 -37.02 -3.65 -26.88
CA GLU A 120 -36.95 -3.59 -28.35
C GLU A 120 -35.51 -3.76 -28.86
N GLY A 121 -34.54 -3.99 -27.95
CA GLY A 121 -33.13 -4.18 -28.26
C GLY A 121 -32.32 -2.88 -28.44
N GLY A 122 -32.90 -1.72 -28.11
CA GLY A 122 -32.21 -0.43 -28.08
C GLY A 122 -31.50 -0.19 -26.74
N ILE A 123 -30.33 0.45 -26.77
CA ILE A 123 -29.58 0.82 -25.56
C ILE A 123 -30.10 2.15 -25.04
N GLU A 124 -30.44 2.20 -23.75
CA GLU A 124 -30.88 3.41 -23.05
C GLU A 124 -29.88 3.82 -21.96
N LYS A 125 -29.62 5.13 -21.83
CA LYS A 125 -28.79 5.77 -20.78
C LYS A 125 -29.68 6.37 -19.70
N LEU A 126 -29.42 6.05 -18.44
CA LEU A 126 -30.06 6.68 -17.28
C LEU A 126 -29.44 8.07 -17.08
N THR A 127 -30.27 9.10 -17.13
CA THR A 127 -29.83 10.51 -17.00
C THR A 127 -30.32 11.18 -15.74
N ASN A 128 -31.44 10.69 -15.18
CA ASN A 128 -32.03 11.28 -14.00
C ASN A 128 -32.78 10.23 -13.18
N TRP A 129 -32.75 10.39 -11.86
CA TRP A 129 -33.68 9.76 -10.94
C TRP A 129 -34.39 10.85 -10.16
N SER A 130 -35.72 10.78 -10.04
CA SER A 130 -36.48 11.66 -9.16
C SER A 130 -37.49 10.84 -8.35
N GLY A 131 -37.72 11.20 -7.10
CA GLY A 131 -38.63 10.41 -6.27
C GLY A 131 -38.74 10.86 -4.82
N MET A 132 -39.44 10.04 -4.05
CA MET A 132 -39.73 10.23 -2.63
C MET A 132 -39.24 9.02 -1.84
N LEU A 133 -38.40 9.27 -0.84
CA LEU A 133 -37.86 8.28 0.10
C LEU A 133 -38.53 8.46 1.45
N GLY A 134 -39.00 7.37 2.06
CA GLY A 134 -39.54 7.37 3.42
C GLY A 134 -38.68 6.57 4.39
N SER A 135 -38.75 6.90 5.67
CA SER A 135 -38.16 6.08 6.73
C SER A 135 -38.82 4.69 6.81
N SER A 136 -38.04 3.62 6.81
CA SER A 136 -38.55 2.24 6.90
C SER A 136 -37.87 1.44 8.01
N PRO A 137 -38.65 0.82 8.93
CA PRO A 137 -38.11 -0.10 9.92
C PRO A 137 -37.93 -1.54 9.39
N VAL A 138 -38.39 -1.86 8.17
CA VAL A 138 -38.48 -3.26 7.69
C VAL A 138 -37.65 -3.51 6.41
N GLY A 139 -37.17 -2.46 5.74
CA GLY A 139 -36.47 -2.57 4.45
C GLY A 139 -34.95 -2.40 4.46
N GLY A 140 -34.35 -2.09 5.61
CA GLY A 140 -32.91 -1.84 5.69
C GLY A 140 -32.45 -1.40 7.07
N SER A 141 -32.88 -2.12 8.11
CA SER A 141 -32.35 -1.93 9.48
C SER A 141 -30.84 -1.87 9.43
N ARG A 142 -30.22 -0.89 10.10
CA ARG A 142 -28.79 -0.97 10.43
C ARG A 142 -28.51 -2.36 11.02
N PHE A 143 -27.73 -3.15 10.31
CA PHE A 143 -27.41 -4.53 10.65
C PHE A 143 -26.39 -4.53 11.79
N GLN A 144 -26.87 -4.50 13.04
CA GLN A 144 -26.00 -4.60 14.19
C GLN A 144 -25.56 -6.06 14.41
N ARG A 145 -24.30 -6.36 14.09
CA ARG A 145 -23.66 -7.63 14.41
C ARG A 145 -23.48 -7.75 15.93
N VAL A 146 -23.87 -8.90 16.48
CA VAL A 146 -23.68 -9.21 17.90
C VAL A 146 -22.49 -10.15 18.03
N TRP A 147 -21.31 -9.55 18.24
CA TRP A 147 -20.06 -10.28 18.39
C TRP A 147 -20.00 -11.03 19.74
N PRO A 148 -19.60 -12.31 19.77
CA PRO A 148 -19.34 -13.03 21.03
C PRO A 148 -18.28 -12.29 21.86
N GLU A 149 -18.44 -12.19 23.19
CA GLU A 149 -17.48 -11.50 24.08
C GLU A 149 -16.09 -12.14 24.04
N HIS A 150 -16.03 -13.47 24.01
CA HIS A 150 -14.80 -14.26 23.94
C HIS A 150 -14.94 -15.29 22.81
N SER A 151 -13.83 -15.63 22.16
CA SER A 151 -13.80 -16.68 21.14
C SER A 151 -14.05 -18.03 21.80
N VAL A 152 -14.68 -18.96 21.10
CA VAL A 152 -14.74 -20.34 21.58
C VAL A 152 -13.34 -20.95 21.76
N LEU A 153 -12.33 -20.49 21.02
CA LEU A 153 -10.94 -20.93 21.14
C LEU A 153 -10.21 -20.33 22.36
N SER A 154 -10.83 -19.46 23.14
CA SER A 154 -10.21 -18.78 24.29
C SER A 154 -9.78 -19.75 25.41
N ASP A 155 -10.42 -20.91 25.50
CA ASP A 155 -10.13 -21.94 26.50
C ASP A 155 -10.43 -23.35 25.97
N GLY A 156 -9.68 -24.34 26.47
CA GLY A 156 -9.86 -25.75 26.15
C GLY A 156 -8.57 -26.44 25.69
N ALA A 157 -8.73 -27.70 25.28
CA ALA A 157 -7.74 -28.48 24.58
C ALA A 157 -8.29 -28.79 23.18
N TRP A 158 -7.59 -28.27 22.17
CA TRP A 158 -8.06 -28.21 20.80
C TRP A 158 -7.17 -29.00 19.85
N LEU A 159 -7.79 -29.73 18.92
CA LEU A 159 -7.14 -30.40 17.81
C LEU A 159 -7.70 -29.86 16.49
N LYS A 160 -6.84 -29.60 15.50
CA LYS A 160 -7.26 -29.16 14.16
C LYS A 160 -7.23 -30.33 13.17
N PHE A 161 -8.25 -30.38 12.32
CA PHE A 161 -8.40 -31.35 11.24
C PHE A 161 -8.72 -30.64 9.93
N ALA A 162 -8.23 -31.18 8.82
CA ALA A 162 -8.54 -30.72 7.47
C ALA A 162 -9.35 -31.78 6.70
N THR A 163 -10.22 -31.31 5.82
CA THR A 163 -10.96 -32.08 4.82
C THR A 163 -10.83 -31.38 3.46
N GLY A 164 -11.06 -32.08 2.34
CA GLY A 164 -11.01 -31.46 1.01
C GLY A 164 -12.41 -31.26 0.41
N GLN A 165 -13.08 -32.37 0.09
CA GLN A 165 -14.35 -32.37 -0.62
C GLN A 165 -15.55 -32.47 0.32
N GLU A 166 -16.74 -32.12 -0.19
CA GLU A 166 -18.02 -32.37 0.47
C GLU A 166 -18.22 -33.86 0.85
N GLY A 167 -18.81 -34.14 2.02
CA GLY A 167 -19.30 -35.46 2.38
C GLY A 167 -19.29 -35.81 3.86
N ILE A 168 -19.55 -37.06 4.16
CA ILE A 168 -19.51 -37.62 5.51
C ILE A 168 -18.07 -38.04 5.84
N PHE A 169 -17.54 -37.49 6.92
CA PHE A 169 -16.20 -37.75 7.42
C PHE A 169 -16.24 -38.48 8.76
N LYS A 170 -15.16 -39.21 9.04
CA LYS A 170 -14.91 -39.93 10.28
C LYS A 170 -13.65 -39.37 10.96
N ILE A 171 -13.75 -39.12 12.27
CA ILE A 171 -12.59 -38.99 13.17
C ILE A 171 -12.61 -40.21 14.10
N GLY A 172 -11.60 -41.05 13.99
CA GLY A 172 -11.45 -42.27 14.79
C GLY A 172 -10.24 -42.22 15.72
N TYR A 173 -10.04 -43.32 16.44
CA TYR A 173 -8.96 -43.46 17.43
C TYR A 173 -7.57 -43.15 16.85
N ALA A 174 -7.28 -43.62 15.63
CA ALA A 174 -6.00 -43.41 14.97
C ALA A 174 -5.73 -41.94 14.65
N ASP A 175 -6.76 -41.15 14.34
CA ASP A 175 -6.62 -39.72 14.02
C ASP A 175 -6.25 -38.92 15.27
N LEU A 176 -6.82 -39.27 16.42
CA LEU A 176 -6.51 -38.66 17.72
C LEU A 176 -5.08 -38.98 18.18
N VAL A 177 -4.63 -40.23 17.97
CA VAL A 177 -3.23 -40.62 18.21
C VAL A 177 -2.28 -39.86 17.28
N ALA A 178 -2.64 -39.72 15.99
CA ALA A 178 -1.84 -38.97 15.03
C ALA A 178 -1.73 -37.48 15.37
N SER A 179 -2.75 -36.91 16.03
CA SER A 179 -2.74 -35.55 16.59
C SER A 179 -1.96 -35.43 17.92
N GLY A 180 -1.34 -36.50 18.41
CA GLY A 180 -0.49 -36.49 19.61
C GLY A 180 -1.24 -36.62 20.95
N VAL A 181 -2.52 -37.02 20.93
CA VAL A 181 -3.33 -37.18 22.14
C VAL A 181 -3.58 -38.66 22.44
N ASN A 182 -3.62 -39.03 23.73
CA ASN A 182 -4.02 -40.36 24.16
C ASN A 182 -5.57 -40.47 24.22
N PRO A 183 -6.23 -41.20 23.30
CA PRO A 183 -7.70 -41.23 23.25
C PRO A 183 -8.33 -41.88 24.48
N ASP A 184 -7.62 -42.79 25.16
CA ASP A 184 -8.07 -43.44 26.40
C ASP A 184 -8.33 -42.43 27.55
N THR A 185 -7.85 -41.20 27.40
CA THR A 185 -8.03 -40.11 28.39
C THR A 185 -9.19 -39.17 28.07
N ILE A 186 -9.87 -39.36 26.93
CA ILE A 186 -10.92 -38.48 26.44
C ILE A 186 -12.29 -39.05 26.84
N ASP A 187 -13.12 -38.20 27.45
CA ASP A 187 -14.52 -38.49 27.71
C ASP A 187 -15.34 -38.23 26.44
N PHE A 188 -16.10 -39.24 25.99
CA PHE A 188 -16.92 -39.12 24.78
C PHE A 188 -17.95 -37.99 24.89
N ALA A 189 -18.48 -37.73 26.09
CA ALA A 189 -19.51 -36.72 26.32
C ALA A 189 -18.95 -35.27 26.27
N SER A 190 -17.64 -35.07 26.44
CA SER A 190 -16.98 -33.76 26.39
C SER A 190 -16.53 -33.34 24.98
N ILE A 191 -16.65 -34.24 23.99
CA ILE A 191 -16.23 -33.97 22.62
C ILE A 191 -17.20 -33.04 21.91
N GLN A 192 -16.66 -31.98 21.32
CA GLN A 192 -17.38 -30.97 20.56
C GLN A 192 -16.57 -30.63 19.30
N LEU A 193 -17.22 -30.55 18.14
CA LEU A 193 -16.57 -30.20 16.88
C LEU A 193 -17.04 -28.81 16.45
N PHE A 194 -16.12 -27.95 16.07
CA PHE A 194 -16.37 -26.58 15.63
C PHE A 194 -15.77 -26.34 14.25
N GLY A 195 -16.36 -25.42 13.48
CA GLY A 195 -15.86 -24.99 12.17
C GLY A 195 -16.98 -24.82 11.15
N GLY A 196 -16.87 -23.81 10.30
CA GLY A 196 -17.86 -23.47 9.27
C GLY A 196 -17.68 -24.18 7.93
N GLY A 197 -16.69 -25.07 7.81
CA GLY A 197 -16.23 -25.63 6.55
C GLY A 197 -15.13 -24.76 5.93
N GLY A 198 -14.95 -24.82 4.61
CA GLY A 198 -13.91 -24.08 3.90
C GLY A 198 -14.43 -23.21 2.77
N ARG A 199 -15.72 -22.83 2.83
CA ARG A 199 -16.32 -21.89 1.88
C ARG A 199 -15.81 -20.48 2.14
N ALA A 200 -15.63 -19.70 1.08
CA ALA A 200 -15.25 -18.30 1.20
C ALA A 200 -16.31 -17.51 1.99
N LEU A 201 -15.84 -16.59 2.83
CA LEU A 201 -16.70 -15.65 3.54
C LEU A 201 -17.29 -14.61 2.56
N PRO A 202 -18.52 -14.15 2.78
CA PRO A 202 -19.15 -13.20 1.87
C PRO A 202 -18.48 -11.82 1.95
N PHE A 203 -18.24 -11.21 0.78
CA PHE A 203 -17.56 -9.91 0.71
C PHE A 203 -18.44 -8.75 1.18
N GLN A 204 -19.75 -8.80 0.90
CA GLN A 204 -20.68 -7.76 1.33
C GLN A 204 -20.85 -7.81 2.84
N ASN A 205 -20.66 -6.70 3.54
CA ASN A 205 -20.67 -6.64 5.01
C ASN A 205 -22.03 -6.97 5.64
N ASN A 206 -23.12 -6.94 4.87
CA ASN A 206 -24.48 -7.20 5.35
C ASN A 206 -24.92 -8.66 5.16
N ASP A 207 -24.14 -9.47 4.43
CA ASP A 207 -24.47 -10.87 4.21
C ASP A 207 -24.24 -11.69 5.48
N ASP A 208 -25.13 -12.64 5.74
CA ASP A 208 -25.04 -13.49 6.94
C ASP A 208 -23.76 -14.33 6.95
N ARG A 209 -23.14 -14.45 8.12
CA ARG A 209 -21.91 -15.21 8.31
C ARG A 209 -21.73 -15.62 9.78
N PRO A 210 -21.02 -16.72 10.06
CA PRO A 210 -20.55 -17.00 11.41
C PRO A 210 -19.62 -15.87 11.90
N LEU A 211 -19.86 -15.34 13.09
CA LEU A 211 -19.02 -14.31 13.71
C LEU A 211 -17.89 -14.88 14.59
N ASP A 212 -17.91 -16.21 14.81
CA ASP A 212 -16.90 -17.04 15.48
C ASP A 212 -17.12 -18.49 14.99
N LEU A 213 -16.32 -19.45 15.44
CA LEU A 213 -16.43 -20.84 15.01
C LEU A 213 -17.81 -21.45 15.38
N PRO A 214 -18.61 -21.91 14.39
CA PRO A 214 -19.89 -22.54 14.66
C PRO A 214 -19.72 -23.96 15.21
N LEU A 215 -20.58 -24.35 16.14
CA LEU A 215 -20.65 -25.74 16.64
C LEU A 215 -21.29 -26.66 15.59
N ILE A 216 -20.57 -27.70 15.20
CA ILE A 216 -21.03 -28.73 14.25
C ILE A 216 -21.61 -29.93 14.97
N LYS A 217 -22.76 -30.39 14.48
CA LYS A 217 -23.41 -31.60 14.98
C LYS A 217 -22.65 -32.85 14.53
N VAL A 218 -22.27 -33.68 15.51
CA VAL A 218 -21.63 -34.97 15.24
C VAL A 218 -22.54 -36.14 15.61
N HIS A 219 -22.37 -37.26 14.92
CA HIS A 219 -22.91 -38.54 15.32
C HIS A 219 -21.81 -39.39 15.98
N ALA A 220 -22.10 -39.82 17.20
CA ALA A 220 -21.26 -40.67 18.02
C ALA A 220 -21.57 -42.15 17.77
N ASP A 221 -20.57 -42.95 17.40
CA ASP A 221 -20.67 -44.41 17.35
C ASP A 221 -19.72 -45.04 18.38
N GLY A 222 -20.25 -45.96 19.19
CA GLY A 222 -19.48 -46.63 20.26
C GLY A 222 -19.51 -45.99 21.67
N ALA A 223 -20.15 -44.82 21.84
CA ALA A 223 -20.14 -44.00 23.08
C ALA A 223 -20.83 -44.59 24.35
N THR A 224 -20.98 -45.92 24.46
CA THR A 224 -21.81 -46.58 25.48
C THR A 224 -21.14 -46.72 26.85
N ASP A 225 -19.80 -46.75 26.92
CA ASP A 225 -19.02 -46.87 28.16
C ASP A 225 -18.35 -45.55 28.60
N GLY A 226 -18.43 -44.51 27.77
CA GLY A 226 -17.95 -43.16 28.04
C GLY A 226 -16.45 -42.91 27.75
N ILE A 227 -15.72 -43.93 27.27
CA ILE A 227 -14.30 -43.83 26.91
C ILE A 227 -14.17 -43.93 25.39
N PHE A 228 -13.23 -43.20 24.77
CA PHE A 228 -12.98 -43.31 23.32
C PHE A 228 -12.08 -44.52 23.01
N ASN A 229 -12.68 -45.67 22.74
CA ASN A 229 -11.99 -46.93 22.45
C ASN A 229 -11.54 -47.03 20.97
N GLN A 230 -10.80 -48.10 20.65
CA GLN A 230 -10.21 -48.33 19.32
C GLN A 230 -11.24 -48.50 18.19
N GLU A 231 -12.46 -48.96 18.49
CA GLU A 231 -13.54 -49.13 17.52
C GLU A 231 -14.43 -47.88 17.39
N ASP A 232 -14.29 -46.92 18.30
CA ASP A 232 -15.17 -45.77 18.40
C ASP A 232 -14.85 -44.69 17.37
N ALA A 233 -15.87 -43.90 17.04
CA ALA A 233 -15.78 -42.89 16.01
C ALA A 233 -16.80 -41.76 16.20
N ILE A 234 -16.42 -40.57 15.73
CA ILE A 234 -17.39 -39.50 15.45
C ILE A 234 -17.51 -39.31 13.94
N TYR A 235 -18.75 -39.18 13.49
CA TYR A 235 -19.12 -38.92 12.11
C TYR A 235 -19.73 -37.54 12.00
N PHE A 236 -19.34 -36.77 10.99
CA PHE A 236 -19.89 -35.45 10.74
C PHE A 236 -20.00 -35.20 9.24
N TYR A 237 -20.85 -34.25 8.86
CA TYR A 237 -20.95 -33.78 7.50
C TYR A 237 -20.05 -32.56 7.33
N ALA A 238 -19.16 -32.62 6.34
CA ALA A 238 -18.31 -31.52 5.91
C ALA A 238 -18.88 -30.96 4.60
N SER A 239 -19.07 -29.65 4.54
CA SER A 239 -19.59 -28.97 3.35
C SER A 239 -18.61 -28.94 2.17
N GLY A 240 -17.33 -29.24 2.41
CA GLY A 240 -16.24 -29.02 1.47
C GLY A 240 -15.80 -27.55 1.38
N VAL A 241 -14.90 -27.27 0.44
CA VAL A 241 -14.46 -25.91 0.07
C VAL A 241 -15.32 -25.27 -1.01
N ASP A 242 -15.89 -26.08 -1.90
CA ASP A 242 -16.71 -25.59 -3.00
C ASP A 242 -18.13 -25.30 -2.53
N SER A 243 -18.72 -24.24 -3.06
CA SER A 243 -20.12 -23.90 -2.82
C SER A 243 -20.97 -24.23 -4.04
N TRP A 244 -22.22 -24.60 -3.80
CA TRP A 244 -23.22 -24.83 -4.83
C TRP A 244 -24.48 -24.06 -4.50
N ASN A 245 -24.78 -23.05 -5.32
CA ASN A 245 -25.92 -22.17 -5.13
C ASN A 245 -26.99 -22.46 -6.17
N TRP A 246 -28.25 -22.55 -5.73
CA TRP A 246 -29.38 -22.72 -6.63
C TRP A 246 -29.77 -21.36 -7.21
N ASN A 247 -29.74 -21.23 -8.53
CA ASN A 247 -30.18 -20.03 -9.22
C ASN A 247 -31.65 -20.18 -9.62
N PRO A 248 -32.60 -19.45 -8.98
CA PRO A 248 -34.02 -19.61 -9.22
C PRO A 248 -34.48 -19.04 -10.58
N SER A 249 -33.70 -18.16 -11.23
CA SER A 249 -34.09 -17.60 -12.53
C SER A 249 -33.78 -18.55 -13.68
N SER A 250 -32.68 -19.30 -13.57
CA SER A 250 -32.30 -20.31 -14.55
C SER A 250 -32.69 -21.73 -14.16
N GLU A 251 -33.19 -21.93 -12.94
CA GLU A 251 -33.50 -23.24 -12.34
C GLU A 251 -32.31 -24.23 -12.46
N ARG A 252 -31.10 -23.73 -12.19
CA ARG A 252 -29.84 -24.48 -12.30
C ARG A 252 -28.93 -24.22 -11.10
N TRP A 253 -28.08 -25.19 -10.78
CA TRP A 253 -27.00 -25.00 -9.82
C TRP A 253 -25.82 -24.25 -10.45
N GLN A 254 -25.19 -23.38 -9.68
CA GLN A 254 -23.94 -22.72 -10.00
C GLN A 254 -22.92 -23.09 -8.92
N HIS A 255 -21.72 -23.49 -9.33
CA HIS A 255 -20.62 -23.75 -8.42
C HIS A 255 -19.78 -22.48 -8.27
N GLU A 256 -19.12 -22.36 -7.13
CA GLU A 256 -18.14 -21.31 -6.85
C GLU A 256 -17.05 -21.93 -5.98
N LEU A 257 -15.80 -21.82 -6.43
CA LEU A 257 -14.63 -22.26 -5.68
C LEU A 257 -14.25 -21.23 -4.63
N ASN A 258 -13.66 -21.69 -3.52
CA ASN A 258 -12.91 -20.79 -2.65
C ASN A 258 -11.61 -20.38 -3.39
N PRO A 259 -11.36 -19.08 -3.65
CA PRO A 259 -10.15 -18.63 -4.35
C PRO A 259 -8.85 -18.87 -3.55
N TRP A 260 -8.96 -18.96 -2.22
CA TRP A 260 -7.81 -18.93 -1.30
C TRP A 260 -7.51 -20.26 -0.64
N SER A 261 -8.43 -21.23 -0.66
CA SER A 261 -8.21 -22.52 -0.01
C SER A 261 -8.83 -23.69 -0.75
N ASP A 262 -8.10 -24.79 -0.81
CA ASP A 262 -8.59 -26.11 -1.25
C ASP A 262 -8.98 -27.03 -0.09
N SER A 263 -8.83 -26.53 1.15
CA SER A 263 -9.02 -27.30 2.37
C SER A 263 -10.04 -26.61 3.31
N ALA A 264 -10.94 -27.42 3.87
CA ALA A 264 -11.89 -27.01 4.90
C ALA A 264 -11.41 -27.53 6.26
N TYR A 265 -11.36 -26.66 7.27
CA TYR A 265 -10.80 -26.99 8.58
C TYR A 265 -11.85 -27.04 9.70
N TYR A 266 -11.57 -27.88 10.70
CA TYR A 266 -12.43 -28.10 11.85
C TYR A 266 -11.60 -28.24 13.12
N PHE A 267 -12.15 -27.77 14.25
CA PHE A 267 -11.51 -27.76 15.56
C PHE A 267 -12.29 -28.67 16.52
N LEU A 268 -11.62 -29.70 17.03
CA LEU A 268 -12.18 -30.64 17.99
C LEU A 268 -11.75 -30.24 19.41
N ARG A 269 -12.72 -29.86 20.25
CA ARG A 269 -12.51 -29.71 21.68
C ARG A 269 -12.68 -31.08 22.35
N ILE A 270 -11.67 -31.50 23.10
CA ILE A 270 -11.67 -32.83 23.74
C ILE A 270 -12.04 -32.79 25.24
N ASN A 271 -12.05 -31.61 25.85
CA ASN A 271 -12.31 -31.39 27.28
C ASN A 271 -13.43 -30.37 27.52
N GLY A 272 -14.41 -30.27 26.61
CA GLY A 272 -15.53 -29.35 26.73
C GLY A 272 -16.55 -29.75 27.80
N PRO A 273 -17.52 -28.88 28.11
CA PRO A 273 -18.66 -29.25 28.93
C PRO A 273 -19.40 -30.47 28.35
N GLN A 274 -19.83 -31.39 29.22
CA GLN A 274 -20.53 -32.60 28.79
C GLN A 274 -21.92 -32.27 28.23
N ASN A 275 -22.32 -32.97 27.16
CA ASN A 275 -23.68 -32.95 26.58
C ASN A 275 -24.19 -31.54 26.20
N VAL A 276 -23.34 -30.72 25.59
CA VAL A 276 -23.75 -29.39 25.08
C VAL A 276 -24.87 -29.53 24.06
N PHE A 277 -25.93 -28.73 24.23
CA PHE A 277 -27.05 -28.68 23.30
C PHE A 277 -26.58 -28.32 21.89
N GLY A 278 -27.09 -29.02 20.87
CA GLY A 278 -26.69 -28.81 19.48
C GLY A 278 -25.36 -29.45 19.09
N SER A 279 -24.66 -30.15 19.99
CA SER A 279 -23.40 -30.84 19.65
C SER A 279 -23.58 -32.22 19.00
N ARG A 280 -24.82 -32.74 18.95
CA ARG A 280 -25.13 -34.07 18.43
C ARG A 280 -26.20 -33.99 17.34
N ILE A 281 -26.11 -34.88 16.35
CA ILE A 281 -27.12 -34.99 15.28
C ILE A 281 -28.44 -35.49 15.87
N GLU A 282 -29.51 -34.76 15.57
CA GLU A 282 -30.88 -35.04 16.00
C GLU A 282 -31.70 -35.62 14.84
N ASN A 283 -32.83 -36.25 15.17
CA ASN A 283 -33.80 -36.66 14.15
C ASN A 283 -34.45 -35.42 13.50
N ALA A 284 -34.67 -35.49 12.19
CA ALA A 284 -35.50 -34.55 11.47
C ALA A 284 -36.92 -34.56 12.05
N ALA A 285 -37.58 -33.40 12.00
CA ALA A 285 -38.96 -33.29 12.47
C ALA A 285 -39.87 -34.19 11.61
N ASP A 286 -40.86 -34.82 12.24
CA ASP A 286 -41.84 -35.62 11.50
C ASP A 286 -42.68 -34.72 10.59
N VAL A 287 -42.91 -35.16 9.36
CA VAL A 287 -43.59 -34.38 8.33
C VAL A 287 -45.07 -34.74 8.32
N SER A 288 -45.89 -33.86 8.91
CA SER A 288 -47.34 -34.02 9.02
C SER A 288 -48.13 -33.43 7.83
N LEU A 289 -47.46 -32.77 6.87
CA LEU A 289 -48.08 -32.22 5.66
C LEU A 289 -48.56 -33.35 4.71
N PRO A 290 -49.61 -33.11 3.91
CA PRO A 290 -50.05 -34.09 2.91
C PRO A 290 -48.92 -34.35 1.89
N VAL A 291 -48.64 -35.63 1.66
CA VAL A 291 -47.69 -36.07 0.63
C VAL A 291 -48.42 -36.12 -0.71
N LEU A 292 -48.10 -35.22 -1.62
CA LEU A 292 -48.72 -35.14 -2.95
C LEU A 292 -47.78 -35.50 -4.10
N ASP A 293 -46.46 -35.44 -3.86
CA ASP A 293 -45.45 -35.80 -4.84
C ASP A 293 -44.65 -37.02 -4.37
N GLU A 294 -44.32 -37.89 -5.33
CA GLU A 294 -43.39 -39.00 -5.15
C GLU A 294 -42.20 -38.77 -6.07
N LEU A 295 -41.02 -38.53 -5.48
CA LEU A 295 -39.80 -38.19 -6.18
C LEU A 295 -38.93 -39.44 -6.32
N GLU A 296 -38.69 -39.84 -7.57
CA GLU A 296 -37.82 -40.97 -7.94
C GLU A 296 -36.56 -40.51 -8.67
N THR A 297 -36.39 -39.19 -8.84
CA THR A 297 -35.26 -38.58 -9.54
C THR A 297 -34.78 -37.34 -8.80
N HIS A 298 -33.56 -36.90 -9.12
CA HIS A 298 -33.02 -35.62 -8.68
C HIS A 298 -32.16 -35.01 -9.78
N LEU A 299 -31.65 -33.80 -9.54
CA LEU A 299 -30.69 -33.16 -10.43
C LEU A 299 -29.28 -33.53 -9.97
N ALA A 300 -28.57 -34.36 -10.74
CA ALA A 300 -27.15 -34.58 -10.57
C ALA A 300 -26.38 -33.36 -11.04
N LYS A 301 -25.26 -33.07 -10.39
CA LYS A 301 -24.39 -31.93 -10.70
C LYS A 301 -22.94 -32.32 -10.47
N GLU A 302 -22.10 -32.01 -11.44
CA GLU A 302 -20.65 -32.21 -11.41
C GLU A 302 -19.98 -31.06 -12.18
N PHE A 303 -18.74 -30.72 -11.82
CA PHE A 303 -17.94 -29.75 -12.58
C PHE A 303 -16.47 -30.18 -12.64
N HIS A 304 -15.75 -29.61 -13.60
CA HIS A 304 -14.30 -29.66 -13.74
C HIS A 304 -13.80 -28.22 -13.85
N GLU A 305 -12.95 -27.82 -12.92
CA GLU A 305 -12.31 -26.50 -12.86
C GLU A 305 -10.95 -26.69 -12.18
N ILE A 306 -9.89 -26.13 -12.77
CA ILE A 306 -8.52 -26.26 -12.27
C ILE A 306 -7.91 -24.86 -12.18
N GLU A 307 -7.61 -24.41 -10.97
CA GLU A 307 -7.06 -23.08 -10.71
C GLU A 307 -5.52 -23.06 -10.84
N SER A 308 -4.98 -23.24 -12.06
CA SER A 308 -3.53 -23.41 -12.28
C SER A 308 -2.81 -22.21 -12.91
N HIS A 309 -3.54 -21.33 -13.59
CA HIS A 309 -2.95 -20.24 -14.36
C HIS A 309 -3.70 -18.92 -14.14
N ASN A 310 -2.97 -17.87 -13.77
CA ASN A 310 -3.48 -16.51 -13.70
C ASN A 310 -2.87 -15.69 -14.83
N ILE A 311 -3.71 -15.17 -15.73
CA ILE A 311 -3.27 -14.59 -17.02
C ILE A 311 -2.50 -13.28 -16.80
N ALA A 312 -2.99 -12.38 -15.93
CA ALA A 312 -2.37 -11.09 -15.65
C ALA A 312 -1.31 -11.13 -14.54
N LYS A 313 -1.11 -12.29 -13.87
CA LYS A 313 -0.44 -12.38 -12.57
C LYS A 313 -1.01 -11.36 -11.57
N SER A 314 -2.34 -11.27 -11.55
CA SER A 314 -3.12 -10.28 -10.83
C SER A 314 -4.57 -10.74 -10.76
N GLY A 315 -5.31 -10.33 -9.74
CA GLY A 315 -6.69 -10.76 -9.55
C GLY A 315 -6.80 -12.20 -9.06
N ARG A 316 -8.03 -12.63 -8.77
CA ARG A 316 -8.30 -13.92 -8.10
C ARG A 316 -8.87 -15.03 -8.97
N GLU A 317 -9.13 -14.77 -10.26
CA GLU A 317 -9.56 -15.81 -11.18
C GLU A 317 -8.36 -16.55 -11.74
N PHE A 318 -8.40 -17.88 -11.71
CA PHE A 318 -7.44 -18.73 -12.38
C PHE A 318 -8.13 -19.57 -13.44
N TYR A 319 -7.31 -20.19 -14.27
CA TYR A 319 -7.74 -21.00 -15.38
C TYR A 319 -6.96 -22.32 -15.42
N GLY A 320 -7.58 -23.32 -16.02
CA GLY A 320 -7.06 -24.66 -16.16
C GLY A 320 -6.33 -24.87 -17.47
N GLU A 321 -6.90 -25.75 -18.30
CA GLU A 321 -6.31 -26.20 -19.55
C GLU A 321 -6.04 -25.05 -20.52
N ARG A 322 -4.83 -25.00 -21.07
CA ARG A 322 -4.39 -23.98 -22.04
C ARG A 322 -4.35 -24.55 -23.46
N PHE A 323 -5.04 -23.90 -24.37
CA PHE A 323 -4.96 -24.10 -25.81
C PHE A 323 -3.89 -23.17 -26.41
N THR A 324 -3.06 -23.70 -27.31
CA THR A 324 -2.08 -22.91 -28.08
C THR A 324 -1.90 -23.51 -29.48
N SER A 325 -1.49 -22.72 -30.47
CA SER A 325 -1.29 -23.19 -31.86
C SER A 325 -0.39 -24.43 -32.01
N LEU A 326 0.61 -24.59 -31.12
CA LEU A 326 1.57 -25.72 -31.10
C LEU A 326 1.24 -26.77 -30.02
N GLY A 327 0.26 -26.52 -29.17
CA GLY A 327 -0.14 -27.38 -28.05
C GLY A 327 -1.37 -28.23 -28.34
N SER A 328 -2.03 -28.69 -27.26
CA SER A 328 -3.30 -29.39 -27.37
C SER A 328 -4.39 -28.46 -27.92
N GLN A 329 -5.10 -28.96 -28.91
CA GLN A 329 -6.24 -28.29 -29.54
C GLN A 329 -7.58 -28.88 -29.08
N ILE A 330 -7.55 -30.00 -28.35
CA ILE A 330 -8.72 -30.73 -27.89
C ILE A 330 -8.48 -31.18 -26.45
N TYR A 331 -9.45 -30.92 -25.58
CA TYR A 331 -9.52 -31.45 -24.22
C TYR A 331 -10.84 -32.21 -24.01
N GLY A 332 -10.75 -33.40 -23.43
CA GLY A 332 -11.90 -34.25 -23.14
C GLY A 332 -12.13 -34.38 -21.63
N PHE A 333 -13.38 -34.21 -21.20
CA PHE A 333 -13.82 -34.26 -19.81
C PHE A 333 -14.84 -35.39 -19.64
N SER A 334 -14.58 -36.29 -18.71
CA SER A 334 -15.45 -37.44 -18.41
C SER A 334 -16.04 -37.30 -17.00
N PHE A 335 -17.36 -37.12 -16.93
CA PHE A 335 -18.12 -37.02 -15.68
C PHE A 335 -18.80 -38.35 -15.37
N ASN A 336 -18.53 -38.92 -14.21
CA ASN A 336 -19.09 -40.21 -13.82
C ASN A 336 -20.43 -40.07 -13.09
N ILE A 337 -21.50 -39.84 -13.86
CA ILE A 337 -22.87 -39.73 -13.34
C ILE A 337 -23.69 -40.95 -13.81
N PRO A 338 -23.93 -41.95 -12.94
CA PRO A 338 -24.68 -43.16 -13.33
C PRO A 338 -26.20 -42.93 -13.39
N ASN A 339 -26.95 -43.81 -14.05
CA ASN A 339 -28.43 -43.83 -14.03
C ASN A 339 -29.10 -42.54 -14.51
N LEU A 340 -28.57 -41.90 -15.56
CA LEU A 340 -29.19 -40.75 -16.21
C LEU A 340 -30.43 -41.18 -17.01
N ILE A 341 -31.51 -40.41 -16.91
CA ILE A 341 -32.85 -40.84 -17.38
C ILE A 341 -33.24 -40.39 -18.80
N GLY A 342 -32.37 -39.68 -19.52
CA GLY A 342 -32.55 -39.39 -20.96
C GLY A 342 -33.39 -38.17 -21.31
N ASP A 343 -34.02 -37.50 -20.36
CA ASP A 343 -34.91 -36.36 -20.62
C ASP A 343 -34.16 -35.17 -21.23
N SER A 344 -33.30 -34.53 -20.44
CA SER A 344 -32.37 -33.50 -20.86
C SER A 344 -31.39 -33.13 -19.74
N GLY A 345 -30.22 -32.62 -20.12
CA GLY A 345 -29.19 -32.09 -19.24
C GLY A 345 -28.50 -30.87 -19.83
N TRP A 346 -27.82 -30.11 -18.98
CA TRP A 346 -27.08 -28.90 -19.33
C TRP A 346 -25.58 -29.13 -19.23
N VAL A 347 -24.84 -28.61 -20.20
CA VAL A 347 -23.39 -28.45 -20.13
C VAL A 347 -23.07 -26.97 -20.28
N ASP A 348 -22.48 -26.36 -19.26
CA ASP A 348 -22.01 -24.98 -19.29
C ASP A 348 -20.48 -24.96 -19.26
N SER A 349 -19.86 -24.04 -19.99
CA SER A 349 -18.41 -23.78 -19.89
C SER A 349 -18.13 -22.29 -19.99
N ARG A 350 -17.09 -21.82 -19.30
CA ARG A 350 -16.48 -20.51 -19.50
C ARG A 350 -15.05 -20.70 -19.99
N ILE A 351 -14.64 -19.87 -20.93
CA ILE A 351 -13.27 -19.84 -21.47
C ILE A 351 -12.76 -18.39 -21.47
N ALA A 352 -11.45 -18.21 -21.51
CA ALA A 352 -10.80 -16.95 -21.86
C ALA A 352 -9.97 -17.13 -23.13
N GLY A 353 -10.14 -16.25 -24.13
CA GLY A 353 -9.43 -16.34 -25.41
C GLY A 353 -8.60 -15.10 -25.74
N ARG A 354 -7.43 -15.30 -26.35
CA ARG A 354 -6.52 -14.25 -26.83
C ARG A 354 -6.08 -14.57 -28.26
N THR A 355 -6.44 -13.70 -29.20
CA THR A 355 -5.92 -13.75 -30.57
C THR A 355 -5.58 -12.34 -31.04
N LEU A 356 -4.33 -12.10 -31.46
CA LEU A 356 -3.88 -10.80 -31.95
C LEU A 356 -4.17 -10.64 -33.45
N GLY A 357 -4.91 -9.61 -33.86
CA GLY A 357 -5.18 -9.29 -35.27
C GLY A 357 -6.05 -10.31 -36.03
N ALA A 358 -6.57 -11.34 -35.36
CA ALA A 358 -7.47 -12.36 -35.90
C ALA A 358 -8.43 -12.86 -34.80
N THR A 359 -9.36 -13.75 -35.12
CA THR A 359 -10.20 -14.44 -34.13
C THR A 359 -9.96 -15.94 -34.19
N SER A 360 -10.07 -16.60 -33.04
CA SER A 360 -10.05 -18.05 -32.91
C SER A 360 -11.44 -18.59 -32.56
N ASN A 361 -11.71 -19.81 -32.98
CA ASN A 361 -12.99 -20.47 -32.77
C ASN A 361 -12.87 -21.54 -31.67
N TYR A 362 -13.87 -21.61 -30.82
CA TYR A 362 -13.97 -22.57 -29.72
C TYR A 362 -15.26 -23.37 -29.88
N LEU A 363 -15.18 -24.69 -29.75
CA LEU A 363 -16.28 -25.61 -29.93
C LEU A 363 -16.43 -26.49 -28.69
N MET A 364 -17.62 -26.52 -28.09
CA MET A 364 -18.00 -27.48 -27.06
C MET A 364 -18.95 -28.51 -27.66
N GLN A 365 -18.66 -29.80 -27.47
CA GLN A 365 -19.49 -30.90 -27.96
C GLN A 365 -19.83 -31.88 -26.84
N CYS A 366 -21.10 -32.30 -26.79
CA CYS A 366 -21.59 -33.35 -25.89
C CYS A 366 -22.71 -34.15 -26.58
N ASN A 367 -22.63 -35.49 -26.55
CA ASN A 367 -23.62 -36.39 -27.15
C ASN A 367 -24.03 -36.03 -28.60
N GLY A 368 -23.07 -35.59 -29.43
CA GLY A 368 -23.30 -35.22 -30.83
C GLY A 368 -24.00 -33.88 -31.06
N THR A 369 -24.30 -33.13 -29.99
CA THR A 369 -24.73 -31.73 -30.08
C THR A 369 -23.55 -30.82 -29.81
N GLU A 370 -23.44 -29.72 -30.55
CA GLU A 370 -22.30 -28.81 -30.48
C GLU A 370 -22.75 -27.35 -30.39
N VAL A 371 -21.92 -26.53 -29.76
CA VAL A 371 -22.05 -25.07 -29.72
C VAL A 371 -20.67 -24.47 -29.89
N SER A 372 -20.58 -23.39 -30.66
CA SER A 372 -19.33 -22.68 -30.84
C SER A 372 -19.44 -21.22 -30.48
N THR A 373 -18.29 -20.62 -30.19
CA THR A 373 -18.11 -19.18 -29.99
C THR A 373 -16.77 -18.77 -30.55
N THR A 374 -16.62 -17.48 -30.88
CA THR A 374 -15.33 -16.89 -31.23
C THR A 374 -14.90 -15.88 -30.16
N ASP A 375 -13.60 -15.67 -30.02
CA ASP A 375 -13.06 -14.53 -29.27
C ASP A 375 -13.18 -13.22 -30.08
N ILE A 376 -12.59 -12.12 -29.58
CA ILE A 376 -12.36 -10.90 -30.37
C ILE A 376 -10.91 -10.84 -30.81
N SER A 377 -10.71 -10.14 -31.93
CA SER A 377 -9.38 -9.71 -32.37
C SER A 377 -8.87 -8.61 -31.45
N LEU A 378 -7.77 -8.88 -30.74
CA LEU A 378 -7.07 -7.92 -29.91
C LEU A 378 -5.93 -7.26 -30.71
N SER A 379 -5.60 -6.01 -30.40
CA SER A 379 -4.39 -5.35 -30.92
C SER A 379 -3.19 -5.66 -30.02
N GLU A 380 -1.98 -5.45 -30.54
CA GLU A 380 -0.75 -5.52 -29.73
C GLU A 380 -0.74 -4.50 -28.59
N SER A 381 -1.47 -3.39 -28.73
CA SER A 381 -1.64 -2.33 -27.75
C SER A 381 -2.80 -2.54 -26.76
N SER A 382 -3.45 -3.70 -26.78
CA SER A 382 -4.62 -3.98 -25.94
C SER A 382 -4.23 -4.12 -24.46
N LEU A 383 -4.95 -3.40 -23.59
CA LEU A 383 -4.89 -3.55 -22.12
C LEU A 383 -5.74 -4.73 -21.61
N LEU A 384 -6.54 -5.33 -22.49
CA LEU A 384 -7.20 -6.61 -22.27
C LEU A 384 -6.26 -7.72 -22.76
N LEU A 385 -5.88 -8.64 -21.87
CA LEU A 385 -4.98 -9.76 -22.16
C LEU A 385 -5.71 -10.96 -22.76
N ALA A 386 -6.95 -11.20 -22.33
CA ALA A 386 -7.84 -12.24 -22.83
C ALA A 386 -9.31 -11.83 -22.63
N GLN A 387 -10.22 -12.43 -23.39
CA GLN A 387 -11.65 -12.14 -23.28
C GLN A 387 -12.45 -13.39 -22.91
N LYS A 388 -13.36 -13.23 -21.93
CA LYS A 388 -14.24 -14.30 -21.49
C LYS A 388 -15.34 -14.62 -22.50
N ARG A 389 -15.66 -15.91 -22.65
CA ARG A 389 -16.82 -16.42 -23.41
C ARG A 389 -17.48 -17.55 -22.65
N ASN A 390 -18.81 -17.58 -22.73
CA ASN A 390 -19.61 -18.66 -22.17
C ASN A 390 -20.16 -19.52 -23.29
N LEU A 391 -20.12 -20.84 -23.11
CA LEU A 391 -20.79 -21.82 -23.95
C LEU A 391 -21.84 -22.55 -23.09
N SER A 392 -23.00 -22.83 -23.67
CA SER A 392 -24.08 -23.54 -22.99
C SER A 392 -24.78 -24.48 -23.97
N LEU A 393 -24.93 -25.74 -23.57
CA LEU A 393 -25.61 -26.80 -24.32
C LEU A 393 -26.76 -27.39 -23.51
N HIS A 394 -27.87 -27.67 -24.20
CA HIS A 394 -28.98 -28.46 -23.68
C HIS A 394 -29.10 -29.73 -24.52
N VAL A 395 -28.85 -30.89 -23.91
CA VAL A 395 -28.71 -32.16 -24.63
C VAL A 395 -29.40 -33.31 -23.90
N PRO A 396 -29.99 -34.28 -24.62
CA PRO A 396 -30.43 -35.53 -24.00
C PRO A 396 -29.25 -36.29 -23.39
N MET A 397 -29.41 -36.75 -22.13
CA MET A 397 -28.38 -37.50 -21.41
C MET A 397 -28.99 -38.74 -20.76
N SER A 398 -28.61 -39.93 -21.21
CA SER A 398 -29.06 -41.23 -20.69
C SER A 398 -27.90 -42.19 -20.45
N GLY A 399 -28.11 -43.17 -19.58
CA GLY A 399 -27.10 -44.19 -19.27
C GLY A 399 -26.12 -43.74 -18.19
N ASP A 400 -24.87 -44.19 -18.31
CA ASP A 400 -23.83 -43.94 -17.32
C ASP A 400 -22.73 -43.04 -17.90
N GLY A 401 -22.52 -41.90 -17.24
CA GLY A 401 -21.47 -40.95 -17.55
C GLY A 401 -21.83 -39.92 -18.63
N VAL A 402 -21.09 -38.81 -18.63
CA VAL A 402 -21.20 -37.73 -19.61
C VAL A 402 -19.80 -37.38 -20.09
N ASN A 403 -19.59 -37.37 -21.42
CA ASN A 403 -18.33 -36.95 -22.02
C ASN A 403 -18.54 -35.62 -22.74
N VAL A 404 -17.71 -34.64 -22.40
CA VAL A 404 -17.69 -33.31 -23.02
C VAL A 404 -16.34 -33.13 -23.68
N GLU A 405 -16.32 -32.66 -24.92
CA GLU A 405 -15.11 -32.33 -25.66
C GLU A 405 -15.08 -30.82 -25.93
N MET A 406 -13.95 -30.18 -25.62
CA MET A 406 -13.68 -28.78 -25.94
C MET A 406 -12.57 -28.74 -26.99
N SER A 407 -12.84 -28.11 -28.13
CA SER A 407 -11.91 -27.94 -29.24
C SER A 407 -11.63 -26.46 -29.52
N PHE A 408 -10.40 -26.17 -29.96
CA PHE A 408 -9.90 -24.86 -30.34
C PHE A 408 -9.41 -24.89 -31.79
N GLU A 409 -9.75 -23.88 -32.57
CA GLU A 409 -9.21 -23.64 -33.91
C GLU A 409 -8.50 -22.28 -33.89
N PRO A 410 -7.15 -22.26 -33.85
CA PRO A 410 -6.39 -21.02 -33.70
C PRO A 410 -6.48 -20.17 -34.97
N GLY A 411 -6.81 -18.89 -34.81
CA GLY A 411 -6.84 -17.92 -35.91
C GLY A 411 -5.46 -17.59 -36.48
N ASN A 412 -4.40 -17.75 -35.68
CA ASN A 412 -3.00 -17.55 -36.06
C ASN A 412 -2.03 -18.31 -35.12
N ALA A 413 -0.72 -18.11 -35.30
CA ALA A 413 0.31 -18.82 -34.54
C ALA A 413 0.42 -18.38 -33.06
N ASP A 414 -0.02 -17.16 -32.73
CA ASP A 414 0.07 -16.58 -31.38
C ASP A 414 -1.26 -16.69 -30.61
N ALA A 415 -2.23 -17.41 -31.16
CA ALA A 415 -3.53 -17.61 -30.57
C ALA A 415 -3.44 -18.53 -29.35
N GLU A 416 -4.05 -18.08 -28.25
CA GLU A 416 -4.12 -18.80 -26.99
C GLU A 416 -5.54 -18.78 -26.44
N GLY A 417 -5.89 -19.82 -25.69
CA GLY A 417 -7.15 -19.87 -24.96
C GLY A 417 -7.00 -20.69 -23.69
N TRP A 418 -7.87 -20.45 -22.71
CA TRP A 418 -7.88 -21.16 -21.44
C TRP A 418 -9.30 -21.56 -21.07
N ILE A 419 -9.43 -22.76 -20.52
CA ILE A 419 -10.70 -23.23 -19.95
C ILE A 419 -10.73 -22.79 -18.49
N ASP A 420 -11.80 -22.11 -18.10
CA ASP A 420 -12.09 -21.82 -16.70
C ASP A 420 -12.78 -23.05 -16.09
N TYR A 421 -14.01 -23.34 -16.52
CA TYR A 421 -14.71 -24.55 -16.08
C TYR A 421 -15.50 -25.24 -17.17
N VAL A 422 -15.84 -26.50 -16.90
CA VAL A 422 -16.90 -27.28 -17.56
C VAL A 422 -17.82 -27.86 -16.49
N ARG A 423 -19.11 -27.54 -16.55
CA ARG A 423 -20.13 -27.98 -15.57
C ARG A 423 -21.23 -28.78 -16.26
N VAL A 424 -21.60 -29.91 -15.67
CA VAL A 424 -22.67 -30.80 -16.14
C VAL A 424 -23.78 -30.91 -15.10
N GLN A 425 -25.03 -30.80 -15.56
CA GLN A 425 -26.22 -31.01 -14.73
C GLN A 425 -27.26 -31.82 -15.49
N ALA A 426 -27.74 -32.92 -14.90
CA ALA A 426 -28.67 -33.81 -15.59
C ALA A 426 -29.57 -34.56 -14.61
N ARG A 427 -30.71 -35.03 -15.10
CA ARG A 427 -31.64 -35.82 -14.29
C ARG A 427 -31.09 -37.23 -14.06
N GLN A 428 -30.96 -37.60 -12.79
CA GLN A 428 -30.48 -38.89 -12.32
C GLN A 428 -31.58 -39.59 -11.53
N ALA A 429 -31.76 -40.89 -11.75
CA ALA A 429 -32.67 -41.71 -10.96
C ALA A 429 -32.14 -41.89 -9.52
N LEU A 430 -33.04 -41.95 -8.54
CA LEU A 430 -32.71 -42.23 -7.14
C LEU A 430 -32.40 -43.72 -6.94
N VAL A 431 -31.24 -44.13 -7.44
CA VAL A 431 -30.68 -45.49 -7.30
C VAL A 431 -29.37 -45.38 -6.55
N PHE A 432 -29.29 -46.04 -5.39
CA PHE A 432 -28.10 -45.99 -4.55
C PHE A 432 -26.92 -46.73 -5.20
N SER A 433 -25.97 -45.97 -5.75
CA SER A 433 -24.92 -46.48 -6.65
C SER A 433 -23.49 -46.33 -6.11
N SER A 434 -23.31 -45.65 -4.97
CA SER A 434 -22.00 -45.32 -4.39
C SER A 434 -22.02 -45.49 -2.85
N GLY A 435 -20.86 -45.35 -2.19
CA GLY A 435 -20.80 -45.40 -0.72
C GLY A 435 -21.42 -44.18 -0.01
N GLN A 436 -21.46 -43.03 -0.71
CA GLN A 436 -22.15 -41.81 -0.32
C GLN A 436 -22.85 -41.22 -1.56
N PHE A 437 -24.18 -41.12 -1.51
CA PHE A 437 -25.02 -40.70 -2.62
C PHE A 437 -25.76 -39.40 -2.26
N PHE A 438 -25.46 -38.32 -3.01
CA PHE A 438 -26.02 -37.00 -2.77
C PHE A 438 -27.26 -36.77 -3.61
N ILE A 439 -28.33 -36.33 -2.95
CA ILE A 439 -29.61 -36.02 -3.57
C ILE A 439 -29.77 -34.51 -3.52
N ASN A 440 -29.71 -33.88 -4.71
CA ASN A 440 -29.70 -32.43 -4.84
C ASN A 440 -30.99 -31.96 -5.52
N GLY A 441 -31.79 -31.20 -4.75
CA GLY A 441 -32.96 -30.50 -5.28
C GLY A 441 -34.29 -31.15 -4.93
N THR A 442 -35.31 -30.29 -4.86
CA THR A 442 -36.71 -30.68 -4.67
C THR A 442 -37.52 -29.98 -5.75
N GLU A 443 -38.30 -30.75 -6.49
CA GLU A 443 -39.16 -30.21 -7.54
C GLU A 443 -40.48 -29.68 -6.96
N ASN A 444 -41.15 -28.82 -7.73
CA ASN A 444 -42.48 -28.31 -7.42
C ASN A 444 -42.58 -27.66 -6.03
N MET A 445 -41.71 -26.69 -5.74
CA MET A 445 -41.67 -25.99 -4.45
C MET A 445 -43.08 -25.55 -3.99
N SER A 446 -43.47 -25.98 -2.79
CA SER A 446 -44.77 -25.73 -2.17
C SER A 446 -44.65 -25.69 -0.65
N PHE A 447 -45.13 -24.61 -0.03
CA PHE A 447 -45.17 -24.46 1.43
C PHE A 447 -46.25 -25.29 2.13
N ASN A 448 -47.18 -25.89 1.38
CA ASN A 448 -48.35 -26.60 1.94
C ASN A 448 -48.30 -28.13 1.76
N HIS A 449 -47.29 -28.65 1.05
CA HIS A 449 -47.19 -30.07 0.71
C HIS A 449 -45.83 -30.65 1.12
N ALA A 450 -45.79 -31.98 1.18
CA ALA A 450 -44.56 -32.73 1.34
C ALA A 450 -44.34 -33.64 0.11
N ALA A 451 -43.08 -33.95 -0.13
CA ALA A 451 -42.67 -34.98 -1.07
C ALA A 451 -42.25 -36.25 -0.31
N ARG A 452 -42.54 -37.41 -0.90
CA ARG A 452 -41.92 -38.69 -0.54
C ARG A 452 -40.79 -38.97 -1.52
N TYR A 453 -39.58 -39.15 -1.02
CA TYR A 453 -38.44 -39.58 -1.82
C TYR A 453 -38.36 -41.09 -1.78
N ARG A 454 -38.05 -41.70 -2.92
CA ARG A 454 -37.98 -43.15 -3.07
C ARG A 454 -36.62 -43.54 -3.64
N LEU A 455 -35.75 -44.08 -2.79
CA LEU A 455 -34.41 -44.56 -3.14
C LEU A 455 -34.44 -46.07 -3.31
N THR A 456 -34.06 -46.58 -4.49
CA THR A 456 -33.95 -48.01 -4.78
C THR A 456 -32.51 -48.50 -4.66
N GLU A 457 -32.29 -49.82 -4.62
CA GLU A 457 -30.97 -50.45 -4.38
C GLU A 457 -30.33 -50.05 -3.05
N SER A 458 -31.19 -49.77 -2.06
CA SER A 458 -30.83 -49.10 -0.81
C SER A 458 -30.75 -50.02 0.40
N SER A 459 -30.80 -51.34 0.23
CA SER A 459 -30.70 -52.34 1.32
C SER A 459 -29.45 -52.21 2.20
N SER A 460 -28.42 -51.53 1.69
CA SER A 460 -27.12 -51.34 2.32
C SER A 460 -26.91 -49.92 2.87
N VAL A 461 -27.90 -49.04 2.79
CA VAL A 461 -27.83 -47.67 3.32
C VAL A 461 -27.97 -47.72 4.84
N ASP A 462 -27.01 -47.15 5.56
CA ASP A 462 -27.05 -47.10 7.02
C ASP A 462 -27.90 -45.91 7.50
N GLN A 463 -27.76 -44.75 6.85
CA GLN A 463 -28.39 -43.50 7.23
C GLN A 463 -28.67 -42.61 6.01
N ILE A 464 -29.69 -41.75 6.13
CA ILE A 464 -29.91 -40.60 5.25
C ILE A 464 -29.98 -39.35 6.13
N TRP A 465 -29.12 -38.37 5.85
CA TRP A 465 -29.10 -37.09 6.55
C TRP A 465 -29.62 -35.98 5.62
N ASP A 466 -30.46 -35.10 6.17
CA ASP A 466 -30.79 -33.79 5.60
C ASP A 466 -29.62 -32.85 5.88
N VAL A 467 -28.97 -32.43 4.80
CA VAL A 467 -27.80 -31.53 4.78
C VAL A 467 -28.13 -30.22 4.06
N THR A 468 -29.43 -29.86 4.02
CA THR A 468 -29.89 -28.59 3.46
C THR A 468 -29.23 -27.41 4.19
N ASP A 469 -29.14 -27.49 5.52
CA ASP A 469 -28.27 -26.63 6.33
C ASP A 469 -26.98 -27.42 6.68
N PRO A 470 -25.82 -27.03 6.12
CA PRO A 470 -24.57 -27.76 6.32
C PRO A 470 -24.05 -27.71 7.76
N LEU A 471 -24.39 -26.69 8.54
CA LEU A 471 -23.95 -26.55 9.93
C LEU A 471 -24.83 -27.36 10.89
N SER A 472 -26.05 -27.72 10.47
CA SER A 472 -27.06 -28.34 11.32
C SER A 472 -27.70 -29.59 10.68
N PRO A 473 -26.91 -30.61 10.29
CA PRO A 473 -27.43 -31.82 9.67
C PRO A 473 -28.41 -32.56 10.59
N ARG A 474 -29.43 -33.18 9.99
CA ARG A 474 -30.47 -33.93 10.70
C ARG A 474 -30.66 -35.33 10.13
N ARG A 475 -30.94 -36.30 10.99
CA ARG A 475 -31.20 -37.69 10.61
C ARG A 475 -32.64 -37.88 10.16
N ASN A 476 -32.89 -38.31 8.93
CA ASN A 476 -34.25 -38.60 8.48
C ASN A 476 -34.79 -39.90 9.09
N LEU A 477 -36.10 -39.93 9.34
CA LEU A 477 -36.82 -41.16 9.69
C LEU A 477 -37.08 -41.97 8.43
N LEU A 478 -36.53 -43.19 8.38
CA LEU A 478 -36.55 -44.04 7.20
C LEU A 478 -37.64 -45.11 7.30
N SER A 479 -38.32 -45.38 6.19
CA SER A 479 -39.19 -46.54 6.01
C SER A 479 -38.62 -47.42 4.92
N GLN A 480 -38.17 -48.62 5.30
CA GLN A 480 -37.54 -49.58 4.41
C GLN A 480 -38.50 -50.73 4.09
N GLU A 481 -38.71 -51.00 2.80
CA GLU A 481 -39.49 -52.13 2.30
C GLU A 481 -38.70 -52.85 1.21
N GLY A 482 -38.15 -54.01 1.53
CA GLY A 482 -37.23 -54.73 0.65
C GLY A 482 -35.96 -53.91 0.38
N ASP A 483 -35.69 -53.62 -0.89
CA ASP A 483 -34.52 -52.86 -1.34
C ASP A 483 -34.80 -51.37 -1.58
N VAL A 484 -35.95 -50.90 -1.09
CA VAL A 484 -36.44 -49.53 -1.25
C VAL A 484 -36.49 -48.83 0.09
N THR A 485 -35.87 -47.66 0.16
CA THR A 485 -35.89 -46.79 1.33
C THR A 485 -36.66 -45.52 0.98
N THR A 486 -37.61 -45.14 1.82
CA THR A 486 -38.41 -43.92 1.64
C THR A 486 -38.32 -43.02 2.85
N TRP A 487 -38.36 -41.71 2.62
CA TRP A 487 -38.49 -40.67 3.64
C TRP A 487 -39.34 -39.53 3.11
N LYS A 488 -39.79 -38.67 4.02
CA LYS A 488 -40.61 -37.50 3.70
C LYS A 488 -39.82 -36.23 4.00
N ALA A 489 -40.00 -35.20 3.18
CA ALA A 489 -39.54 -33.85 3.48
C ALA A 489 -40.56 -32.81 2.99
N GLN A 490 -40.52 -31.62 3.57
CA GLN A 490 -41.31 -30.49 3.08
C GLN A 490 -40.71 -29.98 1.76
N GLN A 491 -41.57 -29.49 0.85
CA GLN A 491 -41.15 -28.90 -0.43
C GLN A 491 -41.05 -27.36 -0.36
N ASP A 492 -40.81 -26.82 0.83
CA ASP A 492 -40.68 -25.39 1.11
C ASP A 492 -39.36 -24.78 0.60
N THR A 493 -38.35 -25.60 0.34
CA THR A 493 -37.03 -25.19 -0.16
C THR A 493 -36.39 -26.27 -1.01
N THR A 494 -35.31 -25.93 -1.70
CA THR A 494 -34.45 -26.87 -2.43
C THR A 494 -33.70 -27.75 -1.42
N ARG A 495 -34.26 -28.92 -1.07
CA ARG A 495 -33.64 -29.84 -0.10
C ARG A 495 -32.37 -30.51 -0.65
N ARG A 496 -31.44 -30.81 0.26
CA ARG A 496 -30.26 -31.64 -0.01
C ARG A 496 -30.18 -32.78 1.00
N PHE A 497 -29.95 -34.00 0.52
CA PHE A 497 -29.75 -35.18 1.35
C PHE A 497 -28.47 -35.90 0.98
N VAL A 498 -27.91 -36.64 1.93
CA VAL A 498 -26.86 -37.63 1.68
C VAL A 498 -27.28 -38.98 2.26
N ALA A 499 -27.40 -39.98 1.40
CA ALA A 499 -27.57 -41.38 1.79
C ALA A 499 -26.18 -42.04 1.80
N PHE A 500 -25.81 -42.74 2.87
CA PHE A 500 -24.45 -43.26 2.99
C PHE A 500 -24.34 -44.53 3.83
N ARG A 501 -23.17 -45.16 3.73
CA ARG A 501 -22.72 -46.23 4.64
C ARG A 501 -21.61 -45.70 5.55
N TYR A 502 -21.61 -46.07 6.83
CA TYR A 502 -20.56 -45.65 7.76
C TYR A 502 -19.17 -46.12 7.32
N GLY A 503 -19.08 -47.31 6.72
CA GLY A 503 -17.83 -47.84 6.15
C GLY A 503 -17.31 -47.08 4.91
N ALA A 504 -18.12 -46.18 4.34
CA ALA A 504 -17.75 -45.32 3.22
C ALA A 504 -17.51 -43.86 3.64
N ALA A 505 -17.50 -43.56 4.95
CA ALA A 505 -17.10 -42.26 5.46
C ALA A 505 -15.65 -41.95 5.06
N LYS A 506 -15.38 -40.69 4.69
CA LYS A 506 -14.05 -40.21 4.31
C LYS A 506 -13.19 -39.98 5.56
N SER A 507 -11.86 -40.07 5.42
CA SER A 507 -10.92 -39.76 6.52
C SER A 507 -10.58 -38.28 6.57
N VAL A 508 -10.27 -37.78 7.76
CA VAL A 508 -9.71 -36.44 7.97
C VAL A 508 -8.18 -36.42 7.82
N ARG A 509 -7.59 -35.24 7.63
CA ARG A 509 -6.14 -35.01 7.78
C ARG A 509 -5.86 -34.36 9.15
N PRO A 510 -5.20 -35.05 10.09
CA PRO A 510 -4.77 -34.46 11.37
C PRO A 510 -3.78 -33.31 11.17
N MET A 511 -4.01 -32.17 11.84
CA MET A 511 -3.10 -31.00 11.82
C MET A 511 -2.38 -30.75 13.16
N GLY A 512 -2.75 -31.47 14.22
CA GLY A 512 -2.15 -31.34 15.55
C GLY A 512 -2.93 -30.45 16.51
N SER A 513 -2.29 -30.07 17.61
CA SER A 513 -2.87 -29.22 18.65
C SER A 513 -2.93 -27.75 18.24
N VAL A 514 -3.93 -27.03 18.75
CA VAL A 514 -4.09 -25.57 18.57
C VAL A 514 -4.01 -24.90 19.93
N ASP A 515 -3.27 -23.80 20.00
CA ASP A 515 -3.19 -22.97 21.20
C ASP A 515 -4.48 -22.17 21.41
N ASN A 516 -4.77 -21.81 22.66
CA ASN A 516 -5.94 -21.00 22.96
C ASN A 516 -5.71 -19.55 22.50
N ILE A 517 -6.70 -19.02 21.78
CA ILE A 517 -6.65 -17.68 21.16
C ILE A 517 -7.95 -16.96 21.47
N ASP A 518 -7.86 -15.68 21.84
CA ASP A 518 -9.03 -14.86 22.14
C ASP A 518 -8.94 -13.47 21.51
N LEU A 519 -9.00 -13.42 20.18
CA LEU A 519 -9.08 -12.14 19.46
C LEU A 519 -10.36 -11.37 19.80
N HIS A 520 -11.42 -12.07 20.18
CA HIS A 520 -12.66 -11.46 20.67
C HIS A 520 -12.47 -10.79 22.03
N GLY A 521 -11.46 -11.14 22.81
CA GLY A 521 -11.15 -10.48 24.08
C GLY A 521 -10.42 -9.13 23.93
N LEU A 522 -10.04 -8.73 22.71
CA LEU A 522 -9.36 -7.47 22.46
C LEU A 522 -10.26 -6.27 22.83
N GLY A 523 -9.69 -5.33 23.59
CA GLY A 523 -10.34 -4.08 23.95
C GLY A 523 -10.37 -3.06 22.82
N HIS A 524 -10.63 -1.80 23.14
CA HIS A 524 -10.54 -0.70 22.18
C HIS A 524 -9.08 -0.46 21.77
N LEU A 525 -8.84 -0.36 20.47
CA LEU A 525 -7.53 -0.23 19.85
C LEU A 525 -7.54 0.92 18.85
N ASP A 526 -6.44 1.64 18.73
CA ASP A 526 -6.24 2.68 17.71
C ASP A 526 -5.52 2.09 16.48
N LEU A 527 -4.53 1.23 16.71
CA LEU A 527 -3.71 0.57 15.68
C LEU A 527 -3.72 -0.94 15.89
N VAL A 528 -3.99 -1.69 14.82
CA VAL A 528 -3.79 -3.14 14.76
C VAL A 528 -2.67 -3.43 13.77
N ILE A 529 -1.67 -4.20 14.20
CA ILE A 529 -0.59 -4.69 13.33
C ILE A 529 -0.82 -6.18 13.08
N VAL A 530 -1.13 -6.54 11.83
CA VAL A 530 -1.25 -7.94 11.39
C VAL A 530 0.07 -8.36 10.74
N THR A 531 0.63 -9.48 11.19
CA THR A 531 1.92 -9.96 10.69
C THR A 531 2.01 -11.49 10.65
N VAL A 532 3.20 -12.00 10.32
CA VAL A 532 3.55 -13.42 10.32
C VAL A 532 4.62 -13.70 11.38
N PRO A 533 4.75 -14.95 11.88
CA PRO A 533 5.72 -15.26 12.94
C PRO A 533 7.17 -14.85 12.63
N LEU A 534 7.58 -14.91 11.35
CA LEU A 534 8.91 -14.49 10.90
C LEU A 534 9.21 -13.00 11.18
N LEU A 535 8.18 -12.15 11.16
CA LEU A 535 8.30 -10.68 11.25
C LEU A 535 7.83 -10.11 12.59
N ASP A 536 7.36 -10.97 13.52
CA ASP A 536 6.78 -10.58 14.82
C ASP A 536 7.66 -9.60 15.61
N SER A 537 8.99 -9.80 15.62
CA SER A 537 9.89 -8.89 16.34
C SER A 537 9.93 -7.47 15.77
N ALA A 538 9.83 -7.30 14.44
CA ALA A 538 9.73 -5.97 13.81
C ALA A 538 8.35 -5.34 14.09
N ALA A 539 7.28 -6.13 14.02
CA ALA A 539 5.92 -5.68 14.33
C ALA A 539 5.79 -5.19 15.78
N ARG A 540 6.35 -5.92 16.75
CA ARG A 540 6.37 -5.52 18.16
C ARG A 540 7.21 -4.27 18.41
N ARG A 541 8.30 -4.10 17.67
CA ARG A 541 9.13 -2.89 17.73
C ARG A 541 8.33 -1.66 17.28
N LEU A 542 7.65 -1.74 16.13
CA LEU A 542 6.75 -0.68 15.65
C LEU A 542 5.57 -0.44 16.61
N ALA A 543 4.98 -1.50 17.15
CA ALA A 543 3.91 -1.38 18.15
C ALA A 543 4.36 -0.62 19.40
N THR A 544 5.59 -0.87 19.86
CA THR A 544 6.17 -0.20 21.03
C THR A 544 6.38 1.29 20.75
N LEU A 545 6.82 1.66 19.55
CA LEU A 545 6.97 3.05 19.13
C LEU A 545 5.63 3.82 19.29
N HIS A 546 4.54 3.31 18.71
CA HIS A 546 3.24 4.00 18.78
C HIS A 546 2.57 3.91 20.14
N ALA A 547 2.78 2.82 20.89
CA ALA A 547 2.32 2.74 22.28
C ALA A 547 2.99 3.81 23.15
N ASN A 548 4.28 4.10 22.92
CA ASN A 548 4.99 5.20 23.60
C ASN A 548 4.49 6.59 23.17
N GLN A 549 3.90 6.71 21.96
CA GLN A 549 3.20 7.90 21.48
C GLN A 549 1.74 7.99 21.99
N GLY A 550 1.30 7.04 22.82
CA GLY A 550 -0.01 7.04 23.47
C GLY A 550 -1.12 6.30 22.72
N MET A 551 -0.80 5.56 21.65
CA MET A 551 -1.78 4.74 20.94
C MET A 551 -2.06 3.41 21.66
N ARG A 552 -3.30 2.93 21.57
CA ARG A 552 -3.67 1.55 21.98
C ARG A 552 -3.36 0.61 20.81
N VAL A 553 -2.35 -0.24 20.98
CA VAL A 553 -1.83 -1.09 19.88
C VAL A 553 -1.95 -2.57 20.20
N ALA A 554 -2.33 -3.38 19.21
CA ALA A 554 -2.23 -4.84 19.26
C ALA A 554 -1.44 -5.40 18.07
N VAL A 555 -0.66 -6.44 18.32
CA VAL A 555 0.01 -7.24 17.28
C VAL A 555 -0.67 -8.61 17.24
N VAL A 556 -1.13 -9.01 16.07
CA VAL A 556 -1.81 -10.30 15.83
C VAL A 556 -1.20 -11.01 14.63
N SER A 557 -1.20 -12.34 14.66
CA SER A 557 -0.75 -13.14 13.51
C SER A 557 -1.91 -13.44 12.55
N GLN A 558 -1.63 -13.58 11.24
CA GLN A 558 -2.67 -13.95 10.28
C GLN A 558 -3.31 -15.32 10.58
N ARG A 559 -2.55 -16.26 11.14
CA ARG A 559 -3.07 -17.57 11.56
C ARG A 559 -4.17 -17.44 12.60
N GLU A 560 -3.93 -16.66 13.65
CA GLU A 560 -4.92 -16.44 14.73
C GLU A 560 -6.20 -15.84 14.18
N VAL A 561 -6.08 -14.93 13.21
CA VAL A 561 -7.22 -14.30 12.53
C VAL A 561 -8.01 -15.33 11.71
N PHE A 562 -7.33 -16.18 10.93
CA PHE A 562 -8.02 -17.23 10.17
C PHE A 562 -8.72 -18.23 11.09
N ASP A 563 -8.03 -18.69 12.14
CA ASP A 563 -8.58 -19.65 13.10
C ASP A 563 -9.81 -19.09 13.81
N ALA A 564 -9.85 -17.79 14.14
CA ALA A 564 -11.00 -17.16 14.78
C ALA A 564 -12.17 -16.86 13.82
N PHE A 565 -11.91 -16.30 12.64
CA PHE A 565 -12.97 -15.69 11.81
C PHE A 565 -13.33 -16.46 10.54
N SER A 566 -12.46 -17.32 10.01
CA SER A 566 -12.70 -18.10 8.77
C SER A 566 -12.55 -19.61 8.98
N SER A 567 -12.72 -20.07 10.22
CA SER A 567 -12.57 -21.49 10.57
C SER A 567 -11.21 -22.08 10.21
N GLY A 568 -10.16 -21.26 10.15
CA GLY A 568 -8.78 -21.67 9.86
C GLY A 568 -8.42 -21.72 8.38
N SER A 569 -9.36 -21.44 7.47
CA SER A 569 -9.08 -21.30 6.03
C SER A 569 -8.49 -19.91 5.73
N PRO A 570 -7.44 -19.79 4.90
CA PRO A 570 -7.00 -18.49 4.41
C PRO A 570 -8.16 -17.77 3.71
N ASP A 571 -8.51 -16.57 4.18
CA ASP A 571 -9.57 -15.73 3.61
C ASP A 571 -9.32 -14.26 4.00
N PRO A 572 -9.23 -13.31 3.05
CA PRO A 572 -8.96 -11.90 3.37
C PRO A 572 -10.11 -11.26 4.17
N THR A 573 -11.33 -11.77 4.04
CA THR A 573 -12.48 -11.30 4.81
C THR A 573 -12.31 -11.58 6.30
N ALA A 574 -11.51 -12.59 6.71
CA ALA A 574 -11.18 -12.82 8.12
C ALA A 574 -10.43 -11.62 8.74
N LEU A 575 -9.46 -11.05 8.02
CA LEU A 575 -8.73 -9.85 8.45
C LEU A 575 -9.67 -8.64 8.52
N LYS A 576 -10.55 -8.51 7.54
CA LYS A 576 -11.60 -7.47 7.57
C LYS A 576 -12.54 -7.65 8.76
N MET A 577 -12.92 -8.88 9.09
CA MET A 577 -13.79 -9.20 10.22
C MET A 577 -13.19 -8.83 11.57
N LEU A 578 -11.88 -9.01 11.77
CA LEU A 578 -11.20 -8.50 12.97
C LEU A 578 -11.44 -6.99 13.13
N MET A 579 -11.26 -6.22 12.06
CA MET A 579 -11.45 -4.76 12.10
C MET A 579 -12.93 -4.38 12.22
N MET A 580 -13.85 -5.12 11.57
CA MET A 580 -15.29 -4.94 11.72
C MET A 580 -15.74 -5.18 13.17
N MET A 581 -15.19 -6.20 13.84
CA MET A 581 -15.48 -6.48 15.25
C MET A 581 -15.07 -5.33 16.15
N LEU A 582 -13.84 -4.82 15.99
CA LEU A 582 -13.35 -3.67 16.77
C LEU A 582 -14.19 -2.41 16.50
N TRP A 583 -14.58 -2.20 15.25
CA TRP A 583 -15.42 -1.08 14.83
C TRP A 583 -16.84 -1.15 15.42
N ASP A 584 -17.50 -2.31 15.34
CA ASP A 584 -18.87 -2.50 15.81
C ASP A 584 -18.99 -2.43 17.34
N ARG A 585 -17.91 -2.77 18.07
CA ARG A 585 -17.85 -2.75 19.53
C ARG A 585 -17.43 -1.41 20.14
N ALA A 586 -16.96 -0.47 19.33
CA ALA A 586 -16.59 0.85 19.82
C ALA A 586 -17.79 1.53 20.49
N GLU A 587 -17.63 1.98 21.73
CA GLU A 587 -18.70 2.66 22.49
C GLU A 587 -18.86 4.13 22.08
N SER A 588 -17.80 4.71 21.49
CA SER A 588 -17.74 6.08 21.00
C SER A 588 -16.92 6.18 19.72
N ASP A 589 -17.00 7.31 19.00
CA ASP A 589 -16.14 7.55 17.83
C ASP A 589 -14.64 7.56 18.20
N ALA A 590 -14.27 7.83 19.47
CA ALA A 590 -12.89 7.79 19.94
C ALA A 590 -12.38 6.37 20.24
N ASP A 591 -13.29 5.40 20.39
CA ASP A 591 -12.96 4.00 20.66
C ASP A 591 -12.87 3.14 19.39
N LYS A 592 -13.15 3.75 18.23
CA LYS A 592 -13.03 3.09 16.93
C LYS A 592 -11.57 2.89 16.56
N PRO A 593 -11.23 1.76 15.92
CA PRO A 593 -9.92 1.60 15.31
C PRO A 593 -9.70 2.68 14.24
N LYS A 594 -8.47 3.17 14.14
CA LYS A 594 -8.07 4.20 13.17
C LYS A 594 -7.21 3.62 12.06
N TYR A 595 -6.32 2.70 12.40
CA TYR A 595 -5.30 2.21 11.48
C TYR A 595 -5.16 0.68 11.51
N LEU A 596 -4.92 0.11 10.33
CA LEU A 596 -4.46 -1.26 10.15
C LEU A 596 -3.11 -1.25 9.45
N GLN A 597 -2.08 -1.75 10.12
CA GLN A 597 -0.77 -2.00 9.54
C GLN A 597 -0.67 -3.48 9.14
N LEU A 598 -0.41 -3.71 7.87
CA LEU A 598 -0.08 -5.03 7.32
C LEU A 598 1.44 -5.15 7.22
N MET A 599 2.07 -6.06 7.96
CA MET A 599 3.52 -6.27 7.94
C MET A 599 3.85 -7.65 7.39
N GLY A 600 4.20 -7.69 6.12
CA GLY A 600 4.50 -8.89 5.34
C GLY A 600 4.27 -8.65 3.85
N ASP A 601 5.06 -9.34 3.03
CA ASP A 601 4.99 -9.23 1.58
C ASP A 601 3.69 -9.79 1.00
N GLY A 602 3.36 -9.46 -0.25
CA GLY A 602 2.17 -9.92 -0.94
C GLY A 602 2.41 -11.06 -1.92
N SER A 603 1.32 -11.70 -2.37
CA SER A 603 1.34 -12.51 -3.58
C SER A 603 0.00 -12.44 -4.30
N TYR A 604 -0.03 -12.47 -5.63
CA TYR A 604 -1.24 -12.76 -6.40
C TYR A 604 -1.61 -14.24 -6.29
N PHE A 605 -0.62 -15.11 -6.06
CA PHE A 605 -0.80 -16.55 -5.83
C PHE A 605 -1.18 -16.82 -4.38
N ASN A 606 -2.37 -16.36 -3.99
CA ASN A 606 -2.87 -16.49 -2.62
C ASN A 606 -3.49 -17.87 -2.30
N ARG A 607 -3.68 -18.72 -3.30
CA ARG A 607 -4.35 -20.02 -3.11
C ARG A 607 -3.47 -20.93 -2.24
N ASN A 608 -4.01 -21.38 -1.11
CA ASN A 608 -3.34 -22.18 -0.10
C ASN A 608 -2.08 -21.52 0.47
N LEU A 609 -2.10 -20.19 0.62
CA LEU A 609 -1.04 -19.45 1.28
C LEU A 609 -0.75 -20.04 2.69
N ASP A 610 0.53 -20.28 2.97
CA ASP A 610 0.97 -20.75 4.29
C ASP A 610 0.79 -19.61 5.31
N PRO A 611 -0.08 -19.76 6.33
CA PRO A 611 -0.33 -18.70 7.29
C PRO A 611 0.88 -18.38 8.19
N ASP A 612 1.89 -19.24 8.26
CA ASP A 612 3.17 -18.95 8.93
C ASP A 612 4.29 -18.57 7.96
N GLY A 613 3.99 -18.54 6.67
CA GLY A 613 4.93 -18.21 5.61
C GLY A 613 5.38 -16.74 5.66
N VAL A 614 6.17 -16.36 4.67
CA VAL A 614 6.66 -14.99 4.51
C VAL A 614 5.58 -14.02 4.01
N ASN A 615 4.66 -14.51 3.18
CA ASN A 615 3.62 -13.70 2.57
C ASN A 615 2.44 -13.53 3.50
N LEU A 616 1.93 -12.30 3.54
CA LEU A 616 0.66 -11.95 4.16
C LEU A 616 -0.42 -11.90 3.08
N LEU A 617 -1.58 -12.49 3.36
CA LEU A 617 -2.68 -12.58 2.40
C LEU A 617 -3.06 -11.19 1.83
N THR A 618 -3.17 -11.11 0.50
CA THR A 618 -3.61 -9.89 -0.19
C THR A 618 -5.06 -10.03 -0.68
N PHE A 619 -5.77 -8.91 -0.81
CA PHE A 619 -7.05 -8.90 -1.51
C PHE A 619 -6.84 -8.59 -2.99
N GLN A 620 -7.36 -9.47 -3.83
CA GLN A 620 -7.24 -9.43 -5.29
C GLN A 620 -8.62 -9.21 -5.91
N SER A 621 -8.71 -8.32 -6.90
CA SER A 621 -9.93 -8.06 -7.67
C SER A 621 -10.44 -9.32 -8.37
N ALA A 622 -11.71 -9.37 -8.74
CA ALA A 622 -12.28 -10.50 -9.46
C ALA A 622 -11.51 -10.86 -10.75
N ASN A 623 -11.29 -9.86 -11.62
CA ASN A 623 -10.74 -10.08 -12.96
C ASN A 623 -9.24 -10.36 -12.94
N SER A 624 -8.79 -11.22 -13.85
CA SER A 624 -7.39 -11.60 -14.04
C SER A 624 -6.92 -11.53 -15.50
N GLU A 625 -7.72 -10.91 -16.38
CA GLU A 625 -7.53 -10.93 -17.84
C GLU A 625 -7.23 -9.54 -18.42
N SER A 626 -7.02 -8.53 -17.58
CA SER A 626 -6.82 -7.14 -17.98
C SER A 626 -5.82 -6.47 -17.07
N THR A 627 -4.90 -5.69 -17.63
CA THR A 627 -3.86 -4.97 -16.87
C THR A 627 -4.40 -3.75 -16.11
N VAL A 628 -5.60 -3.26 -16.47
CA VAL A 628 -6.22 -2.07 -15.86
C VAL A 628 -7.42 -2.36 -14.96
N SER A 629 -8.10 -3.50 -15.16
CA SER A 629 -9.24 -3.90 -14.32
C SER A 629 -8.93 -5.03 -13.35
N SER A 630 -7.74 -5.61 -13.44
CA SER A 630 -7.17 -6.51 -12.45
C SER A 630 -6.24 -5.75 -11.50
N TYR A 631 -6.40 -5.94 -10.20
CA TYR A 631 -5.60 -5.23 -9.19
C TYR A 631 -5.53 -5.93 -7.84
N VAL A 632 -4.47 -5.59 -7.11
CA VAL A 632 -4.29 -5.86 -5.68
C VAL A 632 -4.56 -4.58 -4.90
N THR A 633 -5.27 -4.69 -3.77
CA THR A 633 -5.56 -3.54 -2.92
C THR A 633 -5.71 -3.94 -1.45
N ASP A 634 -5.12 -3.14 -0.56
CA ASP A 634 -5.34 -3.28 0.88
C ASP A 634 -6.56 -2.49 1.36
N ASP A 635 -7.18 -1.70 0.48
CA ASP A 635 -8.37 -0.91 0.80
C ASP A 635 -9.52 -1.78 1.34
N TYR A 636 -9.64 -3.01 0.82
CA TYR A 636 -10.68 -3.95 1.21
C TYR A 636 -10.78 -4.14 2.73
N PHE A 637 -9.64 -4.15 3.42
CA PHE A 637 -9.59 -4.33 4.87
C PHE A 637 -10.07 -3.11 5.65
N GLY A 638 -10.12 -1.94 5.01
CA GLY A 638 -10.67 -0.69 5.57
C GLY A 638 -12.14 -0.44 5.25
N LEU A 639 -12.79 -1.29 4.44
CA LEU A 639 -14.21 -1.19 4.08
C LEU A 639 -15.09 -1.83 5.17
N LEU A 640 -15.27 -1.13 6.30
CA LEU A 640 -15.91 -1.70 7.51
C LEU A 640 -17.42 -1.40 7.63
N GLU A 641 -17.91 -0.38 6.94
CA GLU A 641 -19.29 0.07 7.08
C GLU A 641 -20.30 -0.91 6.45
N GLU A 642 -21.54 -0.85 6.96
CA GLU A 642 -22.64 -1.62 6.40
C GLU A 642 -22.91 -1.29 4.93
N GLY A 643 -23.30 -2.30 4.17
CA GLY A 643 -23.60 -2.18 2.75
C GLY A 643 -22.36 -2.02 1.86
N MET A 644 -21.16 -1.96 2.44
CA MET A 644 -19.88 -2.01 1.73
C MET A 644 -19.41 -3.46 1.57
N GLY A 645 -18.55 -3.71 0.60
CA GLY A 645 -17.92 -5.00 0.39
C GLY A 645 -16.66 -4.84 -0.46
N GLU A 646 -16.78 -5.04 -1.76
CA GLU A 646 -15.71 -4.82 -2.75
C GLU A 646 -16.17 -3.92 -3.91
N SER A 647 -17.29 -3.21 -3.75
CA SER A 647 -17.82 -2.42 -4.84
C SER A 647 -16.96 -1.19 -5.13
N PRO A 648 -16.93 -0.72 -6.38
CA PRO A 648 -16.16 0.45 -6.73
C PRO A 648 -16.45 1.66 -5.80
N GLY A 649 -17.70 2.08 -5.63
CA GLY A 649 -18.02 3.25 -4.79
C GLY A 649 -17.93 3.06 -3.26
N ASP A 650 -17.35 1.97 -2.76
CA ASP A 650 -17.25 1.74 -1.31
C ASP A 650 -16.12 2.58 -0.69
N LYS A 651 -16.37 3.13 0.49
CA LYS A 651 -15.49 4.13 1.12
C LYS A 651 -14.72 3.52 2.30
N LEU A 652 -13.49 4.01 2.49
CA LEU A 652 -12.61 3.58 3.57
C LEU A 652 -13.07 4.18 4.91
N ALA A 653 -13.27 3.32 5.91
CA ALA A 653 -13.60 3.73 7.28
C ALA A 653 -12.34 4.05 8.10
N ILE A 654 -11.23 3.36 7.79
CA ILE A 654 -9.94 3.44 8.48
C ILE A 654 -8.78 3.56 7.49
N GLY A 655 -7.63 4.06 7.95
CA GLY A 655 -6.40 4.07 7.16
C GLY A 655 -5.75 2.68 7.15
N VAL A 656 -5.31 2.22 5.99
CA VAL A 656 -4.60 0.93 5.84
C VAL A 656 -3.26 1.18 5.18
N GLY A 657 -2.19 0.65 5.76
CA GLY A 657 -0.84 0.73 5.21
C GLY A 657 -0.16 -0.64 5.22
N ARG A 658 0.77 -0.86 4.28
CA ARG A 658 1.53 -2.11 4.17
C ARG A 658 3.03 -1.84 4.21
N ILE A 659 3.74 -2.66 4.97
CA ILE A 659 5.20 -2.82 4.90
C ILE A 659 5.42 -4.19 4.24
N PRO A 660 5.62 -4.25 2.90
CA PRO A 660 5.67 -5.50 2.14
C PRO A 660 7.04 -6.18 2.27
N ALA A 661 7.46 -6.46 3.50
CA ALA A 661 8.81 -6.98 3.75
C ALA A 661 8.85 -8.50 3.57
N PRO A 662 9.64 -9.05 2.63
CA PRO A 662 9.82 -10.50 2.50
C PRO A 662 10.85 -11.06 3.49
N THR A 663 11.51 -10.22 4.29
CA THR A 663 12.49 -10.66 5.28
C THR A 663 12.42 -9.84 6.55
N LEU A 664 12.82 -10.46 7.67
CA LEU A 664 12.95 -9.75 8.94
C LEU A 664 13.94 -8.57 8.85
N SER A 665 15.01 -8.70 8.06
CA SER A 665 16.00 -7.64 7.88
C SER A 665 15.40 -6.40 7.21
N GLN A 666 14.62 -6.57 6.15
CA GLN A 666 13.95 -5.43 5.48
C GLN A 666 12.88 -4.81 6.37
N ALA A 667 12.12 -5.63 7.10
CA ALA A 667 11.14 -5.12 8.07
C ALA A 667 11.80 -4.27 9.17
N LEU A 668 12.91 -4.75 9.75
CA LEU A 668 13.67 -4.00 10.76
C LEU A 668 14.31 -2.73 10.19
N ALA A 669 14.82 -2.78 8.94
CA ALA A 669 15.35 -1.60 8.27
C ALA A 669 14.28 -0.52 8.08
N PHE A 670 13.08 -0.91 7.63
CA PHE A 670 11.96 0.01 7.48
C PHE A 670 11.52 0.59 8.84
N VAL A 671 11.35 -0.25 9.87
CA VAL A 671 10.99 0.22 11.22
C VAL A 671 12.05 1.17 11.78
N SER A 672 13.34 0.90 11.55
CA SER A 672 14.43 1.80 11.94
C SER A 672 14.32 3.17 11.26
N LYS A 673 13.87 3.24 10.00
CA LYS A 673 13.61 4.51 9.32
C LYS A 673 12.45 5.27 9.96
N VAL A 674 11.34 4.60 10.30
CA VAL A 674 10.20 5.22 10.99
C VAL A 674 10.60 5.78 12.36
N GLU A 675 11.38 5.02 13.13
CA GLU A 675 11.92 5.46 14.43
C GLU A 675 12.83 6.69 14.28
N THR A 676 13.75 6.65 13.31
CA THR A 676 14.66 7.77 13.00
C THR A 676 13.86 9.01 12.63
N TYR A 677 12.90 8.86 11.72
CA TYR A 677 12.02 9.95 11.27
C TYR A 677 11.21 10.55 12.43
N SER A 678 10.74 9.71 13.36
CA SER A 678 9.99 10.10 14.55
C SER A 678 10.84 10.72 15.66
N GLY A 679 12.17 10.83 15.49
CA GLY A 679 13.07 11.41 16.48
C GLY A 679 13.39 10.50 17.67
N ALA A 680 13.15 9.19 17.57
CA ALA A 680 13.56 8.23 18.60
C ALA A 680 15.09 8.07 18.59
N ASN A 681 15.72 8.04 19.78
CA ASN A 681 17.17 7.81 19.91
C ASN A 681 17.59 6.53 19.17
N GLU A 682 18.54 6.65 18.23
CA GLU A 682 19.08 5.51 17.50
C GLU A 682 19.70 4.49 18.48
N ASP A 683 19.25 3.24 18.41
CA ASP A 683 20.02 2.11 18.91
C ASP A 683 21.22 1.93 17.97
N SER A 684 22.42 2.22 18.47
CA SER A 684 23.69 2.39 17.75
C SER A 684 24.27 1.09 17.18
N THR A 685 23.45 0.19 16.62
CA THR A 685 23.89 -1.07 16.04
C THR A 685 23.50 -1.17 14.56
N ALA A 686 24.52 -0.95 13.72
CA ALA A 686 24.68 -1.33 12.31
C ALA A 686 24.03 -0.45 11.21
N GLY A 687 24.91 0.11 10.36
CA GLY A 687 24.66 0.70 9.04
C GLY A 687 24.28 2.18 9.05
N ALA A 688 24.84 3.11 8.28
CA ALA A 688 26.03 3.29 7.46
C ALA A 688 25.87 4.72 6.87
N GLY A 689 26.94 5.50 6.71
CA GLY A 689 26.84 6.89 6.24
C GLY A 689 27.60 7.84 7.16
N CYS A 690 28.76 8.31 6.69
CA CYS A 690 29.62 9.17 7.47
C CYS A 690 28.99 10.55 7.64
N GLU A 691 28.57 10.80 8.88
CA GLU A 691 28.00 12.06 9.31
C GLU A 691 28.95 13.23 9.01
N THR A 692 28.46 14.19 8.24
CA THR A 692 28.99 15.54 8.30
C THR A 692 28.56 16.16 9.64
N GLU A 693 29.52 16.79 10.32
CA GLU A 693 29.30 17.49 11.59
C GLU A 693 28.01 18.33 11.60
N GLY A 694 27.15 18.08 12.60
CA GLY A 694 26.24 19.09 13.12
C GLY A 694 24.80 18.66 13.42
N SER A 695 24.33 17.51 12.91
CA SER A 695 22.95 17.08 13.15
C SER A 695 22.87 15.64 13.64
N SER A 696 22.94 15.46 14.96
CA SER A 696 22.33 14.30 15.63
C SER A 696 20.79 14.33 15.55
N THR A 697 20.22 15.30 14.81
CA THR A 697 18.80 15.60 14.75
C THR A 697 18.26 15.40 13.33
N THR A 698 17.02 14.92 13.20
CA THR A 698 16.29 14.86 11.93
C THR A 698 15.65 16.21 11.57
N PHE A 699 15.83 17.24 12.40
CA PHE A 699 15.32 18.57 12.14
C PHE A 699 16.23 19.32 11.15
N GLY A 700 15.63 20.07 10.22
CA GLY A 700 16.38 20.88 9.27
C GLY A 700 15.52 21.42 8.13
N PRO A 701 16.06 22.35 7.31
CA PRO A 701 15.31 23.02 6.24
C PRO A 701 14.67 22.09 5.19
N TRP A 702 15.08 20.83 5.13
CA TRP A 702 14.48 19.81 4.27
C TRP A 702 13.00 19.58 4.58
N ARG A 703 12.57 19.78 5.84
CA ARG A 703 11.17 19.69 6.28
C ARG A 703 10.28 20.79 5.69
N ASN A 704 10.87 21.88 5.18
CA ASN A 704 10.15 22.99 4.57
C ASN A 704 10.14 22.94 3.03
N ARG A 705 10.33 21.76 2.42
CA ARG A 705 10.49 21.62 0.96
C ARG A 705 9.54 20.59 0.37
N ILE A 706 8.93 20.95 -0.76
CA ILE A 706 8.10 20.07 -1.60
C ILE A 706 8.67 20.08 -3.01
N ILE A 707 8.90 18.90 -3.58
CA ILE A 707 9.49 18.73 -4.91
C ILE A 707 8.45 18.11 -5.83
N PHE A 708 8.23 18.74 -6.98
CA PHE A 708 7.41 18.24 -8.07
C PHE A 708 8.30 17.79 -9.23
N VAL A 709 8.15 16.54 -9.64
CA VAL A 709 8.87 15.92 -10.75
C VAL A 709 7.84 15.44 -11.76
N THR A 710 8.12 15.60 -13.05
CA THR A 710 7.20 15.14 -14.11
C THR A 710 7.90 14.27 -15.11
N ASP A 711 7.12 13.58 -15.93
CA ASP A 711 7.60 13.13 -17.23
C ASP A 711 7.85 14.30 -18.18
N ASP A 712 8.50 14.00 -19.31
CA ASP A 712 8.62 14.91 -20.44
C ASP A 712 7.41 14.82 -21.41
N GLN A 713 7.58 15.35 -22.61
CA GLN A 713 6.59 15.29 -23.69
C GLN A 713 6.93 14.10 -24.61
N ASP A 714 6.51 12.89 -24.27
CA ASP A 714 6.82 11.72 -25.10
C ASP A 714 6.38 11.93 -26.58
N GLY A 715 7.25 11.54 -27.51
CA GLY A 715 7.20 11.66 -28.98
C GLY A 715 5.96 11.06 -29.67
N ASN A 716 5.04 10.48 -28.90
CA ASN A 716 3.87 9.74 -29.37
C ASN A 716 2.64 10.63 -29.69
N ASN A 717 2.73 11.95 -29.49
CA ASN A 717 1.68 12.98 -29.70
C ASN A 717 0.40 12.83 -28.84
N ASN A 718 0.33 11.92 -27.88
CA ASN A 718 -0.90 11.67 -27.10
C ASN A 718 -0.96 12.47 -25.79
N ASP A 719 0.17 12.73 -25.14
CA ASP A 719 0.21 13.34 -23.80
C ASP A 719 0.49 14.85 -23.81
N GLY A 720 1.31 15.33 -24.76
CA GLY A 720 1.66 16.75 -24.88
C GLY A 720 2.16 17.34 -23.55
N TRP A 721 1.57 18.45 -23.10
CA TRP A 721 1.96 19.10 -21.83
C TRP A 721 1.27 18.54 -20.59
N ARG A 722 0.52 17.44 -20.70
CA ARG A 722 -0.41 17.00 -19.65
C ARG A 722 0.26 16.88 -18.29
N HIS A 723 1.34 16.09 -18.17
CA HIS A 723 2.02 15.83 -16.89
C HIS A 723 2.55 17.12 -16.23
N MET A 724 3.17 18.01 -17.01
CA MET A 724 3.64 19.31 -16.54
C MET A 724 2.47 20.23 -16.14
N SER A 725 1.40 20.27 -16.92
CA SER A 725 0.22 21.09 -16.62
C SER A 725 -0.51 20.62 -15.36
N ASP A 726 -0.60 19.31 -15.17
CA ASP A 726 -1.20 18.66 -14.01
C ASP A 726 -0.38 18.97 -12.74
N SER A 727 0.95 18.88 -12.82
CA SER A 727 1.88 19.31 -11.75
C SER A 727 1.78 20.81 -11.42
N GLU A 728 1.58 21.68 -12.41
CA GLU A 728 1.35 23.11 -12.16
C GLU A 728 0.07 23.36 -11.34
N VAL A 729 -0.99 22.57 -11.52
CA VAL A 729 -2.22 22.69 -10.70
C VAL A 729 -1.91 22.48 -9.22
N HIS A 730 -1.12 21.46 -8.89
CA HIS A 730 -0.80 21.12 -7.50
C HIS A 730 0.19 22.09 -6.89
N SER A 731 1.27 22.41 -7.61
CA SER A 731 2.28 23.35 -7.12
C SER A 731 1.73 24.77 -6.96
N ASN A 732 0.80 25.21 -7.81
CA ASN A 732 0.13 26.50 -7.62
C ASN A 732 -0.76 26.50 -6.38
N ARG A 733 -1.52 25.42 -6.11
CA ARG A 733 -2.28 25.27 -4.86
C ARG A 733 -1.38 25.39 -3.63
N VAL A 734 -0.29 24.64 -3.58
CA VAL A 734 0.67 24.73 -2.46
C VAL A 734 1.19 26.16 -2.33
N SER A 735 1.52 26.82 -3.44
CA SER A 735 2.01 28.20 -3.40
C SER A 735 0.99 29.20 -2.91
N GLU A 736 -0.31 28.99 -3.16
CA GLU A 736 -1.40 29.91 -2.83
C GLU A 736 -1.92 29.69 -1.41
N GLU A 737 -2.02 28.44 -0.97
CA GLU A 737 -2.65 28.06 0.31
C GLU A 737 -1.64 27.72 1.41
N HIS A 738 -0.42 27.27 1.05
CA HIS A 738 0.65 26.90 1.97
C HIS A 738 1.99 27.54 1.56
N GLY A 739 1.95 28.86 1.35
CA GLY A 739 3.06 29.67 0.84
C GLY A 739 4.34 29.59 1.67
N GLU A 740 4.29 29.08 2.91
CA GLU A 740 5.42 28.83 3.78
C GLU A 740 6.39 27.74 3.28
N TYR A 741 5.93 26.79 2.44
CA TYR A 741 6.79 25.73 1.88
C TYR A 741 7.56 26.18 0.64
N ASP A 742 8.83 25.78 0.54
CA ASP A 742 9.65 25.94 -0.66
C ASP A 742 9.27 24.91 -1.72
N ILE A 743 8.86 25.40 -2.89
CA ILE A 743 8.50 24.57 -4.06
C ILE A 743 9.69 24.46 -5.00
N ILE A 744 10.05 23.23 -5.35
CA ILE A 744 11.05 22.90 -6.38
C ILE A 744 10.36 22.13 -7.51
N LYS A 745 10.65 22.49 -8.76
CA LYS A 745 10.08 21.85 -9.95
C LYS A 745 11.23 21.28 -10.79
N ILE A 746 11.16 19.99 -11.11
CA ILE A 746 12.12 19.29 -11.97
C ILE A 746 11.34 18.72 -13.14
N TYR A 747 11.28 19.46 -14.25
CA TYR A 747 10.63 19.02 -15.48
C TYR A 747 11.72 18.62 -16.49
N PRO A 748 11.88 17.32 -16.82
CA PRO A 748 12.99 16.81 -17.64
C PRO A 748 13.14 17.53 -18.98
N ASP A 749 12.04 17.93 -19.64
CA ASP A 749 12.07 18.71 -20.89
C ASP A 749 12.75 20.11 -20.74
N SER A 750 13.06 20.55 -19.52
CA SER A 750 13.89 21.76 -19.27
C SER A 750 15.40 21.50 -19.36
N TYR A 751 15.81 20.24 -19.51
CA TYR A 751 17.19 19.79 -19.61
C TYR A 751 17.47 19.25 -21.01
N LEU A 752 18.74 19.17 -21.41
CA LEU A 752 19.12 18.65 -22.72
C LEU A 752 18.94 17.12 -22.76
N GLN A 753 18.16 16.63 -23.73
CA GLN A 753 18.03 15.20 -24.00
C GLN A 753 19.24 14.70 -24.80
N GLU A 754 19.82 13.57 -24.39
CA GLU A 754 20.95 12.93 -25.05
C GLU A 754 20.60 11.53 -25.54
N ALA A 755 20.92 11.22 -26.80
CA ALA A 755 20.73 9.89 -27.36
C ALA A 755 21.90 8.96 -26.99
N THR A 756 21.60 7.87 -26.27
CA THR A 756 22.57 6.82 -25.94
C THR A 756 22.25 5.51 -26.68
N PRO A 757 23.19 4.55 -26.80
CA PRO A 757 22.88 3.22 -27.33
C PRO A 757 21.76 2.48 -26.58
N GLY A 758 21.44 2.89 -25.34
CA GLY A 758 20.40 2.33 -24.49
C GLY A 758 19.10 3.15 -24.42
N GLY A 759 18.91 4.11 -25.33
CA GLY A 759 17.75 5.03 -25.35
C GLY A 759 18.13 6.48 -24.99
N GLU A 760 17.16 7.38 -25.10
CA GLU A 760 17.29 8.79 -24.71
C GLU A 760 17.46 8.95 -23.19
N ARG A 761 18.21 9.97 -22.77
CA ARG A 761 18.53 10.26 -21.37
C ARG A 761 18.50 11.75 -21.07
N TYR A 762 18.07 12.09 -19.87
CA TYR A 762 18.26 13.42 -19.28
C TYR A 762 19.24 13.32 -18.10
N ASN A 763 20.53 13.23 -18.38
CA ASN A 763 21.56 13.02 -17.36
C ASN A 763 21.54 14.13 -16.28
N GLU A 764 21.30 15.39 -16.66
CA GLU A 764 21.21 16.50 -15.72
C GLU A 764 19.94 16.46 -14.85
N ALA A 765 18.81 15.99 -15.41
CA ALA A 765 17.57 15.84 -14.64
C ALA A 765 17.68 14.68 -13.63
N GLU A 766 18.27 13.55 -14.04
CA GLU A 766 18.56 12.41 -13.15
C GLU A 766 19.49 12.83 -12.00
N ALA A 767 20.57 13.55 -12.30
CA ALA A 767 21.49 14.06 -11.30
C ALA A 767 20.81 15.05 -10.33
N GLU A 768 19.93 15.91 -10.85
CA GLU A 768 19.16 16.85 -10.02
C GLU A 768 18.18 16.12 -9.09
N ILE A 769 17.48 15.09 -9.57
CA ILE A 769 16.60 14.26 -8.75
C ILE A 769 17.40 13.59 -7.63
N ALA A 770 18.50 12.90 -7.96
CA ALA A 770 19.35 12.22 -6.98
C ALA A 770 19.85 13.19 -5.91
N ARG A 771 20.34 14.36 -6.33
CA ARG A 771 20.79 15.42 -5.43
C ARG A 771 19.68 15.95 -4.53
N LYS A 772 18.48 16.15 -5.07
CA LYS A 772 17.33 16.67 -4.29
C LYS A 772 16.78 15.66 -3.30
N VAL A 773 16.83 14.38 -3.60
CA VAL A 773 16.52 13.32 -2.62
C VAL A 773 17.57 13.32 -1.50
N GLU A 774 18.86 13.44 -1.83
CA GLU A 774 19.95 13.48 -0.84
C GLU A 774 19.89 14.72 0.08
N GLU A 775 19.55 15.88 -0.48
CA GLU A 775 19.30 17.10 0.31
C GLU A 775 18.07 16.97 1.23
N GLY A 776 17.13 16.07 0.90
CA GLY A 776 15.88 15.85 1.60
C GLY A 776 14.74 16.79 1.18
N ALA A 777 13.51 16.30 1.39
CA ALA A 777 12.26 17.03 1.24
C ALA A 777 11.18 16.44 2.16
N LEU A 778 10.12 17.20 2.42
CA LEU A 778 8.94 16.70 3.13
C LEU A 778 8.15 15.75 2.21
N ILE A 779 7.88 16.21 0.98
CA ILE A 779 7.11 15.49 -0.04
C ILE A 779 7.86 15.53 -1.37
N ILE A 780 7.90 14.38 -2.06
CA ILE A 780 8.27 14.29 -3.48
C ILE A 780 7.07 13.76 -4.25
N ASP A 781 6.57 14.56 -5.18
CA ASP A 781 5.46 14.21 -6.07
C ASP A 781 6.00 13.92 -7.48
N TYR A 782 5.61 12.77 -8.05
CA TYR A 782 5.94 12.39 -9.43
C TYR A 782 4.69 12.12 -10.26
N ILE A 783 4.55 12.80 -11.41
CA ILE A 783 3.46 12.59 -12.37
C ILE A 783 4.03 12.23 -13.73
N GLY A 784 3.78 11.02 -14.21
CA GLY A 784 4.37 10.57 -15.47
C GLY A 784 4.27 9.08 -15.76
N HIS A 785 4.87 8.65 -16.87
CA HIS A 785 5.05 7.23 -17.18
C HIS A 785 6.03 6.57 -16.23
N GLY A 786 5.93 5.25 -16.12
CA GLY A 786 6.78 4.48 -15.24
C GLY A 786 6.40 3.02 -15.28
N GLY A 787 7.14 2.23 -14.51
CA GLY A 787 6.91 0.81 -14.36
C GLY A 787 7.64 0.28 -13.15
N ASP A 788 7.71 -1.04 -13.04
CA ASP A 788 8.37 -1.77 -11.96
C ASP A 788 9.87 -1.46 -11.80
N ARG A 789 10.51 -0.75 -12.75
CA ARG A 789 11.95 -0.41 -12.72
C ARG A 789 12.28 1.06 -12.53
N GLY A 790 11.31 1.97 -12.48
CA GLY A 790 11.58 3.40 -12.29
C GLY A 790 10.62 4.35 -12.99
N TRP A 791 11.09 5.57 -13.25
CA TRP A 791 10.30 6.69 -13.80
C TRP A 791 10.76 7.06 -15.21
N ALA A 792 9.79 7.43 -16.05
CA ALA A 792 9.94 7.86 -17.44
C ALA A 792 10.61 6.81 -18.36
N HIS A 793 10.44 6.98 -19.67
CA HIS A 793 11.11 6.11 -20.66
C HIS A 793 12.62 6.36 -20.71
N GLU A 794 13.03 7.60 -20.39
CA GLU A 794 14.39 8.12 -20.35
C GLU A 794 15.12 7.75 -19.05
N ARG A 795 14.44 7.04 -18.13
CA ARG A 795 15.02 6.49 -16.89
C ARG A 795 15.58 7.54 -15.94
N ILE A 796 14.88 8.67 -15.80
CA ILE A 796 15.24 9.77 -14.89
C ILE A 796 15.28 9.34 -13.41
N LEU A 797 14.65 8.21 -13.08
CA LEU A 797 14.89 7.46 -11.85
C LEU A 797 15.01 5.97 -12.19
N ASN A 798 16.06 5.32 -11.70
CA ASN A 798 16.30 3.89 -11.93
C ASN A 798 16.77 3.17 -10.65
N THR A 799 16.83 1.84 -10.73
CA THR A 799 17.16 0.97 -9.59
C THR A 799 18.56 1.18 -9.01
N THR A 800 19.52 1.68 -9.80
CA THR A 800 20.88 1.96 -9.32
C THR A 800 20.86 3.20 -8.44
N THR A 801 20.30 4.30 -8.97
CA THR A 801 20.15 5.57 -8.22
C THR A 801 19.42 5.37 -6.90
N ILE A 802 18.35 4.56 -6.89
CA ILE A 802 17.58 4.27 -5.66
C ILE A 802 18.43 3.58 -4.59
N ARG A 803 19.33 2.67 -4.97
CA ARG A 803 20.19 1.93 -4.04
C ARG A 803 21.33 2.78 -3.47
N GLU A 804 21.73 3.82 -4.18
CA GLU A 804 22.85 4.70 -3.81
C GLU A 804 22.44 5.85 -2.88
N TRP A 805 21.14 6.07 -2.66
CA TRP A 805 20.66 7.11 -1.76
C TRP A 805 21.05 6.87 -0.30
N THR A 806 21.48 7.94 0.37
CA THR A 806 21.98 7.94 1.76
C THR A 806 21.24 8.91 2.69
N ASN A 807 20.03 9.33 2.30
CA ASN A 807 19.24 10.36 2.97
C ASN A 807 18.46 9.89 4.22
N LYS A 808 18.92 8.88 4.97
CA LYS A 808 18.21 8.26 6.12
C LYS A 808 17.64 9.23 7.15
N LYS A 809 18.28 10.37 7.37
CA LYS A 809 17.85 11.40 8.36
C LYS A 809 16.94 12.49 7.77
N ARG A 810 16.63 12.41 6.47
CA ARG A 810 15.92 13.43 5.68
C ARG A 810 15.00 12.74 4.65
N LEU A 811 14.16 11.84 5.14
CA LEU A 811 13.35 10.94 4.31
C LEU A 811 12.06 11.62 3.86
N PRO A 812 11.81 11.79 2.56
CA PRO A 812 10.51 12.25 2.06
C PRO A 812 9.44 11.16 2.14
N VAL A 813 8.18 11.61 2.10
CA VAL A 813 7.05 10.80 1.65
C VAL A 813 6.88 11.00 0.15
N PHE A 814 6.71 9.92 -0.61
CA PHE A 814 6.47 10.01 -2.05
C PHE A 814 4.98 9.90 -2.38
N MET A 815 4.52 10.74 -3.30
CA MET A 815 3.28 10.54 -4.06
C MET A 815 3.66 10.25 -5.50
N THR A 816 3.29 9.08 -6.03
CA THR A 816 3.69 8.69 -7.39
C THR A 816 2.47 8.35 -8.24
N ALA A 817 2.10 9.27 -9.11
CA ALA A 817 1.05 9.16 -10.11
C ALA A 817 1.59 8.53 -11.41
N THR A 818 1.97 7.25 -11.33
CA THR A 818 2.59 6.49 -12.44
C THR A 818 2.09 5.04 -12.50
N CYS A 819 2.45 4.24 -13.51
CA CYS A 819 2.01 2.85 -13.62
C CYS A 819 2.91 1.86 -12.85
N GLU A 820 2.29 0.91 -12.14
CA GLU A 820 2.89 -0.33 -11.59
C GLU A 820 4.22 -0.20 -10.83
N LEU A 821 4.48 0.95 -10.19
CA LEU A 821 5.78 1.20 -9.54
C LEU A 821 6.05 0.25 -8.38
N SER A 822 4.99 -0.22 -7.72
CA SER A 822 5.03 -1.00 -6.49
C SER A 822 4.24 -2.30 -6.60
N ARG A 823 4.73 -3.20 -7.44
CA ARG A 823 4.08 -4.49 -7.75
C ARG A 823 4.35 -5.55 -6.68
N TYR A 824 4.11 -5.21 -5.41
CA TYR A 824 4.46 -6.00 -4.21
C TYR A 824 3.80 -7.39 -4.12
N ASP A 825 2.86 -7.72 -5.01
CA ASP A 825 2.20 -9.02 -5.04
C ASP A 825 2.70 -9.93 -6.16
N ASP A 826 3.68 -9.50 -6.98
CA ASP A 826 4.35 -10.38 -7.94
C ASP A 826 5.70 -10.86 -7.35
N PRO A 827 5.78 -12.09 -6.80
CA PRO A 827 6.99 -12.58 -6.13
C PRO A 827 8.19 -12.76 -7.07
N GLU A 828 8.00 -12.59 -8.39
CA GLU A 828 9.07 -12.64 -9.38
C GLU A 828 9.68 -11.24 -9.67
N VAL A 829 9.14 -10.17 -9.08
CA VAL A 829 9.51 -8.79 -9.36
C VAL A 829 9.94 -8.09 -8.06
N GLU A 830 11.19 -7.61 -8.02
CA GLU A 830 11.61 -6.59 -7.05
C GLU A 830 11.32 -5.23 -7.67
N SER A 831 10.25 -4.57 -7.23
CA SER A 831 9.80 -3.32 -7.86
C SER A 831 10.53 -2.09 -7.32
N ALA A 832 10.67 -1.05 -8.14
CA ALA A 832 11.35 0.19 -7.78
C ALA A 832 10.71 0.84 -6.54
N GLY A 833 9.40 0.79 -6.39
CA GLY A 833 8.70 1.26 -5.20
C GLY A 833 9.12 0.53 -3.92
N GLU A 834 9.26 -0.80 -3.98
CA GLU A 834 9.79 -1.59 -2.86
C GLU A 834 11.25 -1.24 -2.56
N MET A 835 12.08 -1.03 -3.59
CA MET A 835 13.47 -0.61 -3.42
C MET A 835 13.59 0.76 -2.73
N ILE A 836 12.70 1.71 -3.06
CA ILE A 836 12.66 3.04 -2.43
C ILE A 836 12.33 2.94 -0.93
N VAL A 837 11.34 2.12 -0.55
CA VAL A 837 10.96 1.96 0.87
C VAL A 837 11.93 1.07 1.64
N PHE A 838 12.62 0.12 1.00
CA PHE A 838 13.54 -0.80 1.69
C PHE A 838 15.02 -0.44 1.63
N ASN A 839 15.40 0.66 0.96
CA ASN A 839 16.76 1.18 1.10
C ASN A 839 17.03 1.47 2.61
N PRO A 840 18.01 0.79 3.25
CA PRO A 840 18.30 0.94 4.68
C PRO A 840 19.01 2.26 5.03
N ASP A 841 19.67 2.88 4.05
CA ASP A 841 20.49 4.07 4.20
C ASP A 841 19.80 5.33 3.62
N GLY A 842 18.65 5.18 2.95
CA GLY A 842 17.93 6.30 2.36
C GLY A 842 16.55 5.93 1.78
N GLY A 843 16.17 6.65 0.72
CA GLY A 843 14.89 6.49 0.03
C GLY A 843 13.73 7.19 0.73
N ALA A 844 12.59 6.51 0.85
CA ALA A 844 11.39 7.05 1.45
C ALA A 844 11.14 6.55 2.87
N VAL A 845 10.40 7.32 3.66
CA VAL A 845 9.77 6.84 4.91
C VAL A 845 8.36 6.29 4.69
N GLY A 846 7.75 6.59 3.53
CA GLY A 846 6.47 6.04 3.10
C GLY A 846 6.11 6.52 1.69
N MET A 847 5.19 5.82 1.03
CA MET A 847 4.76 6.14 -0.33
C MET A 847 3.27 5.90 -0.52
N LEU A 848 2.57 6.84 -1.17
CA LEU A 848 1.28 6.60 -1.81
C LEU A 848 1.54 6.37 -3.30
N THR A 849 1.39 5.12 -3.74
CA THR A 849 1.96 4.65 -5.02
C THR A 849 1.09 3.58 -5.66
N THR A 850 1.36 3.21 -6.91
CA THR A 850 0.51 2.33 -7.71
C THR A 850 1.00 0.89 -7.74
N THR A 851 0.06 -0.05 -7.75
CA THR A 851 0.31 -1.50 -7.83
C THR A 851 0.09 -2.05 -9.24
N ARG A 852 -0.68 -1.33 -10.08
CA ARG A 852 -1.08 -1.72 -11.45
C ARG A 852 -1.21 -0.52 -12.38
N THR A 853 -1.47 -0.81 -13.65
CA THR A 853 -1.61 0.17 -14.72
C THR A 853 -2.75 1.14 -14.39
N VAL A 854 -2.50 2.43 -14.59
CA VAL A 854 -3.42 3.53 -14.25
C VAL A 854 -3.54 4.52 -15.41
N PHE A 855 -4.62 5.28 -15.44
CA PHE A 855 -4.85 6.34 -16.40
C PHE A 855 -4.51 7.72 -15.81
N SER A 856 -3.88 8.56 -16.63
CA SER A 856 -3.47 9.92 -16.27
C SER A 856 -4.61 10.79 -15.74
N GLY A 857 -5.84 10.61 -16.23
CA GLY A 857 -7.03 11.29 -15.69
C GLY A 857 -7.33 10.95 -14.23
N GLY A 858 -7.38 9.65 -13.89
CA GLY A 858 -7.61 9.21 -12.52
C GLY A 858 -6.45 9.56 -11.58
N ASN A 859 -5.22 9.58 -12.11
CA ASN A 859 -4.05 10.05 -11.37
C ASN A 859 -4.17 11.51 -10.98
N GLN A 860 -4.61 12.37 -11.90
CA GLN A 860 -4.79 13.80 -11.64
C GLN A 860 -5.86 14.06 -10.57
N GLU A 861 -6.96 13.32 -10.59
CA GLU A 861 -8.02 13.40 -9.57
C GLU A 861 -7.46 13.06 -8.17
N LEU A 862 -6.72 11.96 -8.06
CA LEU A 862 -6.11 11.51 -6.80
C LEU A 862 -5.05 12.47 -6.28
N ASN A 863 -4.18 12.95 -7.15
CA ASN A 863 -3.10 13.86 -6.73
C ASN A 863 -3.65 15.24 -6.33
N THR A 864 -4.69 15.71 -7.04
CA THR A 864 -5.46 16.90 -6.60
C THR A 864 -6.06 16.70 -5.21
N ALA A 865 -6.69 15.55 -4.96
CA ALA A 865 -7.26 15.23 -3.64
C ALA A 865 -6.19 15.10 -2.55
N PHE A 866 -5.01 14.57 -2.88
CA PHE A 866 -3.88 14.45 -1.97
C PHE A 866 -3.40 15.82 -1.48
N PHE A 867 -3.14 16.77 -2.38
CA PHE A 867 -2.74 18.14 -2.01
C PHE A 867 -3.86 19.00 -1.39
N LYS A 868 -5.12 18.52 -1.40
CA LYS A 868 -6.23 19.08 -0.60
C LYS A 868 -6.31 18.52 0.83
N THR A 869 -5.48 17.52 1.13
CA THR A 869 -5.58 16.74 2.38
C THR A 869 -4.27 16.75 3.17
N VAL A 870 -3.13 16.60 2.49
CA VAL A 870 -1.84 16.30 3.12
C VAL A 870 -1.25 17.47 3.91
N LEU A 871 -1.49 18.72 3.53
CA LEU A 871 -0.94 19.89 4.23
C LEU A 871 -1.95 20.57 5.17
N ASP A 872 -3.21 20.13 5.11
CA ASP A 872 -4.31 20.71 5.87
C ASP A 872 -4.55 19.95 7.17
N GLU A 873 -4.96 20.67 8.22
CA GLU A 873 -5.48 20.06 9.44
C GLU A 873 -6.81 19.36 9.16
N ASP A 874 -7.13 18.33 9.94
CA ASP A 874 -8.45 17.73 9.91
C ASP A 874 -9.48 18.66 10.55
N GLU A 875 -10.44 19.17 9.77
CA GLU A 875 -11.52 20.05 10.25
C GLU A 875 -12.27 19.47 11.45
N GLY A 876 -12.35 18.14 11.56
CA GLY A 876 -13.03 17.46 12.64
C GLY A 876 -12.27 17.46 13.97
N THR A 877 -10.94 17.46 13.94
CA THR A 877 -10.07 17.31 15.13
C THR A 877 -9.18 18.52 15.39
N GLY A 878 -8.93 19.37 14.40
CA GLY A 878 -7.95 20.46 14.43
C GLY A 878 -6.51 19.96 14.55
N GLN A 879 -6.23 18.74 14.07
CA GLN A 879 -4.90 18.12 14.14
C GLN A 879 -4.41 17.74 12.75
N LEU A 880 -3.09 17.73 12.60
CA LEU A 880 -2.44 17.18 11.40
C LEU A 880 -2.69 15.67 11.32
N ARG A 881 -2.92 15.19 10.09
CA ARG A 881 -3.31 13.81 9.82
C ARG A 881 -2.11 12.87 9.81
N CYS A 882 -2.31 11.62 10.26
CA CYS A 882 -1.37 10.53 9.97
C CYS A 882 -1.51 10.07 8.52
N LEU A 883 -0.51 9.37 7.98
CA LEU A 883 -0.49 8.87 6.61
C LEU A 883 -1.71 8.01 6.25
N GLY A 884 -2.20 7.20 7.20
CA GLY A 884 -3.40 6.40 7.01
C GLY A 884 -4.64 7.26 6.77
N ASP A 885 -4.79 8.35 7.50
CA ASP A 885 -5.90 9.30 7.31
C ASP A 885 -5.75 10.08 6.01
N ILE A 886 -4.53 10.52 5.68
CA ILE A 886 -4.25 11.18 4.41
C ILE A 886 -4.64 10.28 3.24
N CYS A 887 -4.24 9.01 3.25
CA CYS A 887 -4.61 8.04 2.21
C CYS A 887 -6.13 7.80 2.15
N LYS A 888 -6.77 7.58 3.30
CA LYS A 888 -8.22 7.38 3.40
C LYS A 888 -8.99 8.58 2.84
N ASP A 889 -8.68 9.78 3.29
CA ASP A 889 -9.40 11.00 2.94
C ASP A 889 -9.15 11.40 1.48
N THR A 890 -7.92 11.23 0.99
CA THR A 890 -7.58 11.40 -0.43
C THR A 890 -8.47 10.53 -1.32
N LYS A 891 -8.55 9.23 -1.02
CA LYS A 891 -9.34 8.27 -1.80
C LYS A 891 -10.85 8.47 -1.65
N ASN A 892 -11.30 8.90 -0.47
CA ASN A 892 -12.70 9.17 -0.20
C ASN A 892 -13.18 10.56 -0.68
N SER A 893 -12.28 11.38 -1.23
CA SER A 893 -12.61 12.71 -1.75
C SER A 893 -13.66 12.64 -2.86
N SER A 894 -14.56 13.62 -2.90
CA SER A 894 -15.53 13.77 -3.98
C SER A 894 -14.92 14.07 -5.34
N ASP A 895 -13.65 14.51 -5.37
CA ASP A 895 -12.92 14.75 -6.61
C ASP A 895 -12.47 13.44 -7.29
N VAL A 896 -12.41 12.33 -6.54
CA VAL A 896 -11.96 11.03 -7.05
C VAL A 896 -13.16 10.28 -7.61
N THR A 897 -13.26 10.25 -8.93
CA THR A 897 -14.34 9.57 -9.66
C THR A 897 -13.87 8.27 -10.31
N SER A 898 -12.59 8.19 -10.66
CA SER A 898 -11.97 7.01 -11.25
C SER A 898 -11.65 5.94 -10.21
N VAL A 899 -12.67 5.17 -9.84
CA VAL A 899 -12.55 4.23 -8.72
C VAL A 899 -11.54 3.09 -8.97
N THR A 900 -11.57 2.44 -10.14
CA THR A 900 -10.62 1.36 -10.43
C THR A 900 -9.18 1.87 -10.34
N ASN A 901 -8.94 3.08 -10.82
CA ASN A 901 -7.64 3.75 -10.73
C ASN A 901 -7.24 4.00 -9.26
N MET A 902 -8.17 4.49 -8.45
CA MET A 902 -7.98 4.70 -7.01
C MET A 902 -7.63 3.40 -6.26
N ARG A 903 -8.22 2.26 -6.63
CA ARG A 903 -7.90 0.96 -6.00
C ARG A 903 -6.48 0.48 -6.30
N ASN A 904 -5.89 0.93 -7.40
CA ASN A 904 -4.49 0.65 -7.74
C ASN A 904 -3.51 1.43 -6.87
N PHE A 905 -3.93 2.48 -6.16
CA PHE A 905 -3.06 3.18 -5.22
C PHE A 905 -3.02 2.42 -3.88
N SER A 906 -1.85 2.27 -3.29
CA SER A 906 -1.64 1.68 -1.96
C SER A 906 -0.69 2.55 -1.15
N LEU A 907 -0.89 2.58 0.17
CA LEU A 907 0.06 3.17 1.10
C LEU A 907 1.12 2.11 1.46
N LEU A 908 2.32 2.27 0.91
CA LEU A 908 3.49 1.52 1.34
C LEU A 908 4.19 2.29 2.46
N GLY A 909 3.95 1.89 3.69
CA GLY A 909 4.53 2.50 4.88
C GLY A 909 3.64 2.38 6.11
N ASP A 910 3.97 3.18 7.12
CA ASP A 910 3.29 3.20 8.41
C ASP A 910 2.06 4.13 8.41
N PRO A 911 0.82 3.62 8.52
CA PRO A 911 -0.39 4.43 8.51
C PRO A 911 -0.53 5.30 9.77
N ALA A 912 0.15 4.97 10.87
CA ALA A 912 0.08 5.71 12.13
C ALA A 912 1.09 6.86 12.22
N MET A 913 2.01 6.99 11.25
CA MET A 913 3.01 8.05 11.20
C MET A 913 2.45 9.37 10.67
N GLN A 914 2.84 10.50 11.25
CA GLN A 914 2.64 11.84 10.69
C GLN A 914 3.86 12.27 9.88
N LEU A 915 3.69 13.11 8.85
CA LEU A 915 4.83 13.76 8.21
C LEU A 915 5.51 14.70 9.22
N ALA A 916 6.79 14.98 9.00
CA ALA A 916 7.60 15.89 9.80
C ALA A 916 7.26 17.36 9.50
N TYR A 917 5.99 17.73 9.68
CA TYR A 917 5.52 19.10 9.55
C TYR A 917 6.22 20.01 10.58
N PRO A 918 6.68 21.20 10.18
CA PRO A 918 7.14 22.19 11.14
C PRO A 918 6.03 22.56 12.13
N THR A 919 6.36 22.57 13.42
CA THR A 919 5.38 22.67 14.51
C THR A 919 4.89 24.10 14.79
N HIS A 920 5.71 25.10 14.49
CA HIS A 920 5.43 26.52 14.75
C HIS A 920 5.57 27.39 13.50
N ARG A 921 5.23 28.68 13.62
CA ARG A 921 5.30 29.64 12.51
C ARG A 921 6.39 30.68 12.73
N VAL A 922 7.01 31.12 11.64
CA VAL A 922 7.95 32.25 11.61
C VAL A 922 7.25 33.45 10.99
N PHE A 923 7.22 34.57 11.70
CA PHE A 923 6.60 35.81 11.25
C PHE A 923 7.66 36.87 10.97
N VAL A 924 7.58 37.52 9.81
CA VAL A 924 8.43 38.67 9.46
C VAL A 924 7.73 39.94 9.91
N THR A 925 8.41 40.76 10.72
CA THR A 925 7.85 42.01 11.26
C THR A 925 8.39 43.25 10.59
N GLU A 926 9.66 43.23 10.17
CA GLU A 926 10.30 44.36 9.50
C GLU A 926 10.91 43.88 8.19
N ILE A 927 10.38 44.40 7.08
CA ILE A 927 10.89 44.16 5.74
C ILE A 927 10.82 45.47 4.95
N PRO A 928 11.87 45.86 4.21
CA PRO A 928 11.79 47.05 3.38
C PRO A 928 10.76 46.90 2.24
N ASP A 929 9.92 47.91 2.02
CA ASP A 929 8.93 47.91 0.93
C ASP A 929 9.54 47.64 -0.46
N THR A 930 10.75 48.14 -0.69
CA THR A 930 11.49 47.95 -1.94
C THR A 930 12.97 47.73 -1.67
N ILE A 931 13.50 46.66 -2.25
CA ILE A 931 14.90 46.24 -2.16
C ILE A 931 15.53 46.42 -3.55
N LYS A 932 16.65 47.15 -3.62
CA LYS A 932 17.37 47.41 -4.87
C LYS A 932 18.73 46.72 -4.86
N SER A 933 19.32 46.53 -6.05
CA SER A 933 20.70 46.03 -6.13
C SER A 933 21.64 46.93 -5.32
N LEU A 934 22.56 46.29 -4.58
CA LEU A 934 23.57 46.90 -3.72
C LEU A 934 23.06 47.58 -2.44
N ASP A 935 21.76 47.45 -2.12
CA ASP A 935 21.26 47.87 -0.80
C ASP A 935 21.76 46.92 0.30
N LEU A 936 22.11 47.48 1.46
CA LEU A 936 22.20 46.73 2.71
C LEU A 936 20.79 46.58 3.28
N VAL A 937 20.26 45.37 3.19
CA VAL A 937 18.92 45.01 3.66
C VAL A 937 19.01 44.45 5.07
N LYS A 938 18.06 44.87 5.90
CA LYS A 938 17.83 44.35 7.24
C LYS A 938 16.42 43.80 7.33
N MET A 939 16.28 42.57 7.79
CA MET A 939 14.98 41.92 8.05
C MET A 939 14.92 41.41 9.48
N SER A 940 13.79 41.57 10.14
CA SER A 940 13.55 41.08 11.50
C SER A 940 12.18 40.42 11.64
N GLY A 941 12.06 39.54 12.62
CA GLY A 941 10.85 38.76 12.86
C GLY A 941 10.88 38.00 14.16
N PHE A 942 9.90 37.12 14.35
CA PHE A 942 9.82 36.26 15.52
C PHE A 942 9.26 34.87 15.18
N VAL A 943 9.62 33.87 15.99
CA VAL A 943 9.01 32.55 16.04
C VAL A 943 7.79 32.63 16.94
N GLY A 944 6.65 32.13 16.49
CA GLY A 944 5.39 32.22 17.22
C GLY A 944 4.49 31.00 17.06
N THR A 945 3.48 30.94 17.92
CA THR A 945 2.43 29.94 17.89
C THR A 945 1.51 30.13 16.68
N SER A 946 0.60 29.18 16.43
CA SER A 946 -0.45 29.32 15.42
C SER A 946 -1.39 30.51 15.67
N SER A 947 -1.50 31.00 16.91
CA SER A 947 -2.25 32.23 17.25
C SER A 947 -1.49 33.53 16.96
N GLY A 948 -0.22 33.46 16.59
CA GLY A 948 0.63 34.63 16.32
C GLY A 948 1.28 35.23 17.57
N ASP A 949 1.27 34.54 18.70
CA ASP A 949 1.97 34.95 19.92
C ASP A 949 3.45 34.54 19.84
N THR A 950 4.37 35.42 20.29
CA THR A 950 5.81 35.13 20.29
C THR A 950 6.15 33.99 21.24
N LEU A 951 6.98 33.05 20.77
CA LEU A 951 7.48 31.91 21.51
C LEU A 951 8.80 32.25 22.23
N HIS A 952 8.68 32.90 23.39
CA HIS A 952 9.80 33.43 24.18
C HIS A 952 10.84 32.38 24.62
N GLU A 953 10.42 31.11 24.74
CA GLU A 953 11.29 29.99 25.08
C GLU A 953 12.21 29.56 23.93
N PHE A 954 11.95 29.99 22.69
CA PHE A 954 12.69 29.56 21.51
C PHE A 954 14.04 30.29 21.41
N ASN A 955 15.14 29.55 21.57
CA ASN A 955 16.51 30.05 21.61
C ASN A 955 17.46 29.22 20.72
N GLY A 956 17.14 29.17 19.43
CA GLY A 956 17.87 28.39 18.44
C GLY A 956 18.35 29.20 17.24
N PHE A 957 18.17 28.66 16.04
CA PHE A 957 18.64 29.24 14.78
C PHE A 957 17.49 29.39 13.78
N VAL A 958 17.58 30.42 12.94
CA VAL A 958 16.75 30.57 11.74
C VAL A 958 17.64 30.55 10.50
N TYR A 959 17.17 29.88 9.45
CA TYR A 959 17.84 29.71 8.16
C TYR A 959 17.13 30.55 7.10
N PRO A 960 17.44 31.86 6.99
CA PRO A 960 16.85 32.71 5.97
C PRO A 960 17.35 32.36 4.57
N LYS A 961 16.40 32.29 3.64
CA LYS A 961 16.65 32.16 2.22
C LYS A 961 15.83 33.21 1.48
N VAL A 962 16.50 34.22 0.95
CA VAL A 962 15.86 35.30 0.19
C VAL A 962 16.06 35.04 -1.29
N PHE A 963 14.97 35.14 -2.04
CA PHE A 963 14.92 34.95 -3.47
C PHE A 963 14.66 36.27 -4.18
N ASP A 964 15.19 36.41 -5.39
CA ASP A 964 14.69 37.37 -6.38
C ASP A 964 13.24 37.00 -6.78
N LYS A 965 12.66 37.71 -7.73
CA LYS A 965 11.36 37.39 -8.31
C LYS A 965 11.30 36.02 -8.98
N ARG A 966 10.08 35.53 -9.17
CA ARG A 966 9.80 34.31 -9.93
C ARG A 966 10.44 34.37 -11.30
N SER A 967 11.17 33.32 -11.64
CA SER A 967 11.74 33.13 -12.99
C SER A 967 10.72 32.43 -13.87
N GLN A 968 10.51 32.94 -15.08
CA GLN A 968 9.78 32.22 -16.12
C GLN A 968 10.77 31.29 -16.83
N ILE A 969 10.49 29.99 -16.79
CA ILE A 969 11.28 28.95 -17.45
C ILE A 969 10.46 28.42 -18.61
N SER A 970 11.10 28.27 -19.77
CA SER A 970 10.54 27.62 -20.95
C SER A 970 11.28 26.32 -21.15
N THR A 971 10.56 25.22 -21.37
CA THR A 971 11.15 23.93 -21.74
C THR A 971 11.79 24.00 -23.13
N LEU A 972 12.61 23.01 -23.47
CA LEU A 972 13.37 22.96 -24.72
C LEU A 972 12.59 22.33 -25.88
N ASP A 973 11.45 21.67 -25.62
CA ASP A 973 10.66 20.95 -26.62
C ASP A 973 11.56 19.95 -27.38
N ASN A 974 12.28 19.13 -26.61
CA ASN A 974 13.33 18.24 -27.14
C ASN A 974 12.78 17.34 -28.28
N ASP A 975 11.55 16.84 -28.12
CA ASP A 975 10.88 15.95 -29.07
C ASP A 975 10.08 16.67 -30.17
N ASN A 976 9.96 18.00 -30.13
CA ASN A 976 9.21 18.83 -31.08
C ASN A 976 7.73 18.40 -31.27
N VAL A 977 7.04 18.10 -30.16
CA VAL A 977 5.69 17.50 -30.16
C VAL A 977 4.59 18.54 -29.93
N ALA A 978 4.55 19.16 -28.75
CA ALA A 978 3.49 20.09 -28.38
C ALA A 978 3.95 21.56 -28.32
N GLY A 979 5.26 21.81 -28.49
CA GLY A 979 5.86 23.13 -28.31
C GLY A 979 6.45 23.30 -26.92
N ALA A 980 7.18 24.40 -26.70
CA ALA A 980 7.75 24.69 -25.40
C ALA A 980 6.67 25.00 -24.35
N PHE A 981 6.73 24.32 -23.21
CA PHE A 981 5.89 24.60 -22.04
C PHE A 981 6.54 25.69 -21.18
N SER A 982 5.75 26.58 -20.57
CA SER A 982 6.26 27.64 -19.70
C SER A 982 5.70 27.53 -18.29
N TYR A 983 6.57 27.63 -17.30
CA TYR A 983 6.20 27.62 -15.88
C TYR A 983 7.02 28.65 -15.09
N THR A 984 6.65 28.88 -13.83
CA THR A 984 7.39 29.79 -12.96
C THR A 984 7.78 29.16 -11.63
N MET A 985 8.93 29.56 -11.10
CA MET A 985 9.39 29.18 -9.75
C MET A 985 10.41 30.18 -9.19
N TYR A 986 10.63 30.15 -7.87
CA TYR A 986 11.71 30.87 -7.20
C TYR A 986 13.02 30.07 -7.30
N ARG A 987 13.87 30.43 -8.26
CA ARG A 987 15.17 29.77 -8.50
C ARG A 987 16.36 30.57 -7.97
N ASN A 988 16.29 31.90 -8.05
CA ASN A 988 17.46 32.77 -7.87
C ASN A 988 17.56 33.22 -6.42
N VAL A 989 18.52 32.67 -5.69
CA VAL A 989 18.76 32.98 -4.27
C VAL A 989 19.71 34.18 -4.17
N ILE A 990 19.21 35.28 -3.61
CA ILE A 990 19.99 36.50 -3.37
C ILE A 990 20.74 36.46 -2.03
N HIS A 991 20.23 35.69 -1.06
CA HIS A 991 20.87 35.47 0.23
C HIS A 991 20.48 34.11 0.81
N LYS A 992 21.45 33.42 1.40
CA LYS A 992 21.27 32.18 2.18
C LYS A 992 22.23 32.22 3.36
N GLY A 993 21.69 32.19 4.58
CA GLY A 993 22.48 32.33 5.79
C GLY A 993 21.88 31.61 6.99
N VAL A 994 22.46 31.88 8.16
CA VAL A 994 21.99 31.41 9.46
C VAL A 994 22.02 32.59 10.42
N ALA A 995 20.94 32.78 11.18
CA ALA A 995 20.87 33.81 12.22
C ALA A 995 20.41 33.23 13.55
N SER A 996 20.87 33.82 14.64
CA SER A 996 20.48 33.47 16.00
C SER A 996 19.04 33.91 16.29
N VAL A 997 18.27 33.04 16.95
CA VAL A 997 16.97 33.37 17.54
C VAL A 997 17.16 33.46 19.05
N ILE A 998 16.78 34.58 19.66
CA ILE A 998 16.92 34.81 21.10
C ILE A 998 15.59 35.32 21.62
N ASP A 999 15.04 34.67 22.65
CA ASP A 999 13.73 35.01 23.23
C ASP A 999 12.62 35.05 22.15
N GLY A 1000 12.68 34.11 21.20
CA GLY A 1000 11.77 34.02 20.06
C GLY A 1000 11.99 35.04 18.94
N VAL A 1001 12.92 35.99 19.06
CA VAL A 1001 13.13 37.08 18.09
C VAL A 1001 14.41 36.87 17.29
N PHE A 1002 14.39 37.21 16.00
CA PHE A 1002 15.55 37.13 15.12
C PHE A 1002 15.70 38.37 14.23
N GLU A 1003 16.92 38.57 13.77
CA GLU A 1003 17.30 39.65 12.87
C GLU A 1003 18.47 39.18 11.99
N PHE A 1004 18.45 39.52 10.71
CA PHE A 1004 19.57 39.26 9.81
C PHE A 1004 19.73 40.37 8.78
N GLU A 1005 20.95 40.52 8.28
CA GLU A 1005 21.34 41.53 7.29
C GLU A 1005 22.03 40.88 6.11
N PHE A 1006 21.84 41.43 4.91
CA PHE A 1006 22.55 41.02 3.72
C PHE A 1006 22.65 42.15 2.71
N VAL A 1007 23.64 42.09 1.82
CA VAL A 1007 23.76 43.03 0.69
C VAL A 1007 23.17 42.38 -0.55
N VAL A 1008 22.32 43.13 -1.26
CA VAL A 1008 21.67 42.63 -2.47
C VAL A 1008 22.69 42.56 -3.62
N PRO A 1009 22.88 41.41 -4.26
CA PRO A 1009 23.81 41.28 -5.37
C PRO A 1009 23.49 42.23 -6.53
N ARG A 1010 24.53 42.69 -7.21
CA ARG A 1010 24.41 43.52 -8.41
C ARG A 1010 23.72 42.80 -9.58
N ASP A 1011 23.75 41.48 -9.58
CA ASP A 1011 23.27 40.64 -10.67
C ASP A 1011 21.80 40.20 -10.53
N ILE A 1012 21.03 40.82 -9.63
CA ILE A 1012 19.57 40.65 -9.63
C ILE A 1012 18.97 41.13 -10.96
N ASP A 1013 17.76 40.66 -11.28
CA ASP A 1013 17.01 41.25 -12.37
C ASP A 1013 16.47 42.63 -11.95
N TYR A 1014 16.78 43.66 -12.72
CA TYR A 1014 16.44 45.06 -12.43
C TYR A 1014 14.96 45.40 -12.62
N THR A 1015 14.17 44.51 -13.23
CA THR A 1015 12.71 44.70 -13.33
C THR A 1015 12.07 44.55 -11.94
N TYR A 1016 11.15 45.46 -11.63
CA TYR A 1016 10.44 45.45 -10.36
C TYR A 1016 9.42 44.31 -10.32
N GLY A 1017 9.49 43.47 -9.29
CA GLY A 1017 8.56 42.37 -9.03
C GLY A 1017 8.59 41.93 -7.57
N SER A 1018 7.66 41.07 -7.14
CA SER A 1018 7.66 40.54 -5.77
C SER A 1018 8.86 39.64 -5.53
N GLY A 1019 9.61 39.91 -4.46
CA GLY A 1019 10.59 38.98 -3.92
C GLY A 1019 9.95 37.91 -3.05
N ARG A 1020 10.75 36.99 -2.52
CA ARG A 1020 10.31 36.03 -1.50
C ARG A 1020 11.40 35.82 -0.46
N VAL A 1021 11.02 35.81 0.81
CA VAL A 1021 11.87 35.30 1.89
C VAL A 1021 11.22 34.05 2.46
N SER A 1022 12.01 32.97 2.57
CA SER A 1022 11.64 31.69 3.17
C SER A 1022 12.49 31.46 4.42
N LEU A 1023 11.86 31.03 5.50
CA LEU A 1023 12.46 30.93 6.83
C LEU A 1023 12.11 29.57 7.41
N TYR A 1024 13.13 28.85 7.86
CA TYR A 1024 12.99 27.68 8.71
C TYR A 1024 13.76 27.93 10.00
N ALA A 1025 13.15 27.71 11.17
CA ALA A 1025 13.80 27.86 12.45
C ALA A 1025 13.82 26.53 13.21
N VAL A 1026 14.85 26.32 14.03
CA VAL A 1026 15.00 25.13 14.88
C VAL A 1026 15.61 25.49 16.23
N ASP A 1027 15.08 24.89 17.30
CA ASP A 1027 15.61 24.92 18.67
C ASP A 1027 15.43 23.54 19.32
N GLY A 1028 16.51 22.74 19.34
CA GLY A 1028 16.46 21.36 19.81
C GLY A 1028 15.47 20.51 19.00
N ASP A 1029 14.37 20.12 19.64
CA ASP A 1029 13.28 19.30 19.07
C ASP A 1029 12.05 20.15 18.66
N LEU A 1030 12.17 21.48 18.65
CA LEU A 1030 11.16 22.40 18.15
C LEU A 1030 11.61 23.00 16.80
N ASP A 1031 10.68 23.16 15.89
CA ASP A 1031 10.90 23.82 14.61
C ASP A 1031 9.76 24.75 14.23
N ALA A 1032 10.06 25.67 13.32
CA ALA A 1032 9.10 26.59 12.77
C ALA A 1032 9.40 26.85 11.30
N HIS A 1033 8.38 27.26 10.55
CA HIS A 1033 8.57 27.74 9.19
C HIS A 1033 7.69 28.96 8.89
N GLY A 1034 8.07 29.71 7.86
CA GLY A 1034 7.29 30.83 7.39
C GLY A 1034 7.88 31.42 6.12
N ALA A 1035 7.09 32.21 5.42
CA ALA A 1035 7.54 32.95 4.25
C ALA A 1035 6.83 34.31 4.18
N SER A 1036 7.42 35.24 3.43
CA SER A 1036 6.77 36.49 3.04
C SER A 1036 7.16 36.87 1.61
N GLU A 1037 6.18 37.36 0.85
CA GLU A 1037 6.34 37.91 -0.50
C GLU A 1037 5.98 39.42 -0.53
N ASP A 1038 5.86 40.06 0.65
CA ASP A 1038 5.33 41.41 0.87
C ASP A 1038 6.36 42.52 0.61
N PHE A 1039 7.21 42.33 -0.39
CA PHE A 1039 8.24 43.30 -0.75
C PHE A 1039 8.60 43.22 -2.24
N VAL A 1040 9.02 44.35 -2.78
CA VAL A 1040 9.41 44.46 -4.19
C VAL A 1040 10.93 44.41 -4.32
N ILE A 1041 11.45 43.65 -5.27
CA ILE A 1041 12.86 43.66 -5.69
C ILE A 1041 12.97 44.27 -7.08
N GLY A 1042 13.90 45.21 -7.26
CA GLY A 1042 14.24 45.76 -8.57
C GLY A 1042 15.02 47.08 -8.52
N GLY A 1043 15.54 47.51 -9.67
CA GLY A 1043 16.32 48.74 -9.77
C GLY A 1043 17.70 48.68 -9.09
N THR A 1044 18.29 49.87 -8.90
CA THR A 1044 19.66 50.04 -8.37
C THR A 1044 19.67 51.05 -7.24
N SER A 1045 20.43 50.75 -6.18
CA SER A 1045 20.63 51.68 -5.08
C SER A 1045 21.28 52.99 -5.56
N GLU A 1046 20.85 54.11 -4.99
CA GLU A 1046 21.45 55.42 -5.24
C GLU A 1046 22.68 55.68 -4.35
N ASN A 1047 22.87 54.88 -3.30
CA ASN A 1047 23.91 55.06 -2.28
C ASN A 1047 24.72 53.76 -2.10
N VAL A 1048 25.65 53.52 -3.02
CA VAL A 1048 26.51 52.32 -3.01
C VAL A 1048 27.87 52.64 -2.35
N GLY A 1049 28.27 51.84 -1.36
CA GLY A 1049 29.65 51.85 -0.86
C GLY A 1049 30.59 51.18 -1.87
N ASN A 1050 31.69 51.83 -2.25
CA ASN A 1050 32.62 51.25 -3.24
C ASN A 1050 33.47 50.13 -2.62
N ASP A 1051 33.34 48.93 -3.17
CA ASP A 1051 34.29 47.83 -2.98
C ASP A 1051 34.98 47.51 -4.31
N ASN A 1052 36.30 47.40 -4.29
CA ASN A 1052 37.11 47.06 -5.47
C ASN A 1052 38.08 45.90 -5.17
N LEU A 1053 37.90 45.20 -4.05
CA LEU A 1053 38.67 44.02 -3.69
C LEU A 1053 37.85 42.78 -4.01
N GLY A 1054 38.48 41.74 -4.53
CA GLY A 1054 37.81 40.44 -4.71
C GLY A 1054 37.79 39.63 -3.41
N PRO A 1055 36.94 38.59 -3.33
CA PRO A 1055 36.82 37.74 -2.15
C PRO A 1055 38.13 37.08 -1.71
N THR A 1056 38.31 36.89 -0.41
CA THR A 1056 39.36 36.02 0.13
C THR A 1056 38.88 34.57 0.12
N ILE A 1057 39.65 33.68 -0.53
CA ILE A 1057 39.29 32.27 -0.68
C ILE A 1057 40.31 31.40 0.05
N GLN A 1058 39.83 30.55 0.97
CA GLN A 1058 40.59 29.46 1.56
C GLN A 1058 40.02 28.14 1.05
N LEU A 1059 40.75 27.48 0.15
CA LEU A 1059 40.30 26.26 -0.55
C LEU A 1059 40.98 25.01 0.01
N TYR A 1060 40.18 24.00 0.32
CA TYR A 1060 40.58 22.74 0.91
C TYR A 1060 39.82 21.56 0.29
N MET A 1061 40.28 20.33 0.55
CA MET A 1061 39.53 19.10 0.29
C MET A 1061 39.17 18.44 1.63
N ASN A 1062 37.95 17.92 1.75
CA ASN A 1062 37.34 17.30 2.93
C ASN A 1062 37.15 18.25 4.12
N ASP A 1063 38.24 18.79 4.66
CA ASP A 1063 38.22 19.66 5.84
C ASP A 1063 39.33 20.72 5.81
N SER A 1064 39.36 21.58 6.84
CA SER A 1064 40.34 22.67 6.96
C SER A 1064 41.79 22.24 7.29
N LEU A 1065 42.04 20.95 7.55
CA LEU A 1065 43.37 20.39 7.83
C LEU A 1065 44.13 19.98 6.55
N PHE A 1066 43.42 19.89 5.42
CA PHE A 1066 43.99 19.60 4.12
C PHE A 1066 45.11 20.59 3.76
N VAL A 1067 46.22 20.06 3.24
CA VAL A 1067 47.28 20.86 2.64
C VAL A 1067 47.43 20.49 1.17
N ARG A 1068 47.65 21.51 0.33
CA ARG A 1068 47.88 21.35 -1.11
C ARG A 1068 48.87 20.21 -1.40
N GLY A 1069 48.44 19.26 -2.22
CA GLY A 1069 49.17 18.05 -2.61
C GLY A 1069 48.90 16.81 -1.74
N ASP A 1070 48.04 16.90 -0.72
CA ASP A 1070 47.62 15.75 0.08
C ASP A 1070 46.78 14.75 -0.74
N ILE A 1071 46.67 13.53 -0.21
CA ILE A 1071 45.91 12.43 -0.82
C ILE A 1071 44.42 12.54 -0.45
N THR A 1072 43.52 12.16 -1.34
CA THR A 1072 42.08 11.96 -1.07
C THR A 1072 41.63 10.57 -1.54
N ASN A 1073 40.39 10.19 -1.23
CA ASN A 1073 39.67 9.11 -1.90
C ASN A 1073 39.05 9.61 -3.22
N GLU A 1074 38.35 8.70 -3.89
CA GLU A 1074 37.56 8.90 -5.12
C GLU A 1074 36.34 9.84 -4.94
N ASP A 1075 35.84 9.98 -3.71
CA ASP A 1075 34.67 10.82 -3.39
C ASP A 1075 34.97 11.96 -2.38
N PRO A 1076 35.88 12.90 -2.70
CA PRO A 1076 36.24 13.95 -1.76
C PRO A 1076 35.26 15.11 -1.77
N TRP A 1077 35.15 15.82 -0.64
CA TRP A 1077 34.42 17.08 -0.57
C TRP A 1077 35.32 18.26 -0.95
N LEU A 1078 34.86 19.16 -1.81
CA LEU A 1078 35.36 20.52 -1.84
C LEU A 1078 34.92 21.24 -0.57
N TYR A 1079 35.86 21.83 0.17
CA TYR A 1079 35.59 22.67 1.33
C TYR A 1079 36.27 24.02 1.15
N ALA A 1080 35.50 25.10 0.98
CA ALA A 1080 36.06 26.44 0.85
C ALA A 1080 35.45 27.41 1.87
N ARG A 1081 36.31 28.21 2.52
CA ARG A 1081 35.89 29.33 3.37
C ARG A 1081 36.11 30.64 2.63
N LEU A 1082 35.07 31.46 2.58
CA LEU A 1082 35.03 32.68 1.80
C LEU A 1082 34.80 33.88 2.73
N PHE A 1083 35.44 35.00 2.42
CA PHE A 1083 35.22 36.27 3.12
C PHE A 1083 35.28 37.44 2.13
N ASP A 1084 34.33 38.36 2.23
CA ASP A 1084 34.31 39.63 1.52
C ASP A 1084 33.53 40.69 2.32
N GLU A 1085 33.92 41.96 2.29
CA GLU A 1085 33.25 43.02 3.06
C GLU A 1085 31.84 43.34 2.53
N SER A 1086 31.66 43.22 1.21
CA SER A 1086 30.38 43.40 0.54
C SER A 1086 29.54 42.10 0.56
N GLY A 1087 30.17 40.96 0.83
CA GLY A 1087 29.54 39.64 0.84
C GLY A 1087 29.72 38.90 -0.48
N ILE A 1088 29.36 37.61 -0.50
CA ILE A 1088 29.56 36.74 -1.65
C ILE A 1088 28.34 36.75 -2.55
N ASN A 1089 28.55 36.85 -3.87
CA ASN A 1089 27.48 36.77 -4.85
C ASN A 1089 27.04 35.31 -5.05
N THR A 1090 25.79 35.03 -4.69
CA THR A 1090 25.16 33.72 -4.89
C THR A 1090 24.17 33.72 -6.05
N VAL A 1091 23.96 34.85 -6.73
CA VAL A 1091 22.96 34.98 -7.80
C VAL A 1091 23.53 34.43 -9.11
N GLY A 1092 22.98 33.30 -9.57
CA GLY A 1092 23.38 32.64 -10.83
C GLY A 1092 22.77 33.24 -12.10
N ASN A 1093 22.29 34.49 -12.06
CA ASN A 1093 21.72 35.20 -13.21
C ASN A 1093 22.75 36.07 -13.96
N GLY A 1094 23.88 36.38 -13.32
CA GLY A 1094 24.93 37.21 -13.91
C GLY A 1094 25.68 36.43 -14.98
N ILE A 1095 25.67 36.90 -16.23
CA ILE A 1095 26.45 36.28 -17.32
C ILE A 1095 27.94 36.25 -16.92
N GLY A 1096 28.43 35.07 -16.55
CA GLY A 1096 29.84 34.83 -16.22
C GLY A 1096 30.25 35.12 -14.78
N HIS A 1097 29.31 35.38 -13.86
CA HIS A 1097 29.57 35.69 -12.45
C HIS A 1097 29.24 34.55 -11.47
N ASP A 1098 29.14 33.31 -11.97
CA ASP A 1098 28.88 32.15 -11.11
C ASP A 1098 30.03 31.85 -10.14
N LEU A 1099 29.66 31.40 -8.94
CA LEU A 1099 30.56 30.73 -8.02
C LEU A 1099 30.80 29.34 -8.58
N LYS A 1100 32.00 29.06 -9.08
CA LYS A 1100 32.24 27.83 -9.84
C LYS A 1100 33.59 27.19 -9.58
N ALA A 1101 33.62 25.87 -9.65
CA ALA A 1101 34.82 25.06 -9.59
C ALA A 1101 35.13 24.44 -10.96
N VAL A 1102 36.41 24.39 -11.32
CA VAL A 1102 36.93 23.70 -12.51
C VAL A 1102 37.88 22.61 -12.04
N LEU A 1103 37.59 21.37 -12.41
CA LEU A 1103 38.43 20.22 -12.13
C LEU A 1103 39.24 19.86 -13.40
N ASP A 1104 40.54 19.64 -13.26
CA ASP A 1104 41.47 19.19 -14.30
C ASP A 1104 41.46 20.04 -15.58
N ASP A 1105 41.42 21.36 -15.41
CA ASP A 1105 41.40 22.34 -16.52
C ASP A 1105 40.21 22.17 -17.50
N LYS A 1106 39.14 21.48 -17.10
CA LYS A 1106 37.92 21.28 -17.93
C LYS A 1106 37.00 22.51 -17.90
N PHE A 1107 37.49 23.64 -18.42
CA PHE A 1107 36.76 24.92 -18.40
C PHE A 1107 35.42 24.93 -19.15
N GLU A 1108 35.23 23.99 -20.08
CA GLU A 1108 33.98 23.82 -20.83
C GLU A 1108 32.87 23.15 -20.00
N SER A 1109 33.21 22.57 -18.84
CA SER A 1109 32.25 21.87 -17.95
C SER A 1109 32.52 22.19 -16.48
N PRO A 1110 32.34 23.46 -16.04
CA PRO A 1110 32.55 23.86 -14.65
C PRO A 1110 31.40 23.41 -13.74
N PHE A 1111 31.70 23.10 -12.49
CA PHE A 1111 30.70 22.87 -11.45
C PHE A 1111 30.16 24.21 -10.95
N ILE A 1112 28.84 24.44 -11.04
CA ILE A 1112 28.19 25.64 -10.52
C ILE A 1112 27.80 25.42 -9.06
N LEU A 1113 28.37 26.23 -8.17
CA LEU A 1113 28.37 26.03 -6.73
C LEU A 1113 27.56 27.06 -5.94
N ASN A 1114 26.87 27.99 -6.62
CA ASN A 1114 26.06 29.05 -6.00
C ASN A 1114 25.11 28.56 -4.91
N THR A 1115 24.45 27.41 -5.12
CA THR A 1115 23.48 26.82 -4.18
C THR A 1115 24.12 26.14 -2.97
N TYR A 1116 25.43 25.86 -3.04
CA TYR A 1116 26.24 25.21 -2.00
C TYR A 1116 26.93 26.19 -1.06
N PHE A 1117 26.88 27.49 -1.35
CA PHE A 1117 27.31 28.52 -0.41
C PHE A 1117 26.27 28.69 0.70
N SER A 1118 26.75 28.90 1.93
CA SER A 1118 25.94 29.38 3.05
C SER A 1118 26.76 30.38 3.84
N ALA A 1119 26.15 31.51 4.20
CA ALA A 1119 26.78 32.50 5.07
C ALA A 1119 26.94 31.95 6.51
N ASP A 1120 27.97 32.42 7.21
CA ASP A 1120 28.23 32.10 8.61
C ASP A 1120 27.16 32.71 9.54
N LEU A 1121 27.10 32.22 10.78
CA LEU A 1121 26.16 32.70 11.79
C LEU A 1121 26.23 34.22 11.98
N ASP A 1122 25.07 34.89 11.89
CA ASP A 1122 24.86 36.32 12.14
C ASP A 1122 25.70 37.26 11.25
N THR A 1123 26.13 36.80 10.07
CA THR A 1123 26.92 37.62 9.14
C THR A 1123 26.71 37.24 7.67
N TYR A 1124 26.67 38.23 6.78
CA TYR A 1124 26.66 38.01 5.32
C TYR A 1124 28.07 38.06 4.69
N LYS A 1125 29.09 38.45 5.46
CA LYS A 1125 30.44 38.74 4.96
C LYS A 1125 31.32 37.52 4.79
N SER A 1126 31.00 36.44 5.50
CA SER A 1126 31.75 35.18 5.41
C SER A 1126 30.81 34.00 5.27
N GLY A 1127 31.34 32.90 4.75
CA GLY A 1127 30.59 31.67 4.62
C GLY A 1127 31.42 30.53 4.08
N VAL A 1128 30.74 29.41 3.84
CA VAL A 1128 31.36 28.16 3.45
C VAL A 1128 30.69 27.62 2.19
N VAL A 1129 31.50 27.07 1.28
CA VAL A 1129 31.06 26.22 0.17
C VAL A 1129 31.47 24.79 0.47
N LYS A 1130 30.50 23.87 0.43
CA LYS A 1130 30.72 22.43 0.55
C LYS A 1130 30.13 21.73 -0.67
N TYR A 1131 30.94 21.01 -1.44
CA TYR A 1131 30.47 20.30 -2.64
C TYR A 1131 31.06 18.88 -2.68
N PRO A 1132 30.25 17.81 -2.73
CA PRO A 1132 30.77 16.45 -2.86
C PRO A 1132 31.16 16.16 -4.31
N PHE A 1133 32.40 15.74 -4.54
CA PHE A 1133 32.76 15.04 -5.77
C PHE A 1133 32.50 13.54 -5.60
N ASN A 1134 32.18 12.88 -6.70
CA ASN A 1134 31.99 11.43 -6.75
C ASN A 1134 32.82 10.86 -7.91
N ASP A 1135 33.31 9.62 -7.74
CA ASP A 1135 33.97 8.81 -8.78
C ASP A 1135 35.14 9.52 -9.48
N LEU A 1136 35.98 10.24 -8.74
CA LEU A 1136 37.20 10.80 -9.30
C LEU A 1136 38.18 9.68 -9.69
N GLU A 1137 38.79 9.81 -10.88
CA GLU A 1137 39.76 8.84 -11.39
C GLU A 1137 41.01 8.74 -10.48
N ASP A 1138 41.64 7.58 -10.39
CA ASP A 1138 42.92 7.45 -9.68
C ASP A 1138 44.00 8.30 -10.35
N GLY A 1139 44.59 9.24 -9.62
CA GLY A 1139 45.62 10.12 -10.20
C GLY A 1139 45.70 11.49 -9.57
N ALA A 1140 46.55 12.33 -10.16
CA ALA A 1140 46.73 13.72 -9.72
C ALA A 1140 45.65 14.60 -10.35
N HIS A 1141 44.97 15.39 -9.52
CA HIS A 1141 43.92 16.31 -9.92
C HIS A 1141 44.29 17.75 -9.57
N SER A 1142 43.77 18.70 -10.38
CA SER A 1142 43.82 20.13 -10.09
C SER A 1142 42.41 20.68 -9.92
N LEU A 1143 42.21 21.53 -8.92
CA LEU A 1143 40.93 22.20 -8.66
C LEU A 1143 41.14 23.69 -8.60
N GLU A 1144 40.41 24.42 -9.45
CA GLU A 1144 40.34 25.88 -9.45
C GLU A 1144 38.96 26.33 -9.00
N LEU A 1145 38.87 27.18 -7.98
CA LEU A 1145 37.64 27.79 -7.50
C LEU A 1145 37.64 29.28 -7.83
N LYS A 1146 36.61 29.75 -8.54
CA LYS A 1146 36.37 31.16 -8.85
C LYS A 1146 35.14 31.67 -8.09
N VAL A 1147 35.31 32.78 -7.39
CA VAL A 1147 34.28 33.38 -6.53
C VAL A 1147 34.14 34.87 -6.86
N TRP A 1148 32.92 35.37 -6.78
CA TRP A 1148 32.57 36.77 -6.99
C TRP A 1148 31.96 37.37 -5.73
N ASP A 1149 32.27 38.62 -5.43
CA ASP A 1149 31.54 39.41 -4.44
C ASP A 1149 30.24 39.98 -5.04
N VAL A 1150 29.37 40.53 -4.19
CA VAL A 1150 28.09 41.15 -4.62
C VAL A 1150 28.25 42.36 -5.55
N GLN A 1151 29.44 42.96 -5.66
CA GLN A 1151 29.75 44.11 -6.52
C GLN A 1151 30.41 43.73 -7.86
N ASN A 1152 30.62 42.43 -8.09
CA ASN A 1152 31.25 41.81 -9.25
C ASN A 1152 32.79 41.92 -9.30
N ASN A 1153 33.46 42.02 -8.16
CA ASN A 1153 34.88 41.74 -8.03
C ASN A 1153 35.10 40.22 -7.89
N SER A 1154 36.10 39.66 -8.57
CA SER A 1154 36.40 38.21 -8.48
C SER A 1154 37.77 37.91 -7.89
N ALA A 1155 37.85 36.72 -7.32
CA ALA A 1155 39.09 36.07 -6.94
C ALA A 1155 39.10 34.61 -7.41
N VAL A 1156 40.29 34.06 -7.57
CA VAL A 1156 40.53 32.67 -7.93
C VAL A 1156 41.51 32.06 -6.94
N ALA A 1157 41.22 30.86 -6.47
CA ALA A 1157 42.16 30.04 -5.72
C ALA A 1157 42.26 28.65 -6.36
N SER A 1158 43.44 28.04 -6.28
CA SER A 1158 43.65 26.70 -6.80
C SER A 1158 44.36 25.80 -5.80
N THR A 1159 44.02 24.52 -5.86
CA THR A 1159 44.67 23.44 -5.11
C THR A 1159 44.94 22.24 -6.03
N GLU A 1160 45.80 21.34 -5.57
CA GLU A 1160 46.14 20.09 -6.23
C GLU A 1160 46.02 18.98 -5.18
N PHE A 1161 45.57 17.80 -5.58
CA PHE A 1161 45.43 16.64 -4.71
C PHE A 1161 45.64 15.34 -5.50
N LEU A 1162 45.93 14.25 -4.79
CA LEU A 1162 46.13 12.92 -5.38
C LEU A 1162 44.99 12.01 -4.94
N VAL A 1163 44.16 11.57 -5.88
CA VAL A 1163 43.12 10.56 -5.62
C VAL A 1163 43.77 9.18 -5.60
N VAL A 1164 43.49 8.41 -4.54
CA VAL A 1164 43.87 7.01 -4.44
C VAL A 1164 42.67 6.22 -3.93
N ASN A 1165 42.23 5.25 -4.72
CA ASN A 1165 41.09 4.40 -4.44
C ASN A 1165 41.08 3.85 -3.01
N SER A 1166 39.94 3.98 -2.33
CA SER A 1166 39.74 3.62 -0.93
C SER A 1166 39.92 2.11 -0.63
N LEU A 1167 39.87 1.23 -1.64
CA LEU A 1167 40.16 -0.21 -1.50
C LEU A 1167 41.65 -0.48 -1.20
N GLU A 1168 42.54 0.45 -1.52
CA GLU A 1168 43.96 0.42 -1.13
C GLU A 1168 44.20 1.31 0.09
N VAL A 1169 45.18 0.98 0.94
CA VAL A 1169 45.62 1.90 2.01
C VAL A 1169 46.85 2.65 1.54
N ALA A 1170 46.75 3.97 1.42
CA ALA A 1170 47.87 4.84 1.08
C ALA A 1170 48.19 5.78 2.24
N LEU A 1171 49.48 5.90 2.59
CA LEU A 1171 49.99 6.86 3.58
C LEU A 1171 50.94 7.86 2.91
N ALA A 1172 50.67 9.15 3.09
CA ALA A 1172 51.51 10.28 2.70
C ALA A 1172 51.79 11.19 3.89
N SER A 1173 52.81 12.06 3.76
CA SER A 1173 53.11 13.11 4.75
C SER A 1173 53.14 12.64 6.22
N VAL A 1174 53.80 11.50 6.48
CA VAL A 1174 53.95 10.93 7.83
C VAL A 1174 54.97 11.74 8.63
N ILE A 1175 54.47 12.54 9.58
CA ILE A 1175 55.26 13.51 10.34
C ILE A 1175 55.11 13.34 11.85
N ALA A 1176 56.14 13.79 12.55
CA ALA A 1176 56.11 14.05 13.98
C ALA A 1176 56.23 15.57 14.16
N TYR A 1177 55.35 16.20 14.94
CA TYR A 1177 55.39 17.64 15.18
C TYR A 1177 54.99 17.98 16.63
N PRO A 1178 55.65 18.96 17.28
CA PRO A 1178 56.88 19.63 16.84
C PRO A 1178 58.07 18.66 16.76
N ASN A 1179 58.98 18.90 15.81
CA ASN A 1179 60.20 18.12 15.62
C ASN A 1179 61.34 19.07 15.22
N PRO A 1180 62.30 19.39 16.12
CA PRO A 1180 62.56 18.69 17.39
C PRO A 1180 61.49 18.89 18.49
N ALA A 1181 61.25 17.84 19.27
CA ALA A 1181 60.28 17.76 20.36
C ALA A 1181 60.93 18.03 21.73
N TYR A 1182 60.27 18.80 22.60
CA TYR A 1182 60.81 19.21 23.91
C TYR A 1182 60.10 18.53 25.09
N ASP A 1183 58.77 18.54 25.06
CA ASP A 1183 57.86 18.07 26.11
C ASP A 1183 56.87 17.02 25.58
N HIS A 1184 56.38 17.20 24.35
CA HIS A 1184 55.51 16.26 23.64
C HIS A 1184 55.79 16.28 22.13
N VAL A 1185 55.27 15.27 21.43
CA VAL A 1185 55.22 15.21 19.97
C VAL A 1185 54.00 14.46 19.50
N SER A 1186 53.30 14.99 18.50
CA SER A 1186 52.16 14.34 17.86
C SER A 1186 52.57 13.69 16.56
N PHE A 1187 52.07 12.48 16.32
CA PHE A 1187 52.27 11.72 15.10
C PHE A 1187 51.05 11.89 14.18
N ARG A 1188 51.28 12.48 13.01
CA ARG A 1188 50.24 12.80 12.02
C ARG A 1188 50.56 12.17 10.68
N VAL A 1189 49.52 11.73 9.98
CA VAL A 1189 49.62 11.09 8.67
C VAL A 1189 48.53 11.61 7.76
N SER A 1190 48.86 11.81 6.48
CA SER A 1190 47.88 11.98 5.42
C SER A 1190 47.55 10.62 4.81
N HIS A 1191 46.28 10.30 4.52
CA HIS A 1191 45.86 9.00 4.01
C HIS A 1191 44.56 9.08 3.18
N ASN A 1192 44.29 8.05 2.38
CA ASN A 1192 43.06 7.94 1.58
C ASN A 1192 41.88 7.25 2.30
N GLN A 1193 42.06 6.83 3.56
CA GLN A 1193 41.03 6.11 4.33
C GLN A 1193 40.03 7.06 5.03
N VAL A 1194 39.63 8.13 4.34
CA VAL A 1194 38.61 9.06 4.84
C VAL A 1194 37.29 8.28 5.01
N CYS A 1195 36.55 8.54 6.08
CA CYS A 1195 35.27 7.88 6.37
C CYS A 1195 35.36 6.36 6.63
N ASN A 1196 36.57 5.80 6.77
CA ASN A 1196 36.78 4.39 7.09
C ASN A 1196 37.28 4.19 8.53
N VAL A 1197 36.83 3.10 9.17
CA VAL A 1197 37.40 2.63 10.44
C VAL A 1197 38.71 1.91 10.16
N VAL A 1198 39.78 2.36 10.83
CA VAL A 1198 41.14 1.87 10.64
C VAL A 1198 41.82 1.60 11.98
N ASP A 1199 42.55 0.49 12.04
CA ASP A 1199 43.46 0.18 13.12
C ASP A 1199 44.80 0.87 12.85
N ALA A 1200 45.13 1.86 13.68
CA ALA A 1200 46.37 2.60 13.61
C ALA A 1200 47.34 2.16 14.71
N LEU A 1201 48.58 1.86 14.32
CA LEU A 1201 49.66 1.42 15.17
C LEU A 1201 50.85 2.37 15.00
N VAL A 1202 51.26 3.06 16.06
CA VAL A 1202 52.49 3.86 16.10
C VAL A 1202 53.51 3.19 16.99
N GLU A 1203 54.66 2.83 16.43
CA GLU A 1203 55.79 2.24 17.16
C GLU A 1203 56.98 3.19 17.14
N VAL A 1204 57.52 3.52 18.32
CA VAL A 1204 58.70 4.38 18.46
C VAL A 1204 59.90 3.55 18.90
N TYR A 1205 61.05 3.76 18.27
CA TYR A 1205 62.31 3.05 18.47
C TYR A 1205 63.47 4.03 18.71
N ASP A 1206 64.46 3.62 19.49
CA ASP A 1206 65.75 4.32 19.55
C ASP A 1206 66.67 3.97 18.37
N VAL A 1207 67.83 4.64 18.28
CA VAL A 1207 68.84 4.40 17.22
C VAL A 1207 69.45 2.99 17.21
N THR A 1208 69.27 2.21 18.29
CA THR A 1208 69.74 0.82 18.38
C THR A 1208 68.67 -0.19 17.95
N GLY A 1209 67.48 0.30 17.59
CA GLY A 1209 66.32 -0.52 17.22
C GLY A 1209 65.52 -1.04 18.42
N LYS A 1210 65.81 -0.55 19.64
CA LYS A 1210 65.03 -0.92 20.82
C LYS A 1210 63.71 -0.16 20.80
N LYS A 1211 62.60 -0.90 20.93
CA LYS A 1211 61.24 -0.36 21.03
C LYS A 1211 61.06 0.40 22.35
N ILE A 1212 60.60 1.65 22.26
CA ILE A 1212 60.46 2.60 23.36
C ILE A 1212 59.01 2.76 23.78
N LYS A 1213 58.11 2.91 22.79
CA LYS A 1213 56.68 3.13 23.01
C LYS A 1213 55.87 2.57 21.85
N VAL A 1214 54.64 2.14 22.15
CA VAL A 1214 53.65 1.71 21.16
C VAL A 1214 52.32 2.39 21.50
N PHE A 1215 51.63 2.85 20.47
CA PHE A 1215 50.27 3.35 20.53
C PHE A 1215 49.43 2.51 19.57
N GLU A 1216 48.32 1.98 20.06
CA GLU A 1216 47.33 1.24 19.29
C GLU A 1216 45.99 1.94 19.48
N SER A 1217 45.34 2.30 18.38
CA SER A 1217 44.03 2.93 18.38
C SER A 1217 43.22 2.44 17.18
N GLU A 1218 41.97 2.05 17.43
CA GLU A 1218 40.95 1.99 16.40
C GLU A 1218 40.39 3.41 16.28
N LEU A 1219 40.40 3.97 15.07
CA LEU A 1219 39.92 5.33 14.85
C LEU A 1219 39.10 5.42 13.56
N LEU A 1220 38.08 6.28 13.58
CA LEU A 1220 37.36 6.70 12.39
C LEU A 1220 38.10 7.90 11.80
N ALA A 1221 38.56 7.76 10.57
CA ALA A 1221 39.33 8.79 9.90
C ALA A 1221 38.38 9.86 9.31
N HIS A 1222 38.09 10.91 10.08
CA HIS A 1222 37.15 11.99 9.67
C HIS A 1222 37.64 12.84 8.49
N GLY A 1223 38.95 12.84 8.25
CA GLY A 1223 39.59 13.64 7.22
C GLY A 1223 40.78 12.91 6.62
N ASN A 1224 41.37 13.47 5.57
CA ASN A 1224 42.52 12.86 4.93
C ASN A 1224 43.83 13.08 5.70
N ARG A 1225 43.81 13.84 6.80
CA ARG A 1225 44.98 14.09 7.63
C ARG A 1225 44.65 13.96 9.12
N THR A 1226 45.18 12.91 9.74
CA THR A 1226 44.76 12.46 11.07
C THR A 1226 45.92 12.45 12.05
N ASP A 1227 45.69 12.99 13.25
CA ASP A 1227 46.57 12.79 14.41
C ASP A 1227 46.32 11.42 15.02
N ILE A 1228 47.31 10.54 14.99
CA ILE A 1228 47.17 9.14 15.39
C ILE A 1228 47.45 8.95 16.88
N ALA A 1229 48.49 9.64 17.39
CA ALA A 1229 48.92 9.54 18.77
C ALA A 1229 49.78 10.74 19.18
N GLU A 1230 49.71 11.09 20.45
CA GLU A 1230 50.62 12.04 21.09
C GLU A 1230 51.57 11.31 22.04
N TRP A 1231 52.86 11.62 21.94
CA TRP A 1231 53.91 11.06 22.79
C TRP A 1231 54.53 12.13 23.67
N ASN A 1232 54.30 12.01 24.98
CA ASN A 1232 54.90 12.83 26.04
C ASN A 1232 56.38 12.54 26.34
N LEU A 1233 57.11 11.95 25.38
CA LEU A 1233 58.54 11.66 25.46
C LEU A 1233 58.94 10.77 26.65
N ARG A 1234 58.05 9.84 27.04
CA ARG A 1234 58.28 8.81 28.07
C ARG A 1234 58.23 7.40 27.52
N ASP A 1235 58.99 6.50 28.10
CA ASP A 1235 59.02 5.08 27.71
C ASP A 1235 57.76 4.30 28.20
N GLY A 1236 57.73 2.99 27.92
CA GLY A 1236 56.67 2.09 28.38
C GLY A 1236 56.51 2.00 29.91
N ASN A 1237 57.53 2.37 30.69
CA ASN A 1237 57.52 2.33 32.16
C ASN A 1237 57.25 3.70 32.80
N GLY A 1238 56.97 4.73 31.98
CA GLY A 1238 56.69 6.10 32.43
C GLY A 1238 57.93 6.94 32.74
N GLY A 1239 59.14 6.45 32.42
CA GLY A 1239 60.39 7.19 32.56
C GLY A 1239 60.68 8.08 31.36
N ASP A 1240 61.33 9.22 31.59
CA ASP A 1240 61.74 10.15 30.53
C ASP A 1240 62.78 9.53 29.58
N VAL A 1241 62.60 9.71 28.28
CA VAL A 1241 63.57 9.26 27.28
C VAL A 1241 64.70 10.28 27.09
N PRO A 1242 65.96 9.83 26.90
CA PRO A 1242 67.10 10.74 26.72
C PRO A 1242 67.00 11.57 25.43
N ALA A 1243 67.65 12.74 25.41
CA ALA A 1243 67.78 13.53 24.19
C ALA A 1243 68.50 12.73 23.09
N GLY A 1244 67.99 12.78 21.87
CA GLY A 1244 68.50 11.97 20.77
C GLY A 1244 67.52 11.83 19.61
N VAL A 1245 67.93 11.08 18.59
CA VAL A 1245 67.08 10.75 17.43
C VAL A 1245 66.33 9.45 17.72
N TYR A 1246 65.02 9.46 17.50
CA TYR A 1246 64.15 8.30 17.56
C TYR A 1246 63.55 8.07 16.17
N VAL A 1247 63.30 6.81 15.84
CA VAL A 1247 62.62 6.42 14.61
C VAL A 1247 61.22 5.96 14.99
N PHE A 1248 60.21 6.47 14.33
CA PHE A 1248 58.84 6.00 14.53
C PHE A 1248 58.31 5.39 13.24
N LYS A 1249 57.35 4.47 13.40
CA LYS A 1249 56.66 3.79 12.32
C LYS A 1249 55.17 3.88 12.59
N ILE A 1250 54.42 4.32 11.59
CA ILE A 1250 52.95 4.30 11.59
C ILE A 1250 52.51 3.20 10.64
N LYS A 1251 51.61 2.32 11.09
CA LYS A 1251 50.91 1.34 10.26
C LYS A 1251 49.40 1.59 10.40
N MET A 1252 48.69 1.67 9.28
CA MET A 1252 47.23 1.69 9.26
C MET A 1252 46.72 0.42 8.59
N THR A 1253 45.69 -0.20 9.15
CA THR A 1253 45.06 -1.44 8.65
C THR A 1253 43.55 -1.24 8.59
N THR A 1254 42.92 -1.57 7.46
CA THR A 1254 41.45 -1.55 7.32
C THR A 1254 40.82 -2.81 7.90
N LYS A 1255 39.51 -2.81 8.14
CA LYS A 1255 38.76 -4.00 8.59
C LYS A 1255 38.90 -5.21 7.65
N ASN A 1256 39.15 -4.96 6.36
CA ASN A 1256 39.35 -6.01 5.35
C ASN A 1256 40.79 -6.56 5.34
N GLY A 1257 41.66 -6.10 6.25
CA GLY A 1257 43.01 -6.60 6.45
C GLY A 1257 44.08 -5.99 5.54
N VAL A 1258 43.72 -5.03 4.68
CA VAL A 1258 44.68 -4.28 3.85
C VAL A 1258 45.42 -3.29 4.73
N SER A 1259 46.74 -3.19 4.59
CA SER A 1259 47.54 -2.29 5.44
C SER A 1259 48.68 -1.62 4.69
N ALA A 1260 48.99 -0.39 5.09
CA ALA A 1260 50.20 0.31 4.70
C ALA A 1260 50.98 0.77 5.92
N GLN A 1261 52.28 0.92 5.74
CA GLN A 1261 53.18 1.34 6.81
C GLN A 1261 54.21 2.33 6.28
N TYR A 1262 54.53 3.34 7.08
CA TYR A 1262 55.54 4.33 6.76
C TYR A 1262 56.33 4.69 8.03
N GLY A 1263 57.63 4.97 7.88
CA GLY A 1263 58.50 5.32 8.99
C GLY A 1263 59.20 6.64 8.77
N SER A 1264 59.38 7.40 9.85
CA SER A 1264 60.11 8.67 9.85
C SER A 1264 60.86 8.86 11.18
N LYS A 1265 61.48 10.02 11.39
CA LYS A 1265 62.33 10.30 12.55
C LYS A 1265 61.81 11.48 13.36
N VAL A 1266 61.98 11.41 14.67
CA VAL A 1266 61.73 12.50 15.62
C VAL A 1266 62.99 12.77 16.44
N ILE A 1267 63.33 14.04 16.62
CA ILE A 1267 64.46 14.47 17.43
C ILE A 1267 63.91 14.94 18.77
N VAL A 1268 64.32 14.30 19.86
CA VAL A 1268 63.97 14.72 21.22
C VAL A 1268 65.09 15.59 21.78
N VAL A 1269 64.72 16.77 22.28
CA VAL A 1269 65.61 17.74 22.92
C VAL A 1269 65.17 17.87 24.37
N ARG A 1270 66.12 17.73 25.30
CA ARG A 1270 65.89 17.99 26.72
C ARG A 1270 66.73 19.22 27.11
N PRO A 1271 66.20 20.14 27.92
CA PRO A 1271 66.98 21.26 28.47
C PRO A 1271 68.19 20.79 29.28
#